data_AF-A0A378QYS8-F1
#
_entry.id   AF-A0A378QYS8-F1
#
_cell.length_a   1.000
_cell.length_b   1.000
_cell.length_c   1.000
_cell.angle_alpha   90.00
_cell.angle_beta   90.00
_cell.angle_gamma   90.00
#
_symmetry.space_group_name_H-M   'P 1'
#
loop_
_entity.id
_entity.type
_entity.pdbx_description
1 polymer ?
#
loop_
_entity_poly.entity_id
_entity_poly.type
_entity_poly.pdbx_seq_one_letter_code
_entity_poly.pdbx_strand_id
1 'polypeptide(L)'
;MLFQDFTHLYPLSKTMRFELKPIGKTLEHIHAKNFLSQDETMADMYQKVKAILDDYHRDFIADMMGEVKLTKLAEFYDVYLKFRKNPKDDGLQKQLKDLQAVLRKEIVKPIGNGGKYKAGYDRLFGAKLFKDGKELGDLAKFVIAQEGESSPKLAHLAHFEKFSTYFTGFHDNRKNMYSDEDKHTAITYRLIHENLPRFIDNLQILATIKQKHSALYDQIINELTASGLDVSLASHLDGYHKLLTQEGITAYNTLLGGISGEAGSRKIQGINELINSHHNQHCHKSERIAKLRPLHKQILSDGMGVSFLPSKFADDSEMCQAVNEFYRHYADVFAKVQSLFDGFDDHQKDGIYVEHKNLNELSKQAFGDFALLGRVLDGYYVDVVNPEFNERFAKAKTDNAKAKLTKEKDKFIKGVHSLASLEQAIEHYTARHDDESVQAGKLGQYFKHGLAGVDNPIQKIHNNHSTIKGFLERERPAGERALPKIKSGKNPEMTQLRQLKELLDNALNVAHFAKLLTTKTTLDNQDGNFYGEFGALYDELAKIPTLYNKVRDYLSQKPFSTEKYKLNFGNPTLLNGWDLNKEKDNFGIILQKDGCYYLALLDKAHKKVFDNAPNTGKNVYQKMIYKLLPGPNKMLPKVFFAKSNLDYYNPSAELLDKYAQGTHKKGNNFNLKDCHALIDFFKAGINKHPEWQHFGFKFSPTSSYQDLSDFYREVEPQGYQVKFVDINADYINELVEQGQLYLFQIYNKDFSPKAHGKPNLHTLYFKALFSKDNLANPIYKLNGEAQIFYRKASLDMNETTIHRAGEVLENKNPDNPKKRQFVYDIIKDKRYTQDKFMLHVPITMNFGVQGMTIKEFNKKVNQSIQQYDEVNVIGIDRGERHLLYLTVINSKGEILEQRSLNDITTASANGTQMTTPYHKILDKREIERLNARVGWGEIETIKELKSGYLSHVVHQISQLMLKYNAIVVLEDLNFGFKRGRFKVEKQIYQNFENALIKKLNHLVLKDEADDEIGSYKNALQLTNNFTDLKSIGKQTGFLFYVPAWNTSKIDPETGFVDLLKPRYENIAQSQAFFGKFDKICYNADKDYFEFHIDYAKFTDKAKNSRQIWKICSHGDKRYVYDKTANQNKGATKGINVNDELKSLFARHHINDKQPNLVMDICQNNDKEFHKSLIYLLKTLLALRYSNASSDEDFILSPVANDEGMFFNSALADDTQPQNADANGAYHIALKGLWVLEQIKNSDDLNKVKLAIDNQTWLNFAQNR
;
A
#
# COMPACT_ATOMS: atom_id res chain seq x y z
N MET A 1 -27.37 -26.41 -2.30
CA MET A 1 -26.19 -25.69 -2.81
C MET A 1 -25.19 -25.53 -1.68
N LEU A 2 -23.87 -25.57 -1.94
CA LEU A 2 -22.84 -25.38 -0.89
C LEU A 2 -23.04 -24.08 -0.08
N PHE A 3 -23.63 -23.05 -0.70
CA PHE A 3 -23.77 -21.71 -0.11
C PHE A 3 -25.17 -21.41 0.45
N GLN A 4 -26.07 -22.40 0.53
CA GLN A 4 -27.50 -22.19 0.81
C GLN A 4 -27.74 -21.37 2.09
N ASP A 5 -27.02 -21.68 3.16
CA ASP A 5 -27.23 -21.10 4.49
C ASP A 5 -26.33 -19.88 4.78
N PHE A 6 -25.79 -19.25 3.74
CA PHE A 6 -24.85 -18.14 3.84
C PHE A 6 -25.47 -16.81 3.45
N THR A 7 -26.65 -16.52 4.00
CA THR A 7 -27.33 -15.23 3.91
C THR A 7 -27.67 -14.75 5.32
N HIS A 8 -27.84 -13.44 5.51
CA HIS A 8 -28.25 -12.86 6.81
C HIS A 8 -27.41 -13.32 8.01
N LEU A 9 -26.09 -13.35 7.88
CA LEU A 9 -25.14 -13.81 8.92
C LEU A 9 -24.51 -12.67 9.71
N TYR A 10 -24.39 -11.48 9.13
CA TYR A 10 -23.90 -10.29 9.84
C TYR A 10 -24.23 -8.97 9.10
N PRO A 11 -24.37 -7.85 9.84
CA PRO A 11 -24.69 -6.55 9.29
C PRO A 11 -23.49 -5.86 8.63
N LEU A 12 -23.75 -5.01 7.65
CA LEU A 12 -22.74 -4.24 6.91
C LEU A 12 -23.17 -2.80 6.67
N SER A 13 -22.27 -1.85 6.91
CA SER A 13 -22.48 -0.45 6.56
C SER A 13 -21.91 -0.13 5.18
N LYS A 14 -22.68 0.61 4.37
CA LYS A 14 -22.24 1.14 3.07
C LYS A 14 -22.67 2.59 2.90
N THR A 15 -21.93 3.35 2.09
CA THR A 15 -22.29 4.71 1.68
C THR A 15 -22.59 4.75 0.19
N MET A 16 -23.81 5.17 -0.15
CA MET A 16 -24.22 5.43 -1.52
C MET A 16 -23.98 6.89 -1.88
N ARG A 17 -23.72 7.16 -3.16
CA ARG A 17 -23.33 8.48 -3.65
C ARG A 17 -24.16 8.83 -4.87
N PHE A 18 -24.75 10.02 -4.86
CA PHE A 18 -25.64 10.51 -5.91
C PHE A 18 -25.27 11.95 -6.28
N GLU A 19 -25.59 12.36 -7.50
CA GLU A 19 -25.69 13.77 -7.87
C GLU A 19 -27.00 14.33 -7.28
N LEU A 20 -26.98 15.59 -6.85
CA LEU A 20 -28.18 16.33 -6.49
C LEU A 20 -28.45 17.36 -7.60
N LYS A 21 -29.59 17.24 -8.27
CA LYS A 21 -30.00 18.20 -9.31
C LYS A 21 -31.01 19.19 -8.72
N PRO A 22 -30.69 20.50 -8.61
CA PRO A 22 -31.63 21.49 -8.10
C PRO A 22 -32.86 21.58 -9.01
N ILE A 23 -34.04 21.75 -8.40
CA ILE A 23 -35.34 21.84 -9.07
C ILE A 23 -35.93 23.24 -8.90
N GLY A 24 -36.56 23.80 -9.94
CA GLY A 24 -37.15 25.14 -9.93
C GLY A 24 -36.12 26.22 -9.58
N LYS A 25 -36.54 27.22 -8.79
CA LYS A 25 -35.68 28.32 -8.30
C LYS A 25 -34.71 27.96 -7.18
N THR A 26 -34.56 26.67 -6.84
CA THR A 26 -33.66 26.22 -5.77
C THR A 26 -32.24 26.80 -5.90
N LEU A 27 -31.65 26.73 -7.11
CA LEU A 27 -30.28 27.20 -7.32
C LEU A 27 -30.17 28.73 -7.19
N GLU A 28 -31.14 29.48 -7.72
CA GLU A 28 -31.21 30.94 -7.62
C GLU A 28 -31.23 31.38 -6.15
N HIS A 29 -32.07 30.77 -5.33
CA HIS A 29 -32.17 31.08 -3.90
C HIS A 29 -30.89 30.73 -3.11
N ILE A 30 -30.19 29.65 -3.50
CA ILE A 30 -28.91 29.27 -2.90
C ILE A 30 -27.83 30.34 -3.18
N HIS A 31 -27.79 30.85 -4.40
CA HIS A 31 -26.89 31.96 -4.76
C HIS A 31 -27.28 33.26 -4.05
N ALA A 32 -28.57 33.60 -4.03
CA ALA A 32 -29.07 34.81 -3.38
C ALA A 32 -28.75 34.85 -1.87
N LYS A 33 -28.78 33.69 -1.19
CA LYS A 33 -28.43 33.57 0.24
C LYS A 33 -26.94 33.34 0.51
N ASN A 34 -26.12 33.29 -0.55
CA ASN A 34 -24.66 33.14 -0.49
C ASN A 34 -24.16 31.91 0.30
N PHE A 35 -24.92 30.81 0.32
CA PHE A 35 -24.52 29.61 1.07
C PHE A 35 -23.20 29.01 0.58
N LEU A 36 -22.97 29.00 -0.74
CA LEU A 36 -21.80 28.37 -1.33
C LEU A 36 -20.49 29.03 -0.90
N SER A 37 -20.45 30.37 -0.81
CA SER A 37 -19.26 31.11 -0.37
C SER A 37 -19.03 30.99 1.14
N GLN A 38 -20.11 30.99 1.93
CA GLN A 38 -20.03 30.78 3.38
C GLN A 38 -19.46 29.39 3.71
N ASP A 39 -19.99 28.35 3.07
CA ASP A 39 -19.55 26.96 3.30
C ASP A 39 -18.12 26.71 2.74
N GLU A 40 -17.73 27.39 1.67
CA GLU A 40 -16.34 27.35 1.17
C GLU A 40 -15.36 28.00 2.16
N THR A 41 -15.68 29.20 2.64
CA THR A 41 -14.88 29.88 3.68
C THR A 41 -14.76 28.98 4.92
N MET A 42 -15.85 28.34 5.36
CA MET A 42 -15.81 27.40 6.47
C MET A 42 -14.90 26.19 6.19
N ALA A 43 -14.89 25.65 4.98
CA ALA A 43 -14.03 24.52 4.62
C ALA A 43 -12.54 24.91 4.64
N ASP A 44 -12.20 26.12 4.20
CA ASP A 44 -10.83 26.65 4.28
C ASP A 44 -10.41 26.88 5.73
N MET A 45 -11.26 27.53 6.53
CA MET A 45 -10.99 27.72 7.96
C MET A 45 -10.87 26.38 8.69
N TYR A 46 -11.64 25.36 8.28
CA TYR A 46 -11.56 24.02 8.87
C TYR A 46 -10.17 23.41 8.71
N GLN A 47 -9.51 23.56 7.55
CA GLN A 47 -8.14 23.06 7.37
C GLN A 47 -7.14 23.78 8.29
N LYS A 48 -7.27 25.11 8.41
CA LYS A 48 -6.42 25.91 9.29
C LYS A 48 -6.61 25.53 10.77
N VAL A 49 -7.86 25.39 11.21
CA VAL A 49 -8.19 25.01 12.60
C VAL A 49 -7.79 23.57 12.91
N LYS A 50 -7.86 22.67 11.92
CA LYS A 50 -7.37 21.30 12.08
C LYS A 50 -5.88 21.25 12.42
N ALA A 51 -5.06 22.11 11.82
CA ALA A 51 -3.64 22.22 12.17
C ALA A 51 -3.46 22.66 13.64
N ILE A 52 -4.22 23.67 14.08
CA ILE A 52 -4.20 24.15 15.48
C ILE A 52 -4.64 23.04 16.45
N LEU A 53 -5.68 22.28 16.12
CA LEU A 53 -6.13 21.13 16.90
C LEU A 53 -5.03 20.05 16.99
N ASP A 54 -4.35 19.79 15.89
CA ASP A 54 -3.27 18.80 15.84
C ASP A 54 -2.05 19.25 16.66
N ASP A 55 -1.68 20.54 16.62
CA ASP A 55 -0.70 21.16 17.51
C ASP A 55 -1.08 20.98 18.99
N TYR A 56 -2.32 21.34 19.33
CA TYR A 56 -2.82 21.20 20.70
C TYR A 56 -2.82 19.75 21.19
N HIS A 57 -3.20 18.80 20.34
CA HIS A 57 -3.12 17.37 20.66
C HIS A 57 -1.66 16.90 20.86
N ARG A 58 -0.70 17.42 20.07
CA ARG A 58 0.71 17.07 20.21
C ARG A 58 1.28 17.54 21.54
N ASP A 59 1.04 18.79 21.92
CA ASP A 59 1.47 19.35 23.21
C ASP A 59 0.86 18.56 24.36
N PHE A 60 -0.46 18.30 24.31
CA PHE A 60 -1.14 17.48 25.31
C PHE A 60 -0.53 16.08 25.44
N ILE A 61 -0.19 15.42 24.33
CA ILE A 61 0.44 14.10 24.35
C ILE A 61 1.84 14.18 24.96
N ALA A 62 2.65 15.18 24.58
CA ALA A 62 4.01 15.34 25.09
C ALA A 62 4.01 15.51 26.62
N ASP A 63 3.16 16.40 27.13
CA ASP A 63 3.01 16.67 28.57
C ASP A 63 2.51 15.44 29.33
N MET A 64 1.53 14.73 28.76
CA MET A 64 0.98 13.52 29.35
C MET A 64 2.04 12.40 29.47
N MET A 65 2.88 12.24 28.45
CA MET A 65 3.91 11.19 28.43
C MET A 65 4.99 11.38 29.50
N GLY A 66 5.20 12.61 29.98
CA GLY A 66 6.12 12.89 31.09
C GLY A 66 5.74 12.20 32.41
N GLU A 67 4.46 11.89 32.61
CA GLU A 67 3.97 11.19 33.82
C GLU A 67 3.91 9.67 33.68
N VAL A 68 4.18 9.12 32.48
CA VAL A 68 4.04 7.68 32.22
C VAL A 68 5.25 6.92 32.76
N LYS A 69 4.98 5.93 33.61
CA LYS A 69 5.97 4.97 34.12
C LYS A 69 5.56 3.56 33.72
N LEU A 70 6.43 2.86 32.99
CA LEU A 70 6.16 1.52 32.49
C LEU A 70 6.75 0.48 33.45
N THR A 71 5.93 -0.09 34.33
CA THR A 71 6.43 -0.91 35.45
C THR A 71 6.82 -2.32 35.02
N LYS A 72 6.30 -2.79 33.88
CA LYS A 72 6.46 -4.16 33.38
C LYS A 72 7.47 -4.32 32.23
N LEU A 73 8.34 -3.33 32.01
CA LEU A 73 9.34 -3.39 30.93
C LEU A 73 10.30 -4.57 31.05
N ALA A 74 10.83 -4.84 32.24
CA ALA A 74 11.78 -5.93 32.46
C ALA A 74 11.13 -7.31 32.21
N GLU A 75 9.92 -7.53 32.75
CA GLU A 75 9.15 -8.75 32.52
C GLU A 75 8.84 -8.94 31.02
N PHE A 76 8.45 -7.87 30.33
CA PHE A 76 8.23 -7.91 28.88
C PHE A 76 9.49 -8.26 28.11
N TYR A 77 10.64 -7.67 28.47
CA TYR A 77 11.92 -7.95 27.85
C TYR A 77 12.30 -9.42 27.95
N ASP A 78 12.21 -10.01 29.14
CA ASP A 78 12.56 -11.42 29.37
C ASP A 78 11.65 -12.37 28.60
N VAL A 79 10.33 -12.14 28.64
CA VAL A 79 9.35 -12.96 27.90
C VAL A 79 9.54 -12.79 26.40
N TYR A 80 9.77 -11.57 25.90
CA TYR A 80 10.00 -11.30 24.49
C TYR A 80 11.25 -12.01 23.96
N LEU A 81 12.36 -12.02 24.71
CA LEU A 81 13.58 -12.71 24.29
C LEU A 81 13.40 -14.24 24.28
N LYS A 82 12.69 -14.81 25.27
CA LYS A 82 12.33 -16.24 25.27
C LYS A 82 11.44 -16.57 24.07
N PHE A 83 10.42 -15.76 23.82
CA PHE A 83 9.53 -15.91 22.67
C PHE A 83 10.28 -15.81 21.34
N ARG A 84 11.26 -14.90 21.21
CA ARG A 84 12.10 -14.80 20.01
C ARG A 84 12.91 -16.06 19.71
N LYS A 85 13.32 -16.80 20.74
CA LYS A 85 14.00 -18.10 20.60
C LYS A 85 13.02 -19.20 20.24
N ASN A 86 11.80 -19.15 20.80
CA ASN A 86 10.74 -20.15 20.60
C ASN A 86 9.40 -19.51 20.15
N PRO A 87 9.27 -19.03 18.90
CA PRO A 87 8.10 -18.24 18.47
C PRO A 87 6.78 -19.00 18.36
N LYS A 88 6.82 -20.34 18.51
CA LYS A 88 5.67 -21.25 18.42
C LYS A 88 5.11 -21.64 19.79
N ASP A 89 5.64 -21.08 20.88
CA ASP A 89 5.16 -21.36 22.23
C ASP A 89 3.92 -20.50 22.53
N ASP A 90 2.75 -21.15 22.57
CA ASP A 90 1.47 -20.51 22.84
C ASP A 90 1.39 -19.88 24.24
N GLY A 91 2.11 -20.45 25.22
CA GLY A 91 2.18 -19.93 26.58
C GLY A 91 2.93 -18.60 26.64
N LEU A 92 4.11 -18.53 26.01
CA LEU A 92 4.87 -17.29 25.88
C LEU A 92 4.11 -16.25 25.05
N GLN A 93 3.41 -16.66 23.99
CA GLN A 93 2.59 -15.75 23.19
C GLN A 93 1.46 -15.13 24.02
N LYS A 94 0.79 -15.92 24.87
CA LYS A 94 -0.24 -15.43 25.78
C LYS A 94 0.33 -14.46 26.81
N GLN A 95 1.43 -14.82 27.47
CA GLN A 95 2.11 -13.94 28.44
C GLN A 95 2.51 -12.60 27.81
N LEU A 96 3.05 -12.63 26.59
CA LEU A 96 3.40 -11.41 25.86
C LEU A 96 2.16 -10.55 25.63
N LYS A 97 1.04 -11.12 25.15
CA LYS A 97 -0.22 -10.38 24.94
C LYS A 97 -0.74 -9.75 26.23
N ASP A 98 -0.68 -10.48 27.34
CA ASP A 98 -1.13 -10.00 28.64
C ASP A 98 -0.25 -8.83 29.12
N LEU A 99 1.07 -8.95 29.03
CA LEU A 99 2.01 -7.87 29.36
C LEU A 99 1.83 -6.64 28.46
N GLN A 100 1.59 -6.83 27.16
CA GLN A 100 1.28 -5.73 26.26
C GLN A 100 0.01 -5.00 26.70
N ALA A 101 -1.04 -5.73 27.09
CA ALA A 101 -2.28 -5.13 27.57
C ALA A 101 -2.06 -4.30 28.85
N VAL A 102 -1.24 -4.80 29.78
CA VAL A 102 -0.86 -4.05 31.00
C VAL A 102 -0.11 -2.77 30.65
N LEU A 103 0.95 -2.86 29.84
CA LEU A 103 1.76 -1.69 29.46
C LEU A 103 0.93 -0.64 28.70
N ARG A 104 -0.01 -1.05 27.84
CA ARG A 104 -0.93 -0.12 27.17
C ARG A 104 -1.84 0.61 28.17
N LYS A 105 -2.33 -0.08 29.20
CA LYS A 105 -3.15 0.53 30.27
C LYS A 105 -2.36 1.53 31.12
N GLU A 106 -1.08 1.26 31.37
CA GLU A 106 -0.20 2.19 32.10
C GLU A 106 -0.04 3.52 31.35
N ILE A 107 0.08 3.48 30.01
CA ILE A 107 0.21 4.69 29.18
C ILE A 107 -1.05 5.57 29.24
N VAL A 108 -2.25 4.99 29.28
CA VAL A 108 -3.51 5.77 29.33
C VAL A 108 -3.95 6.11 30.75
N LYS A 109 -3.29 5.57 31.78
CA LYS A 109 -3.64 5.83 33.18
C LYS A 109 -3.73 7.33 33.52
N PRO A 110 -2.85 8.23 33.02
CA PRO A 110 -2.94 9.66 33.33
C PRO A 110 -4.23 10.34 32.86
N ILE A 111 -4.91 9.79 31.85
CA ILE A 111 -6.21 10.25 31.32
C ILE A 111 -7.39 9.37 31.77
N GLY A 112 -7.15 8.39 32.65
CA GLY A 112 -8.17 7.56 33.27
C GLY A 112 -8.84 8.24 34.47
N ASN A 113 -9.84 7.59 35.08
CA ASN A 113 -10.52 8.11 36.26
C ASN A 113 -9.52 8.36 37.41
N GLY A 114 -9.53 9.58 37.97
CA GLY A 114 -8.57 10.00 39.01
C GLY A 114 -7.18 10.37 38.49
N GLY A 115 -6.94 10.31 37.18
CA GLY A 115 -5.67 10.71 36.56
C GLY A 115 -5.53 12.23 36.41
N LYS A 116 -4.28 12.73 36.53
CA LYS A 116 -3.92 14.16 36.45
C LYS A 116 -4.47 14.87 35.21
N TYR A 117 -4.55 14.18 34.06
CA TYR A 117 -4.95 14.76 32.77
C TYR A 117 -6.40 14.44 32.38
N LYS A 118 -7.20 13.81 33.25
CA LYS A 118 -8.59 13.42 32.94
C LYS A 118 -9.47 14.61 32.54
N ALA A 119 -9.39 15.70 33.31
CA ALA A 119 -10.23 16.88 33.08
C ALA A 119 -9.92 17.54 31.72
N GLY A 120 -8.64 17.63 31.35
CA GLY A 120 -8.21 18.11 30.03
C GLY A 120 -8.67 17.16 28.91
N TYR A 121 -8.47 15.85 29.10
CA TYR A 121 -8.89 14.83 28.13
C TYR A 121 -10.39 14.88 27.80
N ASP A 122 -11.25 15.06 28.81
CA ASP A 122 -12.71 15.15 28.61
C ASP A 122 -13.12 16.39 27.80
N ARG A 123 -12.30 17.43 27.83
CA ARG A 123 -12.54 18.67 27.07
C ARG A 123 -12.03 18.59 25.64
N LEU A 124 -11.07 17.70 25.32
CA LEU A 124 -10.42 17.54 24.00
C LEU A 124 -11.36 17.22 22.82
N PHE A 125 -12.61 16.83 23.07
CA PHE A 125 -13.51 16.33 22.03
C PHE A 125 -14.88 17.02 22.03
N GLY A 126 -14.98 18.17 22.71
CA GLY A 126 -16.25 18.84 22.95
C GLY A 126 -16.25 20.32 22.58
N ALA A 127 -17.43 20.94 22.67
CA ALA A 127 -17.62 22.36 22.37
C ALA A 127 -16.71 23.29 23.19
N LYS A 128 -16.28 22.86 24.39
CA LYS A 128 -15.39 23.60 25.29
C LYS A 128 -14.01 23.91 24.71
N LEU A 129 -13.56 23.16 23.69
CA LEU A 129 -12.36 23.51 22.93
C LEU A 129 -12.48 24.88 22.25
N PHE A 130 -13.67 25.19 21.74
CA PHE A 130 -13.94 26.41 21.00
C PHE A 130 -14.54 27.50 21.90
N LYS A 131 -15.43 27.11 22.83
CA LYS A 131 -16.08 28.04 23.75
C LYS A 131 -16.56 27.35 25.03
N ASP A 132 -16.24 27.92 26.19
CA ASP A 132 -16.72 27.43 27.50
C ASP A 132 -17.71 28.44 28.10
N GLY A 133 -18.98 28.33 27.69
CA GLY A 133 -20.01 29.29 28.10
C GLY A 133 -19.75 30.69 27.54
N LYS A 134 -19.45 31.64 28.44
CA LYS A 134 -19.08 33.03 28.06
C LYS A 134 -17.56 33.22 27.94
N GLU A 135 -16.75 32.25 28.36
CA GLU A 135 -15.29 32.32 28.29
C GLU A 135 -14.73 31.80 26.96
N LEU A 136 -13.48 32.17 26.69
CA LEU A 136 -12.67 31.60 25.62
C LEU A 136 -12.52 30.08 25.79
N GLY A 137 -12.61 29.35 24.69
CA GLY A 137 -12.33 27.92 24.67
C GLY A 137 -10.84 27.60 24.86
N ASP A 138 -10.55 26.33 25.14
CA ASP A 138 -9.19 25.86 25.42
C ASP A 138 -8.21 26.14 24.26
N LEU A 139 -8.67 26.07 23.00
CA LEU A 139 -7.81 26.37 21.84
C LEU A 139 -7.44 27.85 21.75
N ALA A 140 -8.36 28.75 22.09
CA ALA A 140 -8.06 30.18 22.08
C ALA A 140 -7.05 30.51 23.17
N LYS A 141 -7.22 29.93 24.37
CA LYS A 141 -6.25 30.05 25.47
C LYS A 141 -4.87 29.52 25.06
N PHE A 142 -4.81 28.37 24.39
CA PHE A 142 -3.58 27.80 23.85
C PHE A 142 -2.89 28.70 22.82
N VAL A 143 -3.63 29.21 21.84
CA VAL A 143 -3.09 30.12 20.81
C VAL A 143 -2.56 31.41 21.44
N ILE A 144 -3.28 32.00 22.39
CA ILE A 144 -2.84 33.21 23.10
C ILE A 144 -1.53 32.93 23.86
N ALA A 145 -1.41 31.78 24.51
CA ALA A 145 -0.21 31.41 25.25
C ALA A 145 1.02 31.24 24.33
N GLN A 146 0.84 30.76 23.10
CA GLN A 146 1.95 30.55 22.16
C GLN A 146 2.27 31.78 21.28
N GLU A 147 1.27 32.54 20.85
CA GLU A 147 1.41 33.59 19.83
C GLU A 147 0.87 34.97 20.25
N GLY A 148 0.22 35.08 21.41
CA GLY A 148 -0.39 36.33 21.90
C GLY A 148 -1.82 36.61 21.38
N GLU A 149 -2.44 37.65 21.92
CA GLU A 149 -3.85 38.01 21.65
C GLU A 149 -4.11 38.57 20.23
N SER A 150 -3.07 39.00 19.52
CA SER A 150 -3.17 39.52 18.15
C SER A 150 -3.08 38.43 17.08
N SER A 151 -2.97 37.14 17.46
CA SER A 151 -2.79 36.06 16.50
C SER A 151 -4.00 35.94 15.54
N PRO A 152 -3.78 35.89 14.21
CA PRO A 152 -4.85 35.70 13.24
C PRO A 152 -5.54 34.33 13.40
N LYS A 153 -4.92 33.37 14.10
CA LYS A 153 -5.52 32.07 14.41
C LYS A 153 -6.79 32.18 15.26
N LEU A 154 -6.91 33.21 16.10
CA LEU A 154 -8.10 33.44 16.93
C LEU A 154 -9.34 33.72 16.08
N ALA A 155 -9.19 34.50 15.00
CA ALA A 155 -10.28 34.76 14.05
C ALA A 155 -10.73 33.47 13.33
N HIS A 156 -9.82 32.54 13.05
CA HIS A 156 -10.17 31.24 12.47
C HIS A 156 -11.04 30.41 13.44
N LEU A 157 -10.71 30.41 14.74
CA LEU A 157 -11.46 29.68 15.77
C LEU A 157 -12.89 30.22 15.95
N ALA A 158 -13.07 31.53 15.85
CA ALA A 158 -14.38 32.19 16.02
C ALA A 158 -15.46 31.65 15.08
N HIS A 159 -15.08 31.22 13.87
CA HIS A 159 -16.00 30.64 12.88
C HIS A 159 -16.67 29.33 13.34
N PHE A 160 -16.07 28.63 14.31
CA PHE A 160 -16.53 27.32 14.77
C PHE A 160 -17.14 27.31 16.17
N GLU A 161 -17.27 28.45 16.85
CA GLU A 161 -17.88 28.51 18.19
C GLU A 161 -19.29 27.91 18.25
N LYS A 162 -20.09 28.10 17.18
CA LYS A 162 -21.44 27.54 17.04
C LYS A 162 -21.51 26.31 16.14
N PHE A 163 -20.36 25.86 15.63
CA PHE A 163 -20.21 24.75 14.68
C PHE A 163 -19.19 23.71 15.16
N SER A 164 -19.01 23.55 16.47
CA SER A 164 -18.07 22.56 17.03
C SER A 164 -18.39 21.12 16.60
N THR A 165 -19.66 20.79 16.35
CA THR A 165 -20.11 19.50 15.79
C THR A 165 -19.58 19.22 14.38
N TYR A 166 -19.08 20.23 13.68
CA TYR A 166 -18.41 20.05 12.39
C TYR A 166 -17.14 19.18 12.52
N PHE A 167 -16.55 19.10 13.73
CA PHE A 167 -15.36 18.32 14.03
C PHE A 167 -15.66 16.92 14.61
N THR A 168 -16.92 16.46 14.72
CA THR A 168 -17.23 15.16 15.36
C THR A 168 -16.42 14.00 14.75
N GLY A 169 -16.41 13.85 13.42
CA GLY A 169 -15.62 12.80 12.78
C GLY A 169 -14.09 12.97 12.96
N PHE A 170 -13.61 14.22 13.11
CA PHE A 170 -12.22 14.49 13.46
C PHE A 170 -11.93 14.05 14.91
N HIS A 171 -12.81 14.39 15.85
CA HIS A 171 -12.69 14.01 17.25
C HIS A 171 -12.74 12.49 17.45
N ASP A 172 -13.60 11.77 16.73
CA ASP A 172 -13.64 10.31 16.77
C ASP A 172 -12.32 9.69 16.30
N ASN A 173 -11.75 10.23 15.22
CA ASN A 173 -10.42 9.82 14.75
C ASN A 173 -9.32 10.10 15.78
N ARG A 174 -9.36 11.24 16.47
CA ARG A 174 -8.39 11.58 17.53
C ARG A 174 -8.58 10.74 18.78
N LYS A 175 -9.82 10.46 19.19
CA LYS A 175 -10.13 9.62 20.35
C LYS A 175 -9.56 8.20 20.20
N ASN A 176 -9.59 7.65 18.99
CA ASN A 176 -8.98 6.35 18.69
C ASN A 176 -7.46 6.32 18.94
N MET A 177 -6.77 7.47 18.94
CA MET A 177 -5.34 7.56 19.24
C MET A 177 -5.03 7.27 20.72
N TYR A 178 -5.96 7.60 21.62
CA TYR A 178 -5.79 7.49 23.08
C TYR A 178 -6.31 6.16 23.65
N SER A 179 -6.66 5.19 22.79
CA SER A 179 -7.19 3.89 23.22
C SER A 179 -6.10 2.98 23.81
N ASP A 180 -6.46 2.18 24.82
CA ASP A 180 -5.64 1.08 25.36
C ASP A 180 -5.89 -0.27 24.65
N GLU A 181 -6.83 -0.30 23.71
CA GLU A 181 -7.13 -1.47 22.90
C GLU A 181 -6.01 -1.78 21.91
N ASP A 182 -6.03 -3.00 21.38
CA ASP A 182 -5.05 -3.49 20.41
C ASP A 182 -5.30 -2.93 18.99
N LYS A 183 -5.15 -1.61 18.84
CA LYS A 183 -5.48 -0.86 17.61
C LYS A 183 -4.26 -0.16 17.03
N HIS A 184 -3.91 -0.44 15.76
CA HIS A 184 -2.77 0.20 15.06
C HIS A 184 -2.79 1.74 15.03
N THR A 185 -3.96 2.36 15.16
CA THR A 185 -4.12 3.82 15.22
C THR A 185 -3.81 4.42 16.59
N ALA A 186 -3.69 3.59 17.62
CA ALA A 186 -3.45 4.02 18.99
C ALA A 186 -1.97 4.29 19.27
N ILE A 187 -1.71 5.32 20.07
CA ILE A 187 -0.37 5.67 20.57
C ILE A 187 0.20 4.53 21.40
N THR A 188 -0.63 3.91 22.24
CA THR A 188 -0.29 2.76 23.06
C THR A 188 0.20 1.58 22.21
N TYR A 189 -0.41 1.35 21.04
CA TYR A 189 0.00 0.31 20.11
C TYR A 189 1.35 0.62 19.47
N ARG A 190 1.52 1.82 18.92
CA ARG A 190 2.78 2.31 18.34
C ARG A 190 3.94 2.11 19.32
N LEU A 191 3.74 2.44 20.59
CA LEU A 191 4.75 2.32 21.63
C LEU A 191 5.01 0.86 22.02
N ILE A 192 3.98 0.05 22.29
CA ILE A 192 4.17 -1.27 22.90
C ILE A 192 4.35 -2.40 21.89
N HIS A 193 3.64 -2.37 20.76
CA HIS A 193 3.69 -3.44 19.77
C HIS A 193 4.73 -3.22 18.67
N GLU A 194 5.06 -1.97 18.36
CA GLU A 194 5.96 -1.66 17.26
C GLU A 194 7.34 -1.17 17.74
N ASN A 195 7.38 -0.12 18.57
CA ASN A 195 8.64 0.50 18.97
C ASN A 195 9.40 -0.28 20.06
N LEU A 196 8.71 -0.81 21.08
CA LEU A 196 9.37 -1.54 22.17
C LEU A 196 10.11 -2.81 21.66
N PRO A 197 9.49 -3.71 20.86
CA PRO A 197 10.20 -4.85 20.27
C PRO A 197 11.39 -4.44 19.40
N ARG A 198 11.26 -3.35 18.63
CA ARG A 198 12.37 -2.82 17.79
C ARG A 198 13.53 -2.33 18.65
N PHE A 199 13.23 -1.59 19.71
CA PHE A 199 14.22 -1.11 20.66
C PHE A 199 14.97 -2.27 21.33
N ILE A 200 14.25 -3.27 21.81
CA ILE A 200 14.84 -4.47 22.42
C ILE A 200 15.74 -5.22 21.44
N ASP A 201 15.29 -5.44 20.20
CA ASP A 201 16.12 -6.08 19.18
C ASP A 201 17.38 -5.26 18.85
N ASN A 202 17.30 -3.93 18.86
CA ASN A 202 18.47 -3.07 18.66
C ASN A 202 19.46 -3.18 19.83
N LEU A 203 18.97 -3.26 21.09
CA LEU A 203 19.82 -3.52 22.25
C LEU A 203 20.56 -4.85 22.12
N GLN A 204 19.91 -5.90 21.62
CA GLN A 204 20.56 -7.20 21.38
C GLN A 204 21.67 -7.11 20.32
N ILE A 205 21.45 -6.31 19.27
CA ILE A 205 22.47 -6.06 18.25
C ILE A 205 23.66 -5.31 18.85
N LEU A 206 23.42 -4.24 19.63
CA LEU A 206 24.49 -3.49 20.29
C LEU A 206 25.26 -4.33 21.31
N ALA A 207 24.58 -5.19 22.08
CA ALA A 207 25.22 -6.14 22.99
C ALA A 207 26.13 -7.12 22.22
N THR A 208 25.67 -7.59 21.05
CA THR A 208 26.48 -8.46 20.17
C THR A 208 27.70 -7.71 19.62
N ILE A 209 27.56 -6.44 19.22
CA ILE A 209 28.67 -5.60 18.78
C ILE A 209 29.66 -5.41 19.91
N LYS A 210 29.21 -5.06 21.12
CA LYS A 210 30.06 -4.91 22.29
C LYS A 210 30.86 -6.18 22.61
N GLN A 211 30.22 -7.35 22.49
CA GLN A 211 30.84 -8.63 22.79
C GLN A 211 31.81 -9.11 21.69
N LYS A 212 31.44 -8.98 20.41
CA LYS A 212 32.17 -9.58 19.29
C LYS A 212 33.04 -8.58 18.52
N HIS A 213 32.78 -7.29 18.64
CA HIS A 213 33.41 -6.19 17.90
C HIS A 213 33.63 -4.98 18.84
N SER A 214 34.28 -5.20 19.99
CA SER A 214 34.47 -4.18 21.03
C SER A 214 35.09 -2.87 20.49
N ALA A 215 36.09 -2.96 19.61
CA ALA A 215 36.70 -1.78 18.98
C ALA A 215 35.70 -0.93 18.18
N LEU A 216 34.77 -1.56 17.46
CA LEU A 216 33.69 -0.86 16.75
C LEU A 216 32.69 -0.24 17.74
N TYR A 217 32.39 -0.93 18.84
CA TYR A 217 31.54 -0.39 19.89
C TYR A 217 32.14 0.87 20.50
N ASP A 218 33.43 0.85 20.84
CA ASP A 218 34.13 2.01 21.42
C ASP A 218 34.19 3.18 20.43
N GLN A 219 34.44 2.90 19.14
CA GLN A 219 34.37 3.90 18.08
C GLN A 219 32.99 4.55 18.00
N ILE A 220 31.92 3.74 17.99
CA ILE A 220 30.54 4.22 17.95
C ILE A 220 30.25 5.16 19.12
N ILE A 221 30.61 4.77 20.34
CA ILE A 221 30.34 5.57 21.54
C ILE A 221 31.12 6.88 21.50
N ASN A 222 32.41 6.83 21.16
CA ASN A 222 33.27 8.02 21.14
C ASN A 222 32.83 9.03 20.09
N GLU A 223 32.58 8.60 18.84
CA GLU A 223 32.22 9.52 17.74
C GLU A 223 30.86 10.20 17.98
N LEU A 224 29.87 9.47 18.50
CA LEU A 224 28.54 10.02 18.74
C LEU A 224 28.52 10.95 19.96
N THR A 225 29.24 10.59 21.03
CA THR A 225 29.35 11.44 22.22
C THR A 225 30.09 12.74 21.89
N ALA A 226 31.19 12.67 21.13
CA ALA A 226 31.92 13.84 20.66
C ALA A 226 31.06 14.76 19.76
N SER A 227 30.06 14.18 19.09
CA SER A 227 29.10 14.90 18.24
C SER A 227 27.90 15.47 19.02
N GLY A 228 27.91 15.40 20.36
CA GLY A 228 26.84 15.91 21.23
C GLY A 228 25.57 15.06 21.26
N LEU A 229 25.61 13.80 20.79
CA LEU A 229 24.46 12.90 20.79
C LEU A 229 24.37 12.09 22.09
N ASP A 230 23.17 12.00 22.65
CA ASP A 230 22.92 11.22 23.88
C ASP A 230 22.91 9.71 23.59
N VAL A 231 24.09 9.08 23.72
CA VAL A 231 24.26 7.63 23.58
C VAL A 231 23.57 6.81 24.67
N SER A 232 23.18 7.43 25.79
CA SER A 232 22.45 6.73 26.86
C SER A 232 21.06 6.24 26.42
N LEU A 233 20.49 6.85 25.37
CA LEU A 233 19.22 6.42 24.80
C LEU A 233 19.25 5.00 24.23
N ALA A 234 20.44 4.48 23.89
CA ALA A 234 20.62 3.17 23.28
C ALA A 234 21.41 2.18 24.17
N SER A 235 21.67 2.52 25.44
CA SER A 235 22.55 1.72 26.31
C SER A 235 21.82 0.75 27.24
N HIS A 236 20.60 1.07 27.68
CA HIS A 236 19.82 0.25 28.63
C HIS A 236 18.33 0.24 28.31
N LEU A 237 17.62 -0.78 28.81
CA LEU A 237 16.17 -0.93 28.65
C LEU A 237 15.40 0.29 29.21
N ASP A 238 15.86 0.85 30.33
CA ASP A 238 15.21 2.01 30.97
C ASP A 238 15.24 3.27 30.12
N GLY A 239 16.19 3.37 29.18
CA GLY A 239 16.23 4.44 28.19
C GLY A 239 14.93 4.56 27.39
N TYR A 240 14.14 3.49 27.31
CA TYR A 240 12.85 3.48 26.61
C TYR A 240 11.83 4.48 27.15
N HIS A 241 11.88 4.83 28.45
CA HIS A 241 11.00 5.86 29.02
C HIS A 241 11.19 7.22 28.36
N LYS A 242 12.42 7.54 27.91
CA LYS A 242 12.71 8.76 27.16
C LYS A 242 12.20 8.71 25.72
N LEU A 243 11.78 7.53 25.22
CA LEU A 243 11.40 7.28 23.82
C LEU A 243 9.87 7.22 23.62
N LEU A 244 9.08 7.66 24.60
CA LEU A 244 7.61 7.70 24.50
C LEU A 244 7.11 8.90 23.69
N THR A 245 7.90 9.97 23.60
CA THR A 245 7.59 11.21 22.85
C THR A 245 8.23 11.20 21.46
N GLN A 246 7.72 12.03 20.54
CA GLN A 246 8.34 12.19 19.22
C GLN A 246 9.77 12.74 19.31
N GLU A 247 10.03 13.64 20.26
CA GLU A 247 11.36 14.20 20.48
C GLU A 247 12.38 13.11 20.80
N GLY A 248 12.08 12.25 21.78
CA GLY A 248 12.95 11.12 22.14
C GLY A 248 13.14 10.12 20.99
N ILE A 249 12.06 9.79 20.27
CA ILE A 249 12.12 8.94 19.06
C ILE A 249 13.03 9.56 17.99
N THR A 250 12.96 10.88 17.82
CA THR A 250 13.78 11.62 16.85
C THR A 250 15.24 11.57 17.28
N ALA A 251 15.55 11.88 18.54
CA ALA A 251 16.91 11.79 19.09
C ALA A 251 17.51 10.38 18.90
N TYR A 252 16.74 9.32 19.22
CA TYR A 252 17.17 7.94 19.01
C TYR A 252 17.40 7.61 17.53
N ASN A 253 16.49 8.01 16.64
CA ASN A 253 16.64 7.75 15.21
C ASN A 253 17.80 8.54 14.59
N THR A 254 18.08 9.75 15.08
CA THR A 254 19.26 10.55 14.73
C THR A 254 20.53 9.83 15.14
N LEU A 255 20.57 9.22 16.33
CA LEU A 255 21.70 8.40 16.77
C LEU A 255 21.95 7.21 15.82
N LEU A 256 20.89 6.58 15.30
CA LEU A 256 21.00 5.50 14.32
C LEU A 256 21.44 5.98 12.91
N GLY A 257 20.95 7.14 12.48
CA GLY A 257 20.98 7.59 11.08
C GLY A 257 21.89 8.78 10.78
N GLY A 258 22.44 9.43 11.79
CA GLY A 258 23.32 10.60 11.68
C GLY A 258 22.58 11.92 11.47
N ILE A 259 23.33 13.04 11.52
CA ILE A 259 22.83 14.39 11.23
C ILE A 259 23.46 14.87 9.93
N SER A 260 22.62 15.27 8.98
CA SER A 260 23.08 15.98 7.77
C SER A 260 22.97 17.48 8.05
N GLY A 261 24.08 18.21 7.98
CA GLY A 261 24.04 19.67 8.06
C GLY A 261 23.63 20.30 6.73
N GLU A 262 23.89 21.60 6.57
CA GLU A 262 23.69 22.33 5.32
C GLU A 262 24.38 21.63 4.14
N ALA A 263 23.84 21.83 2.93
CA ALA A 263 24.36 21.22 1.71
C ALA A 263 25.87 21.53 1.59
N GLY A 264 26.71 20.49 1.56
CA GLY A 264 28.18 20.66 1.54
C GLY A 264 28.89 20.26 2.84
N SER A 265 28.23 20.30 4.00
CA SER A 265 28.84 19.90 5.29
C SER A 265 29.15 18.39 5.39
N ARG A 266 30.11 18.00 6.25
CA ARG A 266 30.37 16.59 6.56
C ARG A 266 29.23 16.08 7.44
N LYS A 267 28.47 15.12 6.91
CA LYS A 267 27.42 14.44 7.67
C LYS A 267 28.03 13.79 8.92
N ILE A 268 27.44 14.06 10.08
CA ILE A 268 27.72 13.31 11.32
C ILE A 268 27.15 11.91 11.11
N GLN A 269 28.00 10.89 11.14
CA GLN A 269 27.60 9.51 10.87
C GLN A 269 26.82 8.92 12.06
N GLY A 270 25.73 8.23 11.78
CA GLY A 270 25.01 7.44 12.80
C GLY A 270 25.56 6.03 12.96
N ILE A 271 25.08 5.30 13.98
CA ILE A 271 25.48 3.90 14.25
C ILE A 271 25.43 3.02 12.99
N ASN A 272 24.36 3.12 12.20
CA ASN A 272 24.20 2.27 11.02
C ASN A 272 25.18 2.58 9.90
N GLU A 273 25.67 3.81 9.81
CA GLU A 273 26.69 4.22 8.85
C GLU A 273 28.06 3.71 9.29
N LEU A 274 28.38 3.79 10.58
CA LEU A 274 29.60 3.23 11.16
C LEU A 274 29.66 1.70 11.00
N ILE A 275 28.56 0.99 11.26
CA ILE A 275 28.44 -0.46 10.98
C ILE A 275 28.68 -0.74 9.49
N ASN A 276 28.14 0.09 8.59
CA ASN A 276 28.30 -0.09 7.16
C ASN A 276 29.75 0.14 6.69
N SER A 277 30.41 1.15 7.25
CA SER A 277 31.83 1.40 7.02
C SER A 277 32.68 0.22 7.49
N HIS A 278 32.42 -0.32 8.68
CA HIS A 278 33.09 -1.51 9.19
C HIS A 278 32.90 -2.73 8.28
N HIS A 279 31.68 -3.01 7.80
CA HIS A 279 31.43 -4.11 6.85
C HIS A 279 32.24 -4.00 5.56
N ASN A 280 32.42 -2.78 5.05
CA ASN A 280 33.13 -2.55 3.80
C ASN A 280 34.65 -2.64 3.96
N GLN A 281 35.15 -2.49 5.19
CA GLN A 281 36.59 -2.45 5.49
C GLN A 281 37.14 -3.75 6.10
N HIS A 282 36.30 -4.53 6.79
CA HIS A 282 36.79 -5.54 7.74
C HIS A 282 36.08 -6.91 7.77
N CYS A 283 34.96 -7.12 7.05
CA CYS A 283 34.17 -8.35 7.19
C CYS A 283 33.79 -9.05 5.87
N HIS A 284 33.90 -10.38 5.84
CA HIS A 284 33.23 -11.20 4.82
C HIS A 284 31.70 -11.14 4.95
N LYS A 285 30.97 -11.39 3.86
CA LYS A 285 29.48 -11.28 3.84
C LYS A 285 28.78 -12.12 4.91
N SER A 286 29.35 -13.26 5.30
CA SER A 286 28.84 -14.18 6.33
C SER A 286 29.00 -13.64 7.76
N GLU A 287 29.87 -12.66 7.97
CA GLU A 287 30.22 -12.11 9.29
C GLU A 287 29.63 -10.72 9.52
N ARG A 288 28.81 -10.23 8.58
CA ARG A 288 28.20 -8.90 8.66
C ARG A 288 27.21 -8.82 9.81
N ILE A 289 27.37 -7.77 10.60
CA ILE A 289 26.53 -7.39 11.73
C ILE A 289 25.18 -6.88 11.20
N ALA A 290 24.10 -7.16 11.92
CA ALA A 290 22.80 -6.58 11.58
C ALA A 290 22.80 -5.05 11.82
N LYS A 291 22.12 -4.30 10.95
CA LYS A 291 21.87 -2.87 11.18
C LYS A 291 20.75 -2.68 12.21
N LEU A 292 20.85 -1.64 13.02
CA LEU A 292 19.79 -1.23 13.93
C LEU A 292 18.61 -0.67 13.12
N ARG A 293 17.39 -0.91 13.61
CA ARG A 293 16.17 -0.48 12.95
C ARG A 293 15.66 0.82 13.59
N PRO A 294 15.38 1.88 12.82
CA PRO A 294 14.77 3.07 13.39
C PRO A 294 13.39 2.75 13.97
N LEU A 295 13.04 3.49 15.03
CA LEU A 295 11.71 3.47 15.63
C LEU A 295 10.72 4.19 14.72
N HIS A 296 9.48 3.75 14.73
CA HIS A 296 8.41 4.46 14.06
C HIS A 296 8.15 5.79 14.78
N LYS A 297 7.86 6.84 14.00
CA LYS A 297 7.40 8.14 14.50
C LYS A 297 6.22 7.96 15.46
N GLN A 298 5.99 8.87 16.39
CA GLN A 298 4.77 8.87 17.20
C GLN A 298 3.53 9.14 16.32
N ILE A 299 2.34 8.74 16.78
CA ILE A 299 1.09 9.11 16.12
C ILE A 299 0.92 10.63 16.20
N LEU A 300 0.44 11.25 15.10
CA LEU A 300 0.20 12.69 14.97
C LEU A 300 1.45 13.60 14.94
N SER A 301 2.66 13.04 14.93
CA SER A 301 3.85 13.86 14.71
C SER A 301 3.97 14.27 13.26
N ASP A 302 4.13 15.57 13.03
CA ASP A 302 4.72 16.04 11.79
C ASP A 302 6.16 15.50 11.77
N GLY A 303 6.64 15.10 10.59
CA GLY A 303 8.04 14.76 10.51
C GLY A 303 8.84 16.00 10.88
N MET A 304 9.39 16.05 12.09
CA MET A 304 10.58 16.85 12.38
C MET A 304 11.69 16.24 11.53
N GLY A 305 11.65 16.53 10.22
CA GLY A 305 12.73 16.24 9.34
C GLY A 305 13.87 17.10 9.85
N VAL A 306 14.86 16.46 10.44
CA VAL A 306 16.20 17.08 10.61
C VAL A 306 16.80 17.41 9.24
N SER A 307 16.16 16.98 8.15
CA SER A 307 16.43 17.32 6.76
C SER A 307 15.34 18.22 6.19
N PHE A 308 15.77 19.36 5.64
CA PHE A 308 14.95 20.35 4.96
C PHE A 308 14.09 19.72 3.85
N LEU A 309 12.77 19.96 3.90
CA LEU A 309 11.83 19.67 2.82
C LEU A 309 11.25 21.01 2.36
N PRO A 310 11.38 21.40 1.08
CA PRO A 310 10.86 22.67 0.60
C PRO A 310 9.31 22.69 0.58
N SER A 311 8.73 23.88 0.77
CA SER A 311 7.29 24.14 0.64
C SER A 311 6.77 23.88 -0.79
N LYS A 312 5.47 23.64 -0.97
CA LYS A 312 4.87 23.51 -2.32
C LYS A 312 4.50 24.89 -2.87
N PHE A 313 4.60 25.08 -4.19
CA PHE A 313 4.02 26.24 -4.87
C PHE A 313 2.49 26.16 -4.83
N ALA A 314 1.84 27.30 -4.58
CA ALA A 314 0.39 27.46 -4.54
C ALA A 314 -0.21 27.57 -5.95
N ASP A 315 0.43 28.35 -6.83
CA ASP A 315 -0.05 28.63 -8.18
C ASP A 315 1.10 28.77 -9.21
N ASP A 316 0.71 28.97 -10.48
CA ASP A 316 1.65 29.07 -11.59
C ASP A 316 2.49 30.35 -11.51
N SER A 317 1.93 31.43 -10.94
CA SER A 317 2.60 32.72 -10.80
C SER A 317 3.76 32.62 -9.81
N GLU A 318 3.55 31.99 -8.64
CA GLU A 318 4.60 31.73 -7.66
C GLU A 318 5.73 30.87 -8.26
N MET A 319 5.38 29.86 -9.06
CA MET A 319 6.36 29.01 -9.74
C MET A 319 7.16 29.78 -10.80
N CYS A 320 6.48 30.53 -11.69
CA CYS A 320 7.13 31.32 -12.73
C CYS A 320 8.05 32.40 -12.14
N GLN A 321 7.61 33.07 -11.08
CA GLN A 321 8.40 34.06 -10.36
C GLN A 321 9.67 33.44 -9.77
N ALA A 322 9.54 32.31 -9.07
CA ALA A 322 10.69 31.61 -8.48
C ALA A 322 11.72 31.17 -9.54
N VAL A 323 11.26 30.74 -10.72
CA VAL A 323 12.15 30.37 -11.85
C VAL A 323 12.84 31.61 -12.43
N ASN A 324 12.14 32.74 -12.54
CA ASN A 324 12.73 33.99 -13.03
C ASN A 324 13.77 34.57 -12.06
N GLU A 325 13.45 34.59 -10.76
CA GLU A 325 14.38 35.01 -9.71
C GLU A 325 15.62 34.12 -9.68
N PHE A 326 15.42 32.81 -9.82
CA PHE A 326 16.51 31.86 -9.99
C PHE A 326 17.41 32.22 -11.16
N TYR A 327 16.86 32.40 -12.37
CA TYR A 327 17.70 32.73 -13.52
C TYR A 327 18.45 34.06 -13.35
N ARG A 328 17.79 35.10 -12.81
CA ARG A 328 18.42 36.41 -12.57
C ARG A 328 19.61 36.32 -11.62
N HIS A 329 19.47 35.54 -10.54
CA HIS A 329 20.55 35.32 -9.57
C HIS A 329 21.68 34.45 -10.14
N TYR A 330 21.34 33.35 -10.82
CA TYR A 330 22.33 32.37 -11.29
C TYR A 330 23.01 32.72 -12.61
N ALA A 331 22.52 33.70 -13.39
CA ALA A 331 23.16 34.09 -14.64
C ALA A 331 24.62 34.54 -14.44
N ASP A 332 24.89 35.34 -13.40
CA ASP A 332 26.24 35.77 -13.03
C ASP A 332 27.07 34.60 -12.46
N VAL A 333 26.45 33.74 -11.64
CA VAL A 333 27.10 32.54 -11.10
C VAL A 333 27.54 31.60 -12.24
N PHE A 334 26.68 31.37 -13.23
CA PHE A 334 27.02 30.54 -14.39
C PHE A 334 28.13 31.16 -15.23
N ALA A 335 28.11 32.48 -15.46
CA ALA A 335 29.19 33.15 -16.19
C ALA A 335 30.56 32.99 -15.49
N LYS A 336 30.59 33.13 -14.16
CA LYS A 336 31.81 32.91 -13.35
C LYS A 336 32.27 31.46 -13.37
N VAL A 337 31.33 30.52 -13.24
CA VAL A 337 31.64 29.08 -13.38
C VAL A 337 32.22 28.79 -14.77
N GLN A 338 31.62 29.33 -15.83
CA GLN A 338 32.13 29.15 -17.19
C GLN A 338 33.55 29.71 -17.33
N SER A 339 33.79 30.94 -16.86
CA SER A 339 35.12 31.57 -16.90
C SER A 339 36.17 30.75 -16.16
N LEU A 340 35.84 30.19 -14.99
CA LEU A 340 36.73 29.34 -14.20
C LEU A 340 37.14 28.07 -14.97
N PHE A 341 36.22 27.45 -15.72
CA PHE A 341 36.50 26.24 -16.50
C PHE A 341 37.06 26.54 -17.90
N ASP A 342 36.81 27.71 -18.49
CA ASP A 342 37.47 28.14 -19.74
C ASP A 342 38.98 28.36 -19.50
N GLY A 343 39.33 28.92 -18.34
CA GLY A 343 40.70 29.08 -17.85
C GLY A 343 41.28 27.83 -17.14
N PHE A 344 40.70 26.64 -17.34
CA PHE A 344 41.08 25.45 -16.56
C PHE A 344 42.56 25.05 -16.70
N ASP A 345 43.17 25.31 -17.85
CA ASP A 345 44.58 25.02 -18.11
C ASP A 345 45.54 26.00 -17.40
N ASP A 346 45.05 27.15 -16.92
CA ASP A 346 45.85 28.13 -16.17
C ASP A 346 46.11 27.67 -14.72
N HIS A 347 45.40 26.63 -14.27
CA HIS A 347 45.50 26.04 -12.94
C HIS A 347 46.40 24.81 -12.91
N GLN A 348 47.05 24.56 -11.76
CA GLN A 348 47.95 23.43 -11.64
C GLN A 348 47.16 22.14 -11.39
N LYS A 349 47.15 21.22 -12.38
CA LYS A 349 46.46 19.92 -12.29
C LYS A 349 46.89 19.05 -11.10
N ASP A 350 48.09 19.26 -10.56
CA ASP A 350 48.55 18.56 -9.36
C ASP A 350 47.89 19.07 -8.06
N GLY A 351 47.32 20.27 -8.10
CA GLY A 351 46.56 20.88 -7.02
C GLY A 351 45.04 20.78 -7.16
N ILE A 352 44.52 20.13 -8.20
CA ILE A 352 43.08 19.88 -8.42
C ILE A 352 42.78 18.39 -8.22
N TYR A 353 41.78 18.07 -7.40
CA TYR A 353 41.57 16.72 -6.88
C TYR A 353 40.20 16.13 -7.20
N VAL A 354 40.18 14.80 -7.36
CA VAL A 354 38.97 13.99 -7.51
C VAL A 354 38.90 12.99 -6.35
N GLU A 355 37.82 13.06 -5.58
CA GLU A 355 37.54 12.07 -4.55
C GLU A 355 36.99 10.76 -5.15
N HIS A 356 37.31 9.62 -4.52
CA HIS A 356 36.82 8.30 -4.94
C HIS A 356 35.29 8.24 -5.19
N LYS A 357 34.48 8.96 -4.41
CA LYS A 357 33.02 9.00 -4.56
C LYS A 357 32.57 9.54 -5.94
N ASN A 358 33.41 10.37 -6.58
CA ASN A 358 33.16 10.98 -7.88
C ASN A 358 33.87 10.23 -9.02
N LEU A 359 34.80 9.33 -8.71
CA LEU A 359 35.69 8.67 -9.68
C LEU A 359 34.92 7.85 -10.73
N ASN A 360 33.93 7.06 -10.31
CA ASN A 360 33.15 6.24 -11.24
C ASN A 360 32.28 7.09 -12.17
N GLU A 361 31.75 8.21 -11.67
CA GLU A 361 30.96 9.12 -12.48
C GLU A 361 31.85 9.86 -13.47
N LEU A 362 33.01 10.37 -13.03
CA LEU A 362 34.01 10.95 -13.92
C LEU A 362 34.47 9.95 -14.99
N SER A 363 34.76 8.70 -14.59
CA SER A 363 35.14 7.62 -15.51
C SER A 363 34.08 7.38 -16.58
N LYS A 364 32.80 7.33 -16.19
CA LYS A 364 31.68 7.17 -17.11
C LYS A 364 31.51 8.38 -18.03
N GLN A 365 31.60 9.60 -17.51
CA GLN A 365 31.37 10.83 -18.29
C GLN A 365 32.51 11.10 -19.28
N ALA A 366 33.77 10.91 -18.87
CA ALA A 366 34.93 11.16 -19.71
C ALA A 366 35.26 10.00 -20.68
N PHE A 367 34.95 8.74 -20.31
CA PHE A 367 35.38 7.56 -21.08
C PHE A 367 34.26 6.57 -21.45
N GLY A 368 33.03 6.73 -20.95
CA GLY A 368 31.92 5.81 -21.23
C GLY A 368 31.92 4.50 -20.43
N ASP A 369 32.96 4.24 -19.64
CA ASP A 369 33.11 3.06 -18.77
C ASP A 369 33.19 3.46 -17.30
N PHE A 370 32.23 3.01 -16.49
CA PHE A 370 32.14 3.37 -15.06
C PHE A 370 33.28 2.81 -14.20
N ALA A 371 33.96 1.75 -14.65
CA ALA A 371 34.99 1.04 -13.88
C ALA A 371 36.41 1.29 -14.38
N LEU A 372 36.59 2.02 -15.50
CA LEU A 372 37.89 2.21 -16.14
C LEU A 372 38.92 2.84 -15.20
N LEU A 373 38.66 4.02 -14.63
CA LEU A 373 39.63 4.70 -13.75
C LEU A 373 39.99 3.86 -12.52
N GLY A 374 39.05 3.05 -12.01
CA GLY A 374 39.33 2.10 -10.94
C GLY A 374 40.30 0.99 -11.35
N ARG A 375 40.14 0.43 -12.57
CA ARG A 375 41.08 -0.56 -13.13
C ARG A 375 42.45 0.06 -13.42
N VAL A 376 42.47 1.29 -13.96
CA VAL A 376 43.70 2.04 -14.25
C VAL A 376 44.52 2.24 -12.97
N LEU A 377 43.88 2.73 -11.90
CA LEU A 377 44.53 2.90 -10.60
C LEU A 377 44.98 1.56 -9.97
N ASP A 378 44.21 0.49 -10.16
CA ASP A 378 44.59 -0.85 -9.70
C ASP A 378 45.87 -1.35 -10.38
N GLY A 379 45.95 -1.24 -11.71
CA GLY A 379 47.14 -1.59 -12.48
C GLY A 379 48.33 -0.70 -12.15
N TYR A 380 48.13 0.62 -12.08
CA TYR A 380 49.18 1.57 -11.72
C TYR A 380 49.74 1.32 -10.32
N TYR A 381 48.88 0.95 -9.36
CA TYR A 381 49.34 0.58 -8.03
C TYR A 381 50.26 -0.64 -8.05
N VAL A 382 49.88 -1.68 -8.80
CA VAL A 382 50.62 -2.94 -8.87
C VAL A 382 51.93 -2.78 -9.65
N ASP A 383 51.95 -1.96 -10.69
CA ASP A 383 53.10 -1.86 -11.58
C ASP A 383 54.10 -0.76 -11.20
N VAL A 384 53.62 0.31 -10.56
CA VAL A 384 54.43 1.53 -10.31
C VAL A 384 54.52 1.86 -8.83
N VAL A 385 53.38 1.91 -8.12
CA VAL A 385 53.37 2.33 -6.72
C VAL A 385 53.94 1.25 -5.79
N ASN A 386 53.67 -0.02 -6.09
CA ASN A 386 54.17 -1.17 -5.35
C ASN A 386 54.42 -2.37 -6.30
N PRO A 387 55.50 -2.35 -7.09
CA PRO A 387 55.85 -3.39 -8.07
C PRO A 387 55.95 -4.80 -7.49
N GLU A 388 56.35 -4.89 -6.21
CA GLU A 388 56.48 -6.17 -5.49
C GLU A 388 55.14 -6.70 -4.96
N PHE A 389 54.02 -6.01 -5.19
CA PHE A 389 52.73 -6.36 -4.63
C PHE A 389 52.34 -7.81 -4.96
N ASN A 390 52.43 -8.22 -6.22
CA ASN A 390 52.04 -9.57 -6.65
C ASN A 390 52.91 -10.65 -6.00
N GLU A 391 54.22 -10.41 -5.88
CA GLU A 391 55.15 -11.33 -5.24
C GLU A 391 54.90 -11.43 -3.73
N ARG A 392 54.71 -10.29 -3.06
CA ARG A 392 54.37 -10.23 -1.62
C ARG A 392 53.01 -10.86 -1.34
N PHE A 393 52.05 -10.69 -2.24
CA PHE A 393 50.71 -11.26 -2.14
C PHE A 393 50.74 -12.79 -2.33
N ALA A 394 51.54 -13.30 -3.27
CA ALA A 394 51.75 -14.72 -3.50
C ALA A 394 52.52 -15.39 -2.35
N LYS A 395 53.52 -14.72 -1.77
CA LYS A 395 54.32 -15.22 -0.63
C LYS A 395 53.61 -15.13 0.73
N ALA A 396 52.50 -14.39 0.83
CA ALA A 396 51.75 -14.26 2.07
C ALA A 396 51.10 -15.58 2.48
N LYS A 397 51.54 -16.15 3.61
CA LYS A 397 51.09 -17.47 4.11
C LYS A 397 49.80 -17.45 4.93
N THR A 398 49.33 -16.27 5.34
CA THR A 398 48.14 -16.10 6.19
C THR A 398 47.14 -15.14 5.56
N ASP A 399 45.85 -15.39 5.81
CA ASP A 399 44.76 -14.55 5.30
C ASP A 399 44.86 -13.11 5.82
N ASN A 400 45.32 -12.92 7.05
CA ASN A 400 45.56 -11.58 7.63
C ASN A 400 46.64 -10.78 6.87
N ALA A 401 47.71 -11.43 6.43
CA ALA A 401 48.77 -10.77 5.66
C ALA A 401 48.29 -10.37 4.26
N LYS A 402 47.51 -11.24 3.60
CA LYS A 402 46.86 -10.93 2.31
C LYS A 402 45.83 -9.80 2.45
N ALA A 403 45.05 -9.81 3.53
CA ALA A 403 44.09 -8.76 3.83
C ALA A 403 44.76 -7.40 4.06
N LYS A 404 45.91 -7.37 4.75
CA LYS A 404 46.70 -6.14 4.96
C LYS A 404 47.18 -5.54 3.64
N LEU A 405 47.79 -6.36 2.76
CA LEU A 405 48.24 -5.93 1.43
C LEU A 405 47.06 -5.44 0.58
N THR A 406 45.93 -6.16 0.59
CA THR A 406 44.71 -5.74 -0.11
C THR A 406 44.20 -4.40 0.42
N LYS A 407 44.26 -4.16 1.74
CA LYS A 407 43.85 -2.90 2.36
C LYS A 407 44.75 -1.73 1.97
N GLU A 408 46.05 -1.96 1.84
CA GLU A 408 47.02 -0.95 1.36
C GLU A 408 46.70 -0.53 -0.08
N LYS A 409 46.45 -1.50 -0.96
CA LYS A 409 46.02 -1.25 -2.35
C LYS A 409 44.67 -0.52 -2.41
N ASP A 410 43.68 -1.01 -1.67
CA ASP A 410 42.35 -0.39 -1.60
C ASP A 410 42.42 1.05 -1.08
N LYS A 411 43.31 1.34 -0.12
CA LYS A 411 43.51 2.70 0.41
C LYS A 411 44.02 3.65 -0.68
N PHE A 412 44.91 3.19 -1.56
CA PHE A 412 45.38 3.97 -2.71
C PHE A 412 44.25 4.19 -3.71
N ILE A 413 43.60 3.13 -4.18
CA ILE A 413 42.55 3.22 -5.22
C ILE A 413 41.36 4.06 -4.75
N LYS A 414 40.98 3.93 -3.47
CA LYS A 414 39.88 4.68 -2.85
C LYS A 414 40.33 6.02 -2.25
N GLY A 415 41.57 6.41 -2.47
CA GLY A 415 42.14 7.68 -2.04
C GLY A 415 41.61 8.88 -2.83
N VAL A 416 42.13 10.05 -2.51
CA VAL A 416 41.93 11.28 -3.27
C VAL A 416 43.12 11.42 -4.22
N HIS A 417 42.84 11.61 -5.50
CA HIS A 417 43.86 11.68 -6.55
C HIS A 417 43.85 13.05 -7.20
N SER A 418 45.03 13.61 -7.47
CA SER A 418 45.11 14.82 -8.29
C SER A 418 44.76 14.46 -9.73
N LEU A 419 44.35 15.43 -10.53
CA LEU A 419 44.15 15.19 -11.96
C LEU A 419 45.46 14.75 -12.61
N ALA A 420 46.60 15.36 -12.22
CA ALA A 420 47.91 14.95 -12.71
C ALA A 420 48.22 13.47 -12.39
N SER A 421 47.94 12.98 -11.18
CA SER A 421 48.21 11.58 -10.81
C SER A 421 47.29 10.60 -11.54
N LEU A 422 46.04 10.99 -11.81
CA LEU A 422 45.12 10.20 -12.65
C LEU A 422 45.61 10.15 -14.11
N GLU A 423 46.03 11.29 -14.67
CA GLU A 423 46.57 11.35 -16.03
C GLU A 423 47.82 10.46 -16.17
N GLN A 424 48.74 10.49 -15.20
CA GLN A 424 49.91 9.58 -15.17
C GLN A 424 49.52 8.10 -15.12
N ALA A 425 48.54 7.74 -14.30
CA ALA A 425 48.06 6.36 -14.22
C ALA A 425 47.44 5.92 -15.57
N ILE A 426 46.74 6.82 -16.25
CA ILE A 426 46.19 6.59 -17.59
C ILE A 426 47.30 6.41 -18.62
N GLU A 427 48.34 7.25 -18.64
CA GLU A 427 49.49 7.10 -19.55
C GLU A 427 50.11 5.71 -19.42
N HIS A 428 50.36 5.28 -18.18
CA HIS A 428 50.91 3.96 -17.88
C HIS A 428 50.02 2.81 -18.38
N TYR A 429 48.70 2.97 -18.26
CA TYR A 429 47.72 2.00 -18.78
C TYR A 429 47.75 1.94 -20.31
N THR A 430 47.73 3.10 -20.98
CA THR A 430 47.73 3.20 -22.45
C THR A 430 49.04 2.72 -23.09
N ALA A 431 50.17 2.87 -22.40
CA ALA A 431 51.45 2.32 -22.88
C ALA A 431 51.46 0.78 -22.96
N ARG A 432 50.48 0.10 -22.33
CA ARG A 432 50.37 -1.37 -22.26
C ARG A 432 49.13 -1.92 -22.94
N HIS A 433 48.23 -1.06 -23.40
CA HIS A 433 46.96 -1.43 -24.01
C HIS A 433 46.74 -0.57 -25.24
N ASP A 434 46.47 -1.21 -26.37
CA ASP A 434 46.20 -0.52 -27.63
C ASP A 434 44.72 -0.05 -27.66
N ASP A 435 44.41 0.95 -26.83
CA ASP A 435 43.06 1.53 -26.69
C ASP A 435 43.10 3.05 -26.90
N GLU A 436 42.94 3.47 -28.16
CA GLU A 436 42.92 4.89 -28.57
C GLU A 436 41.81 5.71 -27.91
N SER A 437 40.79 5.06 -27.33
CA SER A 437 39.67 5.74 -26.66
C SER A 437 40.03 6.28 -25.27
N VAL A 438 41.18 5.85 -24.73
CA VAL A 438 41.71 6.21 -23.41
C VAL A 438 43.00 7.00 -23.60
N GLN A 439 43.02 8.26 -23.17
CA GLN A 439 44.20 9.12 -23.27
C GLN A 439 44.29 10.01 -22.04
N ALA A 440 45.51 10.30 -21.59
CA ALA A 440 45.75 11.06 -20.36
C ALA A 440 45.19 12.48 -20.42
N GLY A 441 45.44 13.22 -21.50
CA GLY A 441 44.92 14.59 -21.67
C GLY A 441 43.40 14.71 -21.72
N LYS A 442 42.65 13.59 -21.80
CA LYS A 442 41.19 13.58 -21.91
C LYS A 442 40.49 14.09 -20.65
N LEU A 443 41.09 13.93 -19.47
CA LEU A 443 40.52 14.46 -18.22
C LEU A 443 40.57 15.99 -18.17
N GLY A 444 41.74 16.60 -18.44
CA GLY A 444 41.86 18.05 -18.58
C GLY A 444 40.96 18.60 -19.69
N GLN A 445 40.92 17.94 -20.86
CA GLN A 445 40.04 18.33 -21.97
C GLN A 445 38.55 18.24 -21.61
N TYR A 446 38.14 17.24 -20.83
CA TYR A 446 36.76 17.11 -20.37
C TYR A 446 36.35 18.29 -19.49
N PHE A 447 37.19 18.71 -18.55
CA PHE A 447 36.86 19.84 -17.67
C PHE A 447 36.94 21.18 -18.39
N LYS A 448 37.91 21.36 -19.29
CA LYS A 448 38.04 22.57 -20.12
C LYS A 448 36.86 22.75 -21.07
N HIS A 449 36.46 21.69 -21.78
CA HIS A 449 35.44 21.80 -22.83
C HIS A 449 34.02 21.46 -22.35
N GLY A 450 33.85 20.92 -21.14
CA GLY A 450 32.55 20.47 -20.63
C GLY A 450 31.49 21.57 -20.49
N LEU A 451 31.94 22.84 -20.38
CA LEU A 451 31.10 24.03 -20.35
C LEU A 451 31.37 24.97 -21.55
N ALA A 452 31.98 24.47 -22.63
CA ALA A 452 32.34 25.24 -23.81
C ALA A 452 31.70 24.64 -25.10
N GLY A 453 31.81 25.37 -26.21
CA GLY A 453 31.38 24.91 -27.53
C GLY A 453 29.85 24.91 -27.78
N VAL A 454 29.44 24.27 -28.88
CA VAL A 454 28.05 24.31 -29.41
C VAL A 454 27.04 23.62 -28.48
N ASP A 455 27.49 22.66 -27.69
CA ASP A 455 26.65 21.90 -26.76
C ASP A 455 26.68 22.42 -25.31
N ASN A 456 27.25 23.61 -25.06
CA ASN A 456 27.39 24.23 -23.75
C ASN A 456 26.04 24.32 -22.98
N PRO A 457 25.94 23.68 -21.79
CA PRO A 457 24.72 23.71 -20.98
C PRO A 457 24.35 25.12 -20.49
N ILE A 458 25.32 26.01 -20.24
CA ILE A 458 25.08 27.40 -19.80
C ILE A 458 24.47 28.22 -20.93
N GLN A 459 24.98 28.10 -22.16
CA GLN A 459 24.36 28.74 -23.31
C GLN A 459 22.91 28.23 -23.54
N LYS A 460 22.67 26.93 -23.35
CA LYS A 460 21.34 26.33 -23.41
C LYS A 460 20.40 26.89 -22.33
N ILE A 461 20.89 27.16 -21.12
CA ILE A 461 20.13 27.84 -20.05
C ILE A 461 19.68 29.23 -20.52
N HIS A 462 20.61 30.05 -21.03
CA HIS A 462 20.32 31.41 -21.50
C HIS A 462 19.34 31.43 -22.69
N ASN A 463 19.54 30.53 -23.66
CA ASN A 463 18.67 30.41 -24.84
C ASN A 463 17.25 29.99 -24.43
N ASN A 464 17.13 28.99 -23.54
CA ASN A 464 15.84 28.52 -23.07
C ASN A 464 15.11 29.60 -22.25
N HIS A 465 15.81 30.30 -21.33
CA HIS A 465 15.22 31.42 -20.57
C HIS A 465 14.72 32.52 -21.50
N SER A 466 15.55 32.95 -22.45
CA SER A 466 15.20 34.00 -23.41
C SER A 466 13.95 33.64 -24.21
N THR A 467 13.80 32.36 -24.59
CA THR A 467 12.65 31.87 -25.34
C THR A 467 11.37 31.82 -24.50
N ILE A 468 11.48 31.51 -23.20
CA ILE A 468 10.31 31.41 -22.29
C ILE A 468 10.10 32.67 -21.43
N LYS A 469 10.89 33.73 -21.61
CA LYS A 469 10.82 34.94 -20.77
C LYS A 469 9.43 35.55 -20.73
N GLY A 470 8.80 35.71 -21.90
CA GLY A 470 7.42 36.21 -22.00
C GLY A 470 6.40 35.30 -21.33
N PHE A 471 6.67 33.99 -21.26
CA PHE A 471 5.85 33.04 -20.50
C PHE A 471 6.05 33.20 -18.98
N LEU A 472 7.28 33.42 -18.52
CA LEU A 472 7.58 33.58 -17.09
C LEU A 472 7.11 34.94 -16.53
N GLU A 473 7.13 36.01 -17.33
CA GLU A 473 6.80 37.39 -16.90
C GLU A 473 5.34 37.79 -17.12
N ARG A 474 4.51 36.94 -17.75
CA ARG A 474 3.10 37.23 -17.99
C ARG A 474 2.29 37.36 -16.69
N GLU A 475 1.65 38.51 -16.50
CA GLU A 475 0.61 38.68 -15.48
C GLU A 475 -0.61 37.83 -15.80
N ARG A 476 -1.13 37.15 -14.77
CA ARG A 476 -2.24 36.20 -14.89
C ARG A 476 -3.34 36.55 -13.88
N PRO A 477 -4.61 36.64 -14.31
CA PRO A 477 -5.77 36.66 -13.43
C PRO A 477 -5.76 35.48 -12.44
N ALA A 478 -6.35 35.69 -11.26
CA ALA A 478 -6.47 34.65 -10.25
C ALA A 478 -7.18 33.40 -10.81
N GLY A 479 -6.48 32.27 -10.83
CA GLY A 479 -6.99 30.98 -11.33
C GLY A 479 -6.66 30.68 -12.80
N GLU A 480 -6.09 31.63 -13.56
CA GLU A 480 -5.57 31.38 -14.90
C GLU A 480 -4.24 30.61 -14.83
N ARG A 481 -4.12 29.53 -15.62
CA ARG A 481 -2.94 28.65 -15.60
C ARG A 481 -1.91 29.09 -16.64
N ALA A 482 -0.64 28.94 -16.31
CA ALA A 482 0.48 29.15 -17.23
C ALA A 482 0.60 28.02 -18.26
N LEU A 483 0.31 26.78 -17.83
CA LEU A 483 0.43 25.60 -18.67
C LEU A 483 -0.91 24.85 -18.77
N PRO A 484 -1.22 24.27 -19.94
CA PRO A 484 -2.48 23.60 -20.18
C PRO A 484 -2.60 22.36 -19.28
N LYS A 485 -3.82 22.14 -18.80
CA LYS A 485 -4.16 20.96 -17.99
C LYS A 485 -3.87 19.65 -18.74
N ILE A 486 -4.20 19.58 -20.02
CA ILE A 486 -4.00 18.38 -20.84
C ILE A 486 -2.69 18.51 -21.61
N LYS A 487 -1.66 17.80 -21.16
CA LYS A 487 -0.32 17.76 -21.76
C LYS A 487 -0.27 16.82 -22.97
N SER A 488 -0.98 17.16 -24.04
CA SER A 488 -0.93 16.43 -25.32
C SER A 488 0.16 17.02 -26.23
N GLY A 489 0.90 16.17 -26.95
CA GLY A 489 2.10 16.56 -27.70
C GLY A 489 1.91 17.48 -28.91
N LYS A 490 0.71 18.02 -29.15
CA LYS A 490 0.39 18.90 -30.29
C LYS A 490 0.21 20.40 -29.92
N ASN A 491 0.35 20.77 -28.64
CA ASN A 491 0.13 22.15 -28.17
C ASN A 491 1.45 22.96 -28.13
N PRO A 492 1.54 24.18 -28.71
CA PRO A 492 2.69 25.09 -28.58
C PRO A 492 3.18 25.32 -27.13
N GLU A 493 2.30 25.26 -26.14
CA GLU A 493 2.64 25.41 -24.71
C GLU A 493 3.44 24.21 -24.16
N MET A 494 3.40 23.05 -24.82
CA MET A 494 4.30 21.92 -24.51
C MET A 494 5.75 22.23 -24.87
N THR A 495 5.99 23.11 -25.84
CA THR A 495 7.34 23.60 -26.16
C THR A 495 7.88 24.44 -25.00
N GLN A 496 7.06 25.30 -24.40
CA GLN A 496 7.45 26.10 -23.22
C GLN A 496 7.74 25.21 -22.00
N LEU A 497 6.92 24.18 -21.75
CA LEU A 497 7.19 23.19 -20.70
C LEU A 497 8.51 22.45 -20.92
N ARG A 498 8.78 22.03 -22.16
CA ARG A 498 10.03 21.35 -22.52
C ARG A 498 11.22 22.28 -22.29
N GLN A 499 11.14 23.53 -22.73
CA GLN A 499 12.19 24.53 -22.55
C GLN A 499 12.43 24.90 -21.09
N LEU A 500 11.37 25.01 -20.28
CA LEU A 500 11.47 25.18 -18.83
C LEU A 500 12.22 24.01 -18.18
N LYS A 501 11.87 22.78 -18.58
CA LYS A 501 12.55 21.59 -18.08
C LYS A 501 14.01 21.55 -18.53
N GLU A 502 14.29 21.82 -19.80
CA GLU A 502 15.65 21.85 -20.34
C GLU A 502 16.50 22.94 -19.67
N LEU A 503 15.93 24.11 -19.36
CA LEU A 503 16.60 25.15 -18.56
C LEU A 503 17.06 24.58 -17.21
N LEU A 504 16.14 23.92 -16.49
CA LEU A 504 16.42 23.39 -15.15
C LEU A 504 17.30 22.13 -15.16
N ASP A 505 17.16 21.27 -16.18
CA ASP A 505 18.03 20.10 -16.40
C ASP A 505 19.47 20.54 -16.69
N ASN A 506 19.67 21.54 -17.56
CA ASN A 506 21.00 22.06 -17.87
C ASN A 506 21.63 22.74 -16.65
N ALA A 507 20.86 23.49 -15.85
CA ALA A 507 21.32 24.02 -14.57
C ALA A 507 21.78 22.91 -13.61
N LEU A 508 21.03 21.81 -13.54
CA LEU A 508 21.41 20.65 -12.73
C LEU A 508 22.65 19.94 -13.28
N ASN A 509 22.81 19.87 -14.61
CA ASN A 509 24.00 19.31 -15.26
C ASN A 509 25.25 20.12 -14.94
N VAL A 510 25.18 21.45 -14.95
CA VAL A 510 26.30 22.33 -14.52
C VAL A 510 26.69 22.03 -13.07
N ALA A 511 25.71 21.92 -12.17
CA ALA A 511 25.98 21.56 -10.78
C ALA A 511 26.62 20.16 -10.64
N HIS A 512 26.15 19.16 -11.39
CA HIS A 512 26.71 17.81 -11.38
C HIS A 512 28.11 17.74 -11.99
N PHE A 513 28.38 18.51 -13.03
CA PHE A 513 29.70 18.63 -13.65
C PHE A 513 30.71 19.22 -12.65
N ALA A 514 30.38 20.36 -12.05
CA ALA A 514 31.23 21.01 -11.04
C ALA A 514 31.46 20.11 -9.83
N LYS A 515 30.44 19.36 -9.39
CA LYS A 515 30.52 18.44 -8.24
C LYS A 515 31.68 17.44 -8.32
N LEU A 516 32.10 17.04 -9.53
CA LEU A 516 33.16 16.05 -9.73
C LEU A 516 34.50 16.47 -9.10
N LEU A 517 34.78 17.78 -9.05
CA LEU A 517 36.02 18.35 -8.48
C LEU A 517 35.90 18.80 -7.02
N THR A 518 34.74 18.61 -6.39
CA THR A 518 34.57 18.96 -4.98
C THR A 518 35.42 18.07 -4.09
N THR A 519 36.20 18.70 -3.21
CA THR A 519 36.97 18.03 -2.16
C THR A 519 36.55 18.55 -0.79
N LYS A 520 36.38 17.63 0.16
CA LYS A 520 36.20 17.92 1.58
C LYS A 520 37.45 17.55 2.39
N THR A 521 38.50 17.08 1.71
CA THR A 521 39.75 16.65 2.32
C THR A 521 40.72 17.82 2.30
N THR A 522 41.28 18.19 3.45
CA THR A 522 42.40 19.12 3.52
C THR A 522 43.62 18.44 2.91
N LEU A 523 44.21 19.05 1.88
CA LEU A 523 45.37 18.51 1.16
C LEU A 523 46.44 19.60 1.09
N ASP A 524 47.71 19.20 1.23
CA ASP A 524 48.82 20.15 1.45
C ASP A 524 49.16 20.98 0.20
N ASN A 525 48.83 20.49 -1.01
CA ASN A 525 49.17 21.11 -2.29
C ASN A 525 47.93 21.59 -3.08
N GLN A 526 46.84 22.00 -2.41
CA GLN A 526 45.66 22.51 -3.11
C GLN A 526 45.96 23.79 -3.89
N ASP A 527 45.46 23.87 -5.12
CA ASP A 527 45.45 25.12 -5.87
C ASP A 527 44.46 26.09 -5.20
N GLY A 528 45.02 27.01 -4.39
CA GLY A 528 44.26 27.99 -3.64
C GLY A 528 43.52 29.00 -4.54
N ASN A 529 44.00 29.23 -5.75
CA ASN A 529 43.34 30.13 -6.71
C ASN A 529 42.09 29.45 -7.29
N PHE A 530 42.20 28.18 -7.68
CA PHE A 530 41.05 27.41 -8.17
C PHE A 530 40.01 27.18 -7.07
N TYR A 531 40.40 26.60 -5.92
CA TYR A 531 39.45 26.23 -4.87
C TYR A 531 38.85 27.42 -4.11
N GLY A 532 39.56 28.56 -4.06
CA GLY A 532 39.06 29.79 -3.46
C GLY A 532 37.84 30.36 -4.20
N GLU A 533 37.87 30.33 -5.55
CA GLU A 533 36.75 30.76 -6.38
C GLU A 533 35.70 29.64 -6.55
N PHE A 534 36.15 28.41 -6.82
CA PHE A 534 35.29 27.23 -7.04
C PHE A 534 34.36 26.94 -5.86
N GLY A 535 34.86 27.02 -4.62
CA GLY A 535 34.09 26.69 -3.42
C GLY A 535 32.82 27.53 -3.27
N ALA A 536 32.96 28.85 -3.37
CA ALA A 536 31.84 29.79 -3.26
C ALA A 536 30.83 29.61 -4.40
N LEU A 537 31.30 29.36 -5.62
CA LEU A 537 30.43 29.09 -6.77
C LEU A 537 29.66 27.79 -6.61
N TYR A 538 30.31 26.71 -6.14
CA TYR A 538 29.67 25.42 -5.97
C TYR A 538 28.61 25.42 -4.85
N ASP A 539 28.82 26.15 -3.76
CA ASP A 539 27.84 26.29 -2.67
C ASP A 539 26.52 26.91 -3.16
N GLU A 540 26.58 27.83 -4.13
CA GLU A 540 25.38 28.30 -4.83
C GLU A 540 24.78 27.21 -5.73
N LEU A 541 25.58 26.56 -6.58
CA LEU A 541 25.10 25.48 -7.47
C LEU A 541 24.42 24.33 -6.71
N ALA A 542 24.85 24.03 -5.48
CA ALA A 542 24.30 22.98 -4.64
C ALA A 542 22.83 23.22 -4.23
N LYS A 543 22.30 24.45 -4.37
CA LYS A 543 20.91 24.82 -4.07
C LYS A 543 19.93 24.54 -5.23
N ILE A 544 20.43 24.38 -6.46
CA ILE A 544 19.64 24.12 -7.69
C ILE A 544 18.65 22.95 -7.56
N PRO A 545 19.01 21.78 -6.98
CA PRO A 545 18.10 20.64 -6.87
C PRO A 545 16.81 20.96 -6.10
N THR A 546 16.83 21.91 -5.17
CA THR A 546 15.66 22.31 -4.37
C THR A 546 14.58 22.91 -5.26
N LEU A 547 14.93 23.91 -6.08
CA LEU A 547 14.00 24.54 -7.02
C LEU A 547 13.50 23.53 -8.05
N TYR A 548 14.41 22.71 -8.62
CA TYR A 548 14.07 21.67 -9.58
C TYR A 548 12.96 20.75 -9.06
N ASN A 549 13.09 20.29 -7.81
CA ASN A 549 12.10 19.42 -7.18
C ASN A 549 10.76 20.15 -6.95
N LYS A 550 10.76 21.41 -6.48
CA LYS A 550 9.52 22.19 -6.30
C LYS A 550 8.76 22.35 -7.62
N VAL A 551 9.46 22.70 -8.69
CA VAL A 551 8.86 22.89 -10.03
C VAL A 551 8.30 21.57 -10.56
N ARG A 552 9.08 20.47 -10.52
CA ARG A 552 8.62 19.14 -10.94
C ARG A 552 7.36 18.69 -10.18
N ASP A 553 7.37 18.83 -8.86
CA ASP A 553 6.30 18.33 -8.00
C ASP A 553 5.00 19.14 -8.21
N TYR A 554 5.13 20.43 -8.49
CA TYR A 554 4.01 21.27 -8.86
C TYR A 554 3.44 20.92 -10.25
N LEU A 555 4.30 20.77 -11.26
CA LEU A 555 3.88 20.49 -12.63
C LEU A 555 3.31 19.08 -12.84
N SER A 556 3.59 18.13 -11.95
CA SER A 556 3.13 16.73 -12.08
C SER A 556 1.74 16.46 -11.49
N GLN A 557 1.02 17.49 -11.04
CA GLN A 557 -0.33 17.38 -10.48
C GLN A 557 -1.40 17.08 -11.55
N LYS A 558 -2.55 16.53 -11.13
CA LYS A 558 -3.66 16.17 -12.04
C LYS A 558 -4.33 17.42 -12.63
N PRO A 559 -4.84 17.35 -13.88
CA PRO A 559 -5.51 18.48 -14.54
C PRO A 559 -6.85 18.87 -13.92
N PHE A 560 -7.62 17.89 -13.44
CA PHE A 560 -8.93 18.12 -12.83
C PHE A 560 -8.86 17.90 -11.32
N SER A 561 -9.70 18.64 -10.60
CA SER A 561 -9.86 18.49 -9.16
C SER A 561 -11.10 17.67 -8.83
N THR A 562 -10.93 16.73 -7.90
CA THR A 562 -12.04 16.03 -7.25
C THR A 562 -12.38 16.63 -5.90
N GLU A 563 -11.69 17.71 -5.51
CA GLU A 563 -11.92 18.41 -4.25
C GLU A 563 -13.31 19.01 -4.25
N LYS A 564 -13.98 18.80 -3.13
CA LYS A 564 -15.33 19.25 -2.86
C LYS A 564 -15.39 19.63 -1.40
N TYR A 565 -16.15 20.66 -1.08
CA TYR A 565 -16.37 21.08 0.29
C TYR A 565 -17.76 20.69 0.74
N LYS A 566 -17.91 20.46 2.05
CA LYS A 566 -19.19 20.08 2.66
C LYS A 566 -20.09 21.31 2.69
N LEU A 567 -21.36 21.13 2.33
CA LEU A 567 -22.39 22.15 2.48
C LEU A 567 -23.16 21.95 3.79
N ASN A 568 -23.42 23.04 4.50
CA ASN A 568 -24.15 23.05 5.77
C ASN A 568 -25.43 23.90 5.70
N PHE A 569 -25.58 24.78 4.69
CA PHE A 569 -26.76 25.65 4.55
C PHE A 569 -27.07 26.43 5.84
N GLY A 570 -26.02 26.88 6.55
CA GLY A 570 -26.12 27.58 7.83
C GLY A 570 -26.63 26.74 9.00
N ASN A 571 -26.66 25.40 8.88
CA ASN A 571 -27.11 24.47 9.92
C ASN A 571 -26.00 23.47 10.34
N PRO A 572 -25.51 23.52 11.60
CA PRO A 572 -24.46 22.62 12.09
C PRO A 572 -24.86 21.14 12.19
N THR A 573 -26.17 20.84 12.18
CA THR A 573 -26.73 19.49 12.30
C THR A 573 -27.44 19.03 11.03
N LEU A 574 -27.18 19.68 9.89
CA LEU A 574 -27.75 19.33 8.60
C LEU A 574 -27.60 17.83 8.30
N LEU A 575 -28.73 17.15 8.06
CA LEU A 575 -28.83 15.72 7.76
C LEU A 575 -28.23 14.76 8.82
N ASN A 576 -28.03 15.21 10.07
CA ASN A 576 -27.54 14.33 11.14
C ASN A 576 -28.47 13.14 11.43
N GLY A 577 -29.75 13.24 11.11
CA GLY A 577 -30.72 12.17 11.23
C GLY A 577 -32.02 12.51 10.54
N TRP A 578 -32.83 11.48 10.28
CA TRP A 578 -34.08 11.58 9.52
C TRP A 578 -35.33 11.54 10.40
N ASP A 579 -35.19 11.43 11.73
CA ASP A 579 -36.35 11.33 12.63
C ASP A 579 -37.31 12.50 12.47
N LEU A 580 -38.61 12.21 12.38
CA LEU A 580 -39.68 13.21 12.25
C LEU A 580 -39.54 14.33 13.29
N ASN A 581 -39.16 13.99 14.53
CA ASN A 581 -39.02 14.96 15.62
C ASN A 581 -37.80 15.87 15.44
N LYS A 582 -36.89 15.49 14.55
CA LYS A 582 -35.63 16.16 14.26
C LYS A 582 -35.60 16.81 12.89
N GLU A 583 -36.67 16.77 12.10
CA GLU A 583 -36.73 17.48 10.80
C GLU A 583 -36.41 18.97 10.94
N LYS A 584 -36.94 19.63 11.98
CA LYS A 584 -36.71 21.06 12.28
C LYS A 584 -35.29 21.37 12.78
N ASP A 585 -34.58 20.36 13.27
CA ASP A 585 -33.19 20.47 13.73
C ASP A 585 -32.21 20.16 12.60
N ASN A 586 -32.51 19.15 11.77
CA ASN A 586 -31.61 18.59 10.78
C ASN A 586 -31.91 19.01 9.33
N PHE A 587 -33.03 19.67 9.09
CA PHE A 587 -33.52 20.24 7.82
C PHE A 587 -33.73 19.28 6.65
N GLY A 588 -33.42 17.99 6.77
CA GLY A 588 -33.49 17.03 5.67
C GLY A 588 -34.77 16.21 5.64
N ILE A 589 -35.43 16.18 4.48
CA ILE A 589 -36.61 15.35 4.22
C ILE A 589 -36.44 14.64 2.87
N ILE A 590 -36.84 13.36 2.79
CA ILE A 590 -36.87 12.61 1.54
C ILE A 590 -38.30 12.59 1.01
N LEU A 591 -38.46 12.90 -0.28
CA LEU A 591 -39.72 12.79 -1.01
C LEU A 591 -39.59 11.78 -2.15
N GLN A 592 -40.69 11.11 -2.50
CA GLN A 592 -40.80 10.24 -3.65
C GLN A 592 -41.94 10.70 -4.57
N LYS A 593 -41.70 10.67 -5.88
CA LYS A 593 -42.72 10.97 -6.90
C LYS A 593 -42.32 10.36 -8.24
N ASP A 594 -43.25 9.70 -8.93
CA ASP A 594 -43.07 9.13 -10.28
C ASP A 594 -41.81 8.25 -10.43
N GLY A 595 -41.54 7.40 -9.43
CA GLY A 595 -40.36 6.52 -9.41
C GLY A 595 -39.02 7.24 -9.20
N CYS A 596 -39.03 8.55 -8.97
CA CYS A 596 -37.89 9.38 -8.62
C CYS A 596 -37.88 9.72 -7.13
N TYR A 597 -36.69 10.08 -6.63
CA TYR A 597 -36.46 10.47 -5.24
C TYR A 597 -35.90 11.88 -5.18
N TYR A 598 -36.27 12.60 -4.13
CA TYR A 598 -35.90 14.00 -3.94
C TYR A 598 -35.44 14.22 -2.51
N LEU A 599 -34.45 15.10 -2.36
CA LEU A 599 -34.00 15.65 -1.09
C LEU A 599 -34.55 17.06 -0.98
N ALA A 600 -35.39 17.29 0.02
CA ALA A 600 -35.93 18.60 0.36
C ALA A 600 -35.20 19.14 1.60
N LEU A 601 -34.64 20.34 1.50
CA LEU A 601 -33.98 21.02 2.61
C LEU A 601 -34.80 22.22 3.07
N LEU A 602 -35.10 22.26 4.36
CA LEU A 602 -35.84 23.36 4.98
C LEU A 602 -35.00 24.63 5.05
N ASP A 603 -35.64 25.78 4.79
CA ASP A 603 -35.06 27.06 5.12
C ASP A 603 -35.14 27.33 6.63
N LYS A 604 -34.11 27.99 7.18
CA LYS A 604 -33.99 28.26 8.63
C LYS A 604 -35.14 29.11 9.17
N ALA A 605 -35.71 30.01 8.37
CA ALA A 605 -36.86 30.83 8.78
C ALA A 605 -38.20 30.08 8.65
N HIS A 606 -38.25 29.01 7.85
CA HIS A 606 -39.50 28.32 7.46
C HIS A 606 -39.51 26.83 7.85
N LYS A 607 -38.95 26.50 9.02
CA LYS A 607 -38.80 25.10 9.48
C LYS A 607 -40.11 24.35 9.70
N LYS A 608 -41.25 25.04 9.76
CA LYS A 608 -42.57 24.48 10.10
C LYS A 608 -43.46 24.21 8.89
N VAL A 609 -42.96 24.38 7.66
CA VAL A 609 -43.75 24.21 6.42
C VAL A 609 -44.40 22.82 6.29
N PHE A 610 -43.88 21.78 6.97
CA PHE A 610 -44.48 20.45 6.96
C PHE A 610 -45.40 20.12 8.14
N ASP A 611 -45.60 21.04 9.10
CA ASP A 611 -46.45 20.76 10.28
C ASP A 611 -47.94 20.58 9.89
N ASN A 612 -48.42 21.33 8.89
CA ASN A 612 -49.80 21.32 8.40
C ASN A 612 -49.87 21.30 6.87
N ALA A 613 -48.95 20.60 6.22
CA ALA A 613 -48.88 20.57 4.77
C ALA A 613 -50.15 19.90 4.16
N PRO A 614 -50.77 20.49 3.13
CA PRO A 614 -51.98 19.95 2.53
C PRO A 614 -51.72 18.60 1.87
N ASN A 615 -52.61 17.64 2.13
CA ASN A 615 -52.54 16.27 1.60
C ASN A 615 -53.61 15.97 0.53
N THR A 616 -54.43 16.96 0.17
CA THR A 616 -55.49 16.84 -0.84
C THR A 616 -55.01 17.36 -2.20
N GLY A 617 -55.14 16.54 -3.25
CA GLY A 617 -54.74 16.92 -4.62
C GLY A 617 -54.64 15.72 -5.57
N LYS A 618 -54.72 15.95 -6.89
CA LYS A 618 -54.54 14.88 -7.91
C LYS A 618 -53.08 14.49 -8.12
N ASN A 619 -52.13 15.38 -7.81
CA ASN A 619 -50.70 15.18 -7.98
C ASN A 619 -49.99 15.41 -6.64
N VAL A 620 -49.25 14.40 -6.15
CA VAL A 620 -48.69 14.42 -4.80
C VAL A 620 -47.22 13.97 -4.80
N TYR A 621 -46.47 14.47 -3.83
CA TYR A 621 -45.22 13.86 -3.37
C TYR A 621 -45.51 12.98 -2.15
N GLN A 622 -44.87 11.82 -2.11
CA GLN A 622 -44.86 10.96 -0.93
C GLN A 622 -43.72 11.39 -0.01
N LYS A 623 -44.05 12.04 1.11
CA LYS A 623 -43.09 12.46 2.14
C LYS A 623 -42.75 11.27 3.04
N MET A 624 -41.45 11.00 3.20
CA MET A 624 -40.96 10.01 4.16
C MET A 624 -41.19 10.48 5.60
N ILE A 625 -41.83 9.63 6.40
CA ILE A 625 -41.90 9.73 7.86
C ILE A 625 -40.98 8.66 8.44
N TYR A 626 -39.89 9.09 9.07
CA TYR A 626 -38.89 8.20 9.64
C TYR A 626 -38.90 8.31 11.16
N LYS A 627 -38.86 7.17 11.85
CA LYS A 627 -38.77 7.07 13.31
C LYS A 627 -37.66 6.09 13.69
N LEU A 628 -36.84 6.48 14.67
CA LEU A 628 -35.76 5.64 15.18
C LEU A 628 -35.59 5.78 16.69
N LEU A 629 -35.47 4.65 17.38
CA LEU A 629 -34.89 4.52 18.72
C LEU A 629 -33.43 4.06 18.59
N PRO A 630 -32.45 4.98 18.50
CA PRO A 630 -31.06 4.59 18.28
C PRO A 630 -30.42 4.03 19.55
N GLY A 631 -29.61 2.98 19.44
CA GLY A 631 -28.79 2.47 20.53
C GLY A 631 -29.55 2.27 21.85
N PRO A 632 -30.47 1.28 21.93
CA PRO A 632 -31.35 1.08 23.09
C PRO A 632 -30.59 0.99 24.42
N ASN A 633 -29.41 0.37 24.42
CA ASN A 633 -28.53 0.24 25.57
C ASN A 633 -28.09 1.57 26.20
N LYS A 634 -28.10 2.67 25.43
CA LYS A 634 -27.78 4.02 25.91
C LYS A 634 -29.04 4.86 26.07
N MET A 635 -29.97 4.77 25.12
CA MET A 635 -31.14 5.64 25.10
C MET A 635 -32.18 5.28 26.14
N LEU A 636 -32.42 3.99 26.41
CA LEU A 636 -33.41 3.59 27.43
C LEU A 636 -32.98 4.08 28.82
N PRO A 637 -31.75 3.82 29.30
CA PRO A 637 -31.33 4.36 30.60
C PRO A 637 -31.27 5.89 30.61
N LYS A 638 -30.79 6.52 29.52
CA LYS A 638 -30.69 7.98 29.43
C LYS A 638 -32.04 8.67 29.58
N VAL A 639 -33.10 8.11 29.00
CA VAL A 639 -34.45 8.73 29.02
C VAL A 639 -35.17 8.38 30.31
N PHE A 640 -35.17 7.11 30.73
CA PHE A 640 -35.96 6.67 31.88
C PHE A 640 -35.35 7.05 33.22
N PHE A 641 -34.02 7.18 33.31
CA PHE A 641 -33.33 7.61 34.53
C PHE A 641 -32.87 9.07 34.49
N ALA A 642 -33.32 9.86 33.50
CA ALA A 642 -33.08 11.30 33.51
C ALA A 642 -33.75 11.93 34.73
N LYS A 643 -33.07 12.86 35.41
CA LYS A 643 -33.62 13.57 36.57
C LYS A 643 -35.00 14.18 36.30
N SER A 644 -35.23 14.70 35.09
CA SER A 644 -36.52 15.29 34.66
C SER A 644 -37.64 14.28 34.49
N ASN A 645 -37.33 12.99 34.40
CA ASN A 645 -38.28 11.93 34.04
C ASN A 645 -38.44 10.88 35.15
N LEU A 646 -37.66 10.94 36.23
CA LEU A 646 -37.70 9.95 37.32
C LEU A 646 -39.10 9.85 37.92
N ASP A 647 -39.76 10.97 38.20
CA ASP A 647 -41.12 10.97 38.76
C ASP A 647 -42.15 10.40 37.76
N TYR A 648 -41.94 10.65 36.46
CA TYR A 648 -42.84 10.16 35.41
C TYR A 648 -42.75 8.65 35.23
N TYR A 649 -41.54 8.07 35.16
CA TYR A 649 -41.36 6.62 34.99
C TYR A 649 -41.35 5.84 36.31
N ASN A 650 -41.15 6.52 37.43
CA ASN A 650 -41.21 6.02 38.81
C ASN A 650 -40.46 4.70 39.05
N PRO A 651 -39.14 4.61 38.76
CA PRO A 651 -38.34 3.43 39.09
C PRO A 651 -38.25 3.24 40.61
N SER A 652 -38.28 2.00 41.08
CA SER A 652 -38.10 1.72 42.52
C SER A 652 -36.68 2.08 42.99
N ALA A 653 -36.56 2.47 44.27
CA ALA A 653 -35.26 2.77 44.88
C ALA A 653 -34.30 1.57 44.80
N GLU A 654 -34.82 0.36 44.97
CA GLU A 654 -34.07 -0.89 44.83
C GLU A 654 -33.51 -1.09 43.41
N LEU A 655 -34.29 -0.78 42.37
CA LEU A 655 -33.86 -0.91 40.97
C LEU A 655 -32.76 0.10 40.63
N LEU A 656 -32.86 1.33 41.14
CA LEU A 656 -31.83 2.36 40.95
C LEU A 656 -30.51 1.99 41.64
N ASP A 657 -30.56 1.47 42.86
CA ASP A 657 -29.38 1.02 43.60
C ASP A 657 -28.67 -0.13 42.86
N LYS A 658 -29.42 -1.16 42.45
CA LYS A 658 -28.91 -2.28 41.65
C LYS A 658 -28.34 -1.85 40.29
N TYR A 659 -28.98 -0.86 39.64
CA TYR A 659 -28.46 -0.28 38.40
C TYR A 659 -27.12 0.44 38.64
N ALA A 660 -26.99 1.22 39.73
CA ALA A 660 -25.76 1.91 40.10
C ALA A 660 -24.61 0.93 40.42
N GLN A 661 -24.91 -0.16 41.12
CA GLN A 661 -23.96 -1.25 41.42
C GLN A 661 -23.55 -2.04 40.17
N GLY A 662 -24.33 -1.96 39.09
CA GLY A 662 -24.02 -2.61 37.82
C GLY A 662 -24.30 -4.12 37.80
N THR A 663 -25.15 -4.64 38.70
CA THR A 663 -25.45 -6.09 38.80
C THR A 663 -26.15 -6.64 37.56
N HIS A 664 -26.78 -5.78 36.75
CA HIS A 664 -27.37 -6.12 35.46
C HIS A 664 -26.33 -6.33 34.34
N LYS A 665 -25.06 -5.94 34.53
CA LYS A 665 -24.00 -6.07 33.53
C LYS A 665 -23.29 -7.41 33.68
N LYS A 666 -22.95 -8.04 32.54
CA LYS A 666 -22.11 -9.24 32.52
C LYS A 666 -20.78 -9.00 33.24
N GLY A 667 -20.42 -9.89 34.16
CA GLY A 667 -19.19 -9.84 34.95
C GLY A 667 -19.32 -10.63 36.24
N ASN A 668 -18.35 -10.51 37.14
CA ASN A 668 -18.30 -11.27 38.39
C ASN A 668 -19.49 -10.99 39.33
N ASN A 669 -20.13 -9.82 39.19
CA ASN A 669 -21.28 -9.39 40.01
C ASN A 669 -22.62 -9.50 39.26
N PHE A 670 -22.67 -10.26 38.15
CA PHE A 670 -23.90 -10.37 37.35
C PHE A 670 -25.01 -11.10 38.11
N ASN A 671 -26.20 -10.50 38.14
CA ASN A 671 -27.40 -11.09 38.72
C ASN A 671 -28.54 -11.10 37.70
N LEU A 672 -29.03 -12.30 37.36
CA LEU A 672 -30.07 -12.49 36.34
C LEU A 672 -31.43 -11.91 36.76
N LYS A 673 -31.78 -11.97 38.06
CA LYS A 673 -33.05 -11.42 38.56
C LYS A 673 -33.07 -9.90 38.44
N ASP A 674 -31.95 -9.25 38.77
CA ASP A 674 -31.81 -7.80 38.65
C ASP A 674 -31.85 -7.35 37.18
N CYS A 675 -31.24 -8.15 36.29
CA CYS A 675 -31.33 -7.98 34.85
C CYS A 675 -32.79 -8.06 34.36
N HIS A 676 -33.53 -9.10 34.76
CA HIS A 676 -34.95 -9.27 34.39
C HIS A 676 -35.83 -8.13 34.92
N ALA A 677 -35.65 -7.73 36.19
CA ALA A 677 -36.39 -6.60 36.76
C ALA A 677 -36.15 -5.30 35.97
N LEU A 678 -34.91 -5.06 35.52
CA LEU A 678 -34.58 -3.91 34.68
C LEU A 678 -35.21 -4.01 33.28
N ILE A 679 -35.25 -5.20 32.68
CA ILE A 679 -35.92 -5.43 31.40
C ILE A 679 -37.42 -5.15 31.51
N ASP A 680 -38.09 -5.64 32.57
CA ASP A 680 -39.51 -5.40 32.79
C ASP A 680 -39.81 -3.90 32.98
N PHE A 681 -38.96 -3.20 33.73
CA PHE A 681 -39.03 -1.74 33.84
C PHE A 681 -38.89 -1.05 32.47
N PHE A 682 -37.94 -1.48 31.63
CA PHE A 682 -37.78 -0.92 30.30
C PHE A 682 -38.97 -1.21 29.38
N LYS A 683 -39.56 -2.41 29.42
CA LYS A 683 -40.77 -2.74 28.64
C LYS A 683 -41.94 -1.85 29.05
N ALA A 684 -42.16 -1.69 30.36
CA ALA A 684 -43.20 -0.80 30.89
C ALA A 684 -42.94 0.65 30.49
N GLY A 685 -41.69 1.11 30.60
CA GLY A 685 -41.27 2.45 30.19
C GLY A 685 -41.50 2.70 28.69
N ILE A 686 -41.20 1.74 27.82
CA ILE A 686 -41.43 1.84 26.38
C ILE A 686 -42.94 1.98 26.06
N ASN A 687 -43.80 1.17 26.69
CA ASN A 687 -45.24 1.25 26.51
C ASN A 687 -45.85 2.54 27.09
N LYS A 688 -45.22 3.13 28.11
CA LYS A 688 -45.64 4.42 28.69
C LYS A 688 -45.13 5.62 27.89
N HIS A 689 -44.01 5.47 27.17
CA HIS A 689 -43.37 6.58 26.47
C HIS A 689 -44.26 7.09 25.31
N PRO A 690 -44.60 8.40 25.27
CA PRO A 690 -45.56 8.95 24.31
C PRO A 690 -45.28 8.60 22.84
N GLU A 691 -44.00 8.54 22.47
CA GLU A 691 -43.58 8.26 21.10
C GLU A 691 -43.26 6.79 20.83
N TRP A 692 -42.67 6.07 21.80
CA TRP A 692 -42.11 4.73 21.55
C TRP A 692 -43.19 3.64 21.60
N GLN A 693 -44.31 3.91 22.29
CA GLN A 693 -45.49 3.04 22.24
C GLN A 693 -45.99 2.79 20.80
N HIS A 694 -45.79 3.76 19.89
CA HIS A 694 -46.28 3.70 18.52
C HIS A 694 -45.44 2.81 17.59
N PHE A 695 -44.26 2.34 18.03
CA PHE A 695 -43.51 1.32 17.28
C PHE A 695 -44.21 -0.05 17.30
N GLY A 696 -45.05 -0.32 18.30
CA GLY A 696 -45.78 -1.59 18.41
C GLY A 696 -44.86 -2.78 18.73
N PHE A 697 -43.94 -2.60 19.69
CA PHE A 697 -42.98 -3.63 20.09
C PHE A 697 -43.67 -4.94 20.51
N LYS A 698 -43.16 -6.05 20.00
CA LYS A 698 -43.49 -7.41 20.40
C LYS A 698 -42.25 -7.98 21.09
N PHE A 699 -42.32 -8.13 22.41
CA PHE A 699 -41.21 -8.64 23.21
C PHE A 699 -41.39 -10.10 23.58
N SER A 700 -40.31 -10.87 23.51
CA SER A 700 -40.19 -12.20 24.10
C SER A 700 -40.48 -12.17 25.62
N PRO A 701 -40.91 -13.30 26.22
CA PRO A 701 -41.07 -13.40 27.67
C PRO A 701 -39.76 -13.04 28.39
N THR A 702 -39.83 -12.24 29.45
CA THR A 702 -38.61 -11.74 30.14
C THR A 702 -37.71 -12.86 30.65
N SER A 703 -38.31 -13.99 31.03
CA SER A 703 -37.59 -15.21 31.45
C SER A 703 -36.69 -15.82 30.36
N SER A 704 -36.90 -15.50 29.09
CA SER A 704 -36.08 -16.04 27.98
C SER A 704 -34.74 -15.34 27.81
N TYR A 705 -34.60 -14.09 28.28
CA TYR A 705 -33.36 -13.33 28.12
C TYR A 705 -32.28 -13.84 29.09
N GLN A 706 -31.10 -14.15 28.56
CA GLN A 706 -29.94 -14.53 29.37
C GLN A 706 -29.21 -13.30 29.90
N ASP A 707 -29.33 -12.18 29.20
CA ASP A 707 -28.78 -10.89 29.60
C ASP A 707 -29.46 -9.73 28.84
N LEU A 708 -29.10 -8.48 29.20
CA LEU A 708 -29.65 -7.27 28.58
C LEU A 708 -29.36 -7.15 27.08
N SER A 709 -28.27 -7.72 26.58
CA SER A 709 -27.94 -7.63 25.15
C SER A 709 -28.98 -8.38 24.32
N ASP A 710 -29.58 -9.45 24.83
CA ASP A 710 -30.67 -10.16 24.14
C ASP A 710 -31.89 -9.24 23.98
N PHE A 711 -32.29 -8.57 25.05
CA PHE A 711 -33.39 -7.60 25.03
C PHE A 711 -33.10 -6.42 24.10
N TYR A 712 -31.91 -5.81 24.18
CA TYR A 712 -31.56 -4.70 23.31
C TYR A 712 -31.50 -5.08 21.83
N ARG A 713 -31.09 -6.31 21.51
CA ARG A 713 -31.14 -6.85 20.13
C ARG A 713 -32.56 -7.03 19.62
N GLU A 714 -33.53 -7.25 20.49
CA GLU A 714 -34.94 -7.32 20.12
C GLU A 714 -35.57 -5.92 19.94
N VAL A 715 -35.14 -4.94 20.77
CA VAL A 715 -35.60 -3.54 20.67
C VAL A 715 -35.05 -2.84 19.43
N GLU A 716 -33.77 -3.03 19.08
CA GLU A 716 -33.12 -2.26 18.01
C GLU A 716 -33.81 -2.35 16.62
N PRO A 717 -34.14 -3.54 16.09
CA PRO A 717 -34.81 -3.65 14.79
C PRO A 717 -36.26 -3.14 14.82
N GLN A 718 -36.98 -3.38 15.91
CA GLN A 718 -38.37 -2.93 16.08
C GLN A 718 -38.48 -1.43 16.33
N GLY A 719 -37.41 -0.81 16.85
CA GLY A 719 -37.29 0.62 17.05
C GLY A 719 -36.98 1.41 15.78
N TYR A 720 -37.12 0.83 14.59
CA TYR A 720 -36.95 1.49 13.30
C TYR A 720 -38.21 1.36 12.45
N GLN A 721 -38.78 2.50 12.03
CA GLN A 721 -39.97 2.52 11.19
C GLN A 721 -39.90 3.62 10.16
N VAL A 722 -40.29 3.31 8.92
CA VAL A 722 -40.46 4.28 7.83
C VAL A 722 -41.84 4.12 7.23
N LYS A 723 -42.54 5.25 7.05
CA LYS A 723 -43.85 5.35 6.39
C LYS A 723 -43.83 6.49 5.38
N PHE A 724 -44.84 6.57 4.53
CA PHE A 724 -45.02 7.67 3.60
C PHE A 724 -46.38 8.32 3.81
N VAL A 725 -46.42 9.65 3.68
CA VAL A 725 -47.66 10.45 3.70
C VAL A 725 -47.70 11.33 2.46
N ASP A 726 -48.88 11.50 1.88
CA ASP A 726 -49.04 12.30 0.66
C ASP A 726 -49.06 13.79 0.98
N ILE A 727 -48.39 14.57 0.14
CA ILE A 727 -48.31 16.04 0.20
C ILE A 727 -48.59 16.60 -1.19
N ASN A 728 -49.45 17.61 -1.27
CA ASN A 728 -49.81 18.27 -2.52
C ASN A 728 -48.56 18.80 -3.26
N ALA A 729 -48.44 18.48 -4.56
CA ALA A 729 -47.26 18.86 -5.34
C ALA A 729 -47.16 20.36 -5.63
N ASP A 730 -48.28 21.05 -5.82
CA ASP A 730 -48.32 22.49 -6.08
C ASP A 730 -47.83 23.27 -4.86
N TYR A 731 -48.22 22.82 -3.66
CA TYR A 731 -47.69 23.36 -2.40
C TYR A 731 -46.17 23.25 -2.31
N ILE A 732 -45.59 22.09 -2.63
CA ILE A 732 -44.13 21.91 -2.64
C ILE A 732 -43.47 22.83 -3.68
N ASN A 733 -44.04 22.94 -4.87
CA ASN A 733 -43.51 23.81 -5.92
C ASN A 733 -43.54 25.28 -5.51
N GLU A 734 -44.61 25.73 -4.85
CA GLU A 734 -44.74 27.08 -4.31
C GLU A 734 -43.66 27.37 -3.25
N LEU A 735 -43.43 26.45 -2.32
CA LEU A 735 -42.36 26.60 -1.31
C LEU A 735 -40.97 26.74 -1.94
N VAL A 736 -40.71 26.02 -3.03
CA VAL A 736 -39.45 26.11 -3.80
C VAL A 736 -39.35 27.46 -4.51
N GLU A 737 -40.44 27.91 -5.12
CA GLU A 737 -40.50 29.20 -5.82
C GLU A 737 -40.25 30.37 -4.86
N GLN A 738 -40.77 30.29 -3.64
CA GLN A 738 -40.63 31.29 -2.58
C GLN A 738 -39.29 31.18 -1.79
N GLY A 739 -38.45 30.18 -2.07
CA GLY A 739 -37.17 29.99 -1.36
C GLY A 739 -37.32 29.57 0.10
N GLN A 740 -38.47 28.99 0.46
CA GLN A 740 -38.76 28.40 1.78
C GLN A 740 -38.32 26.93 1.84
N LEU A 741 -38.14 26.29 0.69
CA LEU A 741 -37.67 24.91 0.54
C LEU A 741 -36.65 24.81 -0.61
N TYR A 742 -35.54 24.10 -0.40
CA TYR A 742 -34.58 23.78 -1.47
C TYR A 742 -34.77 22.34 -1.90
N LEU A 743 -35.19 22.11 -3.14
CA LEU A 743 -35.54 20.78 -3.63
C LEU A 743 -34.51 20.29 -4.65
N PHE A 744 -33.98 19.09 -4.40
CA PHE A 744 -33.03 18.43 -5.29
C PHE A 744 -33.54 17.05 -5.70
N GLN A 745 -33.44 16.71 -6.97
CA GLN A 745 -33.59 15.31 -7.40
C GLN A 745 -32.33 14.52 -7.02
N ILE A 746 -32.49 13.41 -6.32
CA ILE A 746 -31.42 12.44 -6.05
C ILE A 746 -31.19 11.62 -7.32
N TYR A 747 -30.05 11.82 -7.97
CA TYR A 747 -29.84 11.37 -9.34
C TYR A 747 -28.56 10.53 -9.52
N ASN A 748 -28.68 9.53 -10.38
CA ASN A 748 -27.57 8.89 -11.08
C ASN A 748 -28.07 8.47 -12.48
N LYS A 749 -27.18 7.90 -13.31
CA LYS A 749 -27.52 7.55 -14.69
C LYS A 749 -28.72 6.60 -14.84
N ASP A 750 -29.03 5.79 -13.83
CA ASP A 750 -30.10 4.79 -13.89
C ASP A 750 -31.49 5.42 -13.71
N PHE A 751 -31.56 6.67 -13.23
CA PHE A 751 -32.79 7.47 -13.18
C PHE A 751 -32.98 8.33 -14.45
N SER A 752 -32.13 8.16 -15.46
CA SER A 752 -32.34 8.79 -16.77
C SER A 752 -33.56 8.16 -17.45
N PRO A 753 -34.45 8.95 -18.07
CA PRO A 753 -35.51 8.41 -18.93
C PRO A 753 -34.97 7.57 -20.11
N LYS A 754 -33.70 7.76 -20.48
CA LYS A 754 -33.02 7.01 -21.54
C LYS A 754 -32.32 5.73 -21.05
N ALA A 755 -32.41 5.39 -19.76
CA ALA A 755 -31.76 4.20 -19.20
C ALA A 755 -32.51 2.93 -19.61
N HIS A 756 -31.80 1.96 -20.19
CA HIS A 756 -32.35 0.69 -20.68
C HIS A 756 -31.57 -0.55 -20.21
N GLY A 757 -30.45 -0.35 -19.49
CA GLY A 757 -29.63 -1.44 -18.96
C GLY A 757 -29.95 -1.79 -17.50
N LYS A 758 -29.40 -2.92 -17.03
CA LYS A 758 -29.51 -3.32 -15.62
C LYS A 758 -28.95 -2.22 -14.69
N PRO A 759 -29.65 -1.86 -13.61
CA PRO A 759 -29.23 -0.80 -12.72
C PRO A 759 -27.92 -1.13 -12.00
N ASN A 760 -27.26 -0.10 -11.46
CA ASN A 760 -26.13 -0.27 -10.57
C ASN A 760 -26.60 -0.91 -9.25
N LEU A 761 -25.73 -1.68 -8.59
CA LEU A 761 -26.06 -2.30 -7.28
C LEU A 761 -26.49 -1.25 -6.25
N HIS A 762 -25.84 -0.08 -6.23
CA HIS A 762 -26.22 1.00 -5.30
C HIS A 762 -27.61 1.59 -5.60
N THR A 763 -28.07 1.53 -6.85
CA THR A 763 -29.44 1.94 -7.20
C THR A 763 -30.44 0.92 -6.67
N LEU A 764 -30.13 -0.39 -6.77
CA LEU A 764 -30.94 -1.45 -6.18
C LEU A 764 -31.03 -1.29 -4.66
N TYR A 765 -29.90 -1.08 -3.97
CA TYR A 765 -29.87 -0.86 -2.52
C TYR A 765 -30.69 0.36 -2.09
N PHE A 766 -30.60 1.47 -2.83
CA PHE A 766 -31.35 2.67 -2.51
C PHE A 766 -32.85 2.49 -2.70
N LYS A 767 -33.28 1.81 -3.78
CA LYS A 767 -34.69 1.44 -3.98
C LYS A 767 -35.18 0.46 -2.91
N ALA A 768 -34.35 -0.51 -2.51
CA ALA A 768 -34.68 -1.51 -1.51
C ALA A 768 -35.07 -0.90 -0.16
N LEU A 769 -34.43 0.20 0.26
CA LEU A 769 -34.78 0.93 1.49
C LEU A 769 -36.27 1.23 1.60
N PHE A 770 -36.91 1.56 0.48
CA PHE A 770 -38.29 2.04 0.43
C PHE A 770 -39.24 1.02 -0.22
N SER A 771 -38.78 -0.20 -0.46
CA SER A 771 -39.63 -1.29 -0.97
C SER A 771 -40.64 -1.74 0.10
N LYS A 772 -41.85 -2.12 -0.31
CA LYS A 772 -42.93 -2.52 0.64
C LYS A 772 -42.47 -3.62 1.59
N ASP A 773 -41.75 -4.62 1.08
CA ASP A 773 -41.28 -5.76 1.87
C ASP A 773 -40.25 -5.33 2.93
N ASN A 774 -39.31 -4.45 2.55
CA ASN A 774 -38.32 -3.93 3.49
C ASN A 774 -38.95 -3.02 4.55
N LEU A 775 -40.00 -2.26 4.20
CA LEU A 775 -40.72 -1.45 5.19
C LEU A 775 -41.51 -2.31 6.19
N ALA A 776 -41.96 -3.50 5.79
CA ALA A 776 -42.63 -4.46 6.66
C ALA A 776 -41.65 -5.22 7.56
N ASN A 777 -40.49 -5.62 7.02
CA ASN A 777 -39.41 -6.29 7.75
C ASN A 777 -38.04 -5.72 7.36
N PRO A 778 -37.52 -4.71 8.08
CA PRO A 778 -36.32 -3.98 7.68
C PRO A 778 -35.02 -4.82 7.67
N ILE A 779 -34.52 -5.10 6.47
CA ILE A 779 -33.19 -5.69 6.22
C ILE A 779 -32.21 -4.58 5.79
N TYR A 780 -32.71 -3.57 5.08
CA TYR A 780 -32.01 -2.37 4.69
C TYR A 780 -32.50 -1.19 5.53
N LYS A 781 -31.60 -0.58 6.28
CA LYS A 781 -31.88 0.60 7.11
C LYS A 781 -31.17 1.83 6.57
N LEU A 782 -31.93 2.91 6.41
CA LEU A 782 -31.39 4.24 6.13
C LEU A 782 -30.72 4.78 7.41
N ASN A 783 -29.48 5.26 7.30
CA ASN A 783 -28.77 5.86 8.44
C ASN A 783 -28.80 7.39 8.36
N GLY A 784 -28.69 8.05 9.52
CA GLY A 784 -28.45 9.49 9.62
C GLY A 784 -27.04 9.88 9.17
N GLU A 785 -26.62 11.10 9.50
CA GLU A 785 -25.28 11.63 9.15
C GLU A 785 -24.99 11.61 7.64
N ALA A 786 -26.03 11.82 6.82
CA ALA A 786 -25.82 12.05 5.40
C ALA A 786 -25.11 13.38 5.17
N GLN A 787 -24.40 13.51 4.06
CA GLN A 787 -23.58 14.69 3.78
C GLN A 787 -23.81 15.19 2.37
N ILE A 788 -23.93 16.51 2.24
CA ILE A 788 -23.99 17.21 0.95
C ILE A 788 -22.63 17.84 0.69
N PHE A 789 -22.19 17.78 -0.57
CA PHE A 789 -20.97 18.43 -1.01
C PHE A 789 -21.22 19.26 -2.25
N TYR A 790 -20.44 20.34 -2.38
CA TYR A 790 -20.32 21.10 -3.62
C TYR A 790 -18.95 20.87 -4.24
N ARG A 791 -18.92 20.54 -5.52
CA ARG A 791 -17.69 20.41 -6.30
C ARG A 791 -17.75 21.39 -7.46
N LYS A 792 -16.91 22.43 -7.40
CA LYS A 792 -16.70 23.38 -8.50
C LYS A 792 -16.23 22.67 -9.77
N ALA A 793 -16.54 23.26 -10.92
CA ALA A 793 -15.93 22.91 -12.18
C ALA A 793 -14.41 23.10 -12.05
N SER A 794 -13.67 22.14 -12.59
CA SER A 794 -12.20 22.19 -12.58
C SER A 794 -11.61 22.05 -13.97
N LEU A 795 -12.45 21.89 -14.99
CA LEU A 795 -12.06 21.91 -16.40
C LEU A 795 -12.90 22.95 -17.13
N ASP A 796 -12.28 23.76 -17.98
CA ASP A 796 -13.02 24.57 -18.93
C ASP A 796 -13.56 23.65 -20.05
N MET A 797 -14.74 23.98 -20.58
CA MET A 797 -15.32 23.30 -21.74
C MET A 797 -14.44 23.45 -23.00
N ASN A 798 -13.74 24.58 -23.14
CA ASN A 798 -12.84 24.87 -24.25
C ASN A 798 -11.51 24.11 -24.16
N GLU A 799 -11.14 23.67 -22.96
CA GLU A 799 -9.89 22.94 -22.68
C GLU A 799 -10.05 21.42 -22.72
N THR A 800 -11.28 20.91 -22.84
CA THR A 800 -11.53 19.45 -22.88
C THR A 800 -11.65 18.92 -24.31
N THR A 801 -11.35 17.63 -24.48
CA THR A 801 -11.57 16.94 -25.75
C THR A 801 -13.07 16.77 -25.98
N ILE A 802 -13.57 17.37 -27.07
CA ILE A 802 -14.94 17.20 -27.53
C ILE A 802 -14.91 16.43 -28.85
N HIS A 803 -15.58 15.29 -28.86
CA HIS A 803 -15.91 14.58 -30.09
C HIS A 803 -17.27 15.06 -30.58
N ARG A 804 -17.31 15.75 -31.71
CA ARG A 804 -18.53 16.41 -32.20
C ARG A 804 -19.55 15.40 -32.72
N ALA A 805 -20.82 15.78 -32.64
CA ALA A 805 -21.89 15.05 -33.29
C ALA A 805 -21.57 14.82 -34.77
N GLY A 806 -21.73 13.58 -35.23
CA GLY A 806 -21.39 13.19 -36.60
C GLY A 806 -19.92 12.80 -36.82
N GLU A 807 -19.01 13.00 -35.87
CA GLU A 807 -17.63 12.50 -36.00
C GLU A 807 -17.57 10.97 -35.87
N VAL A 808 -16.70 10.37 -36.68
CA VAL A 808 -16.43 8.94 -36.64
C VAL A 808 -15.34 8.67 -35.61
N LEU A 809 -15.70 7.94 -34.55
CA LEU A 809 -14.81 7.56 -33.46
C LEU A 809 -14.31 6.14 -33.61
N GLU A 810 -12.99 5.99 -33.46
CA GLU A 810 -12.33 4.69 -33.36
C GLU A 810 -12.40 4.16 -31.93
N ASN A 811 -12.63 2.86 -31.78
CA ASN A 811 -12.64 2.24 -30.46
C ASN A 811 -11.21 2.10 -29.92
N LYS A 812 -11.07 2.24 -28.60
CA LYS A 812 -9.79 2.06 -27.90
C LYS A 812 -9.38 0.59 -27.71
N ASN A 813 -10.33 -0.33 -27.84
CA ASN A 813 -10.04 -1.75 -27.76
C ASN A 813 -9.42 -2.19 -29.10
N PRO A 814 -8.15 -2.66 -29.13
CA PRO A 814 -7.50 -3.08 -30.37
C PRO A 814 -8.27 -4.19 -31.09
N ASP A 815 -9.04 -5.00 -30.36
CA ASP A 815 -9.78 -6.14 -30.90
C ASP A 815 -11.21 -5.76 -31.38
N ASN A 816 -11.57 -4.46 -31.37
CA ASN A 816 -12.88 -3.99 -31.81
C ASN A 816 -12.77 -2.94 -32.95
N PRO A 817 -12.73 -3.37 -34.22
CA PRO A 817 -12.52 -2.49 -35.36
C PRO A 817 -13.73 -1.61 -35.71
N LYS A 818 -14.87 -1.75 -35.03
CA LYS A 818 -16.09 -1.01 -35.36
C LYS A 818 -15.94 0.48 -35.11
N LYS A 819 -16.06 1.30 -36.15
CA LYS A 819 -16.16 2.75 -36.00
C LYS A 819 -17.57 3.14 -35.54
N ARG A 820 -17.69 4.14 -34.67
CA ARG A 820 -18.98 4.61 -34.13
C ARG A 820 -19.18 6.09 -34.44
N GLN A 821 -20.41 6.46 -34.76
CA GLN A 821 -20.83 7.84 -34.93
C GLN A 821 -21.99 8.12 -33.98
N PHE A 822 -22.00 9.29 -33.36
CA PHE A 822 -23.04 9.69 -32.41
C PHE A 822 -23.72 10.97 -32.90
N VAL A 823 -25.03 11.07 -32.71
CA VAL A 823 -25.84 12.26 -33.08
C VAL A 823 -25.74 13.40 -32.06
N TYR A 824 -24.81 13.30 -31.12
CA TYR A 824 -24.60 14.26 -30.04
C TYR A 824 -23.12 14.29 -29.67
N ASP A 825 -22.66 15.42 -29.12
CA ASP A 825 -21.29 15.60 -28.68
C ASP A 825 -20.93 14.65 -27.51
N ILE A 826 -19.75 14.05 -27.57
CA ILE A 826 -19.13 13.31 -26.47
C ILE A 826 -18.01 14.16 -25.89
N ILE A 827 -18.26 14.71 -24.71
CA ILE A 827 -17.34 15.59 -24.00
C ILE A 827 -16.55 14.75 -22.98
N LYS A 828 -15.23 14.66 -23.17
CA LYS A 828 -14.33 13.99 -22.20
C LYS A 828 -14.46 14.68 -20.85
N ASP A 829 -14.64 13.87 -19.80
CA ASP A 829 -14.71 14.35 -18.42
C ASP A 829 -15.74 15.48 -18.18
N LYS A 830 -16.83 15.52 -18.99
CA LYS A 830 -17.96 16.46 -18.89
C LYS A 830 -18.39 16.78 -17.47
N ARG A 831 -18.43 15.75 -16.62
CA ARG A 831 -18.80 15.89 -15.22
C ARG A 831 -17.96 16.92 -14.46
N TYR A 832 -16.72 17.21 -14.84
CA TYR A 832 -15.85 18.22 -14.20
C TYR A 832 -15.86 19.59 -14.89
N THR A 833 -16.58 19.73 -16.01
CA THR A 833 -16.80 21.01 -16.71
C THR A 833 -17.95 21.83 -16.11
N GLN A 834 -18.59 21.30 -15.08
CA GLN A 834 -19.76 21.87 -14.44
C GLN A 834 -19.66 21.70 -12.94
N ASP A 835 -20.17 22.70 -12.23
CA ASP A 835 -20.42 22.65 -10.81
C ASP A 835 -21.45 21.55 -10.50
N LYS A 836 -21.25 20.82 -9.40
CA LYS A 836 -22.13 19.71 -9.01
C LYS A 836 -22.36 19.68 -7.51
N PHE A 837 -23.62 19.48 -7.14
CA PHE A 837 -24.02 19.06 -5.81
C PHE A 837 -23.98 17.54 -5.73
N MET A 838 -23.52 17.00 -4.61
CA MET A 838 -23.40 15.56 -4.38
C MET A 838 -23.98 15.19 -3.03
N LEU A 839 -24.68 14.06 -2.97
CA LEU A 839 -25.22 13.48 -1.74
C LEU A 839 -24.48 12.18 -1.42
N HIS A 840 -24.00 12.07 -0.19
CA HIS A 840 -23.48 10.83 0.38
C HIS A 840 -24.44 10.34 1.47
N VAL A 841 -25.03 9.14 1.29
CA VAL A 841 -26.03 8.57 2.20
C VAL A 841 -25.54 7.23 2.75
N PRO A 842 -25.32 7.10 4.07
CA PRO A 842 -25.02 5.82 4.70
C PRO A 842 -26.27 4.95 4.87
N ILE A 843 -26.08 3.64 4.76
CA ILE A 843 -27.09 2.60 5.00
C ILE A 843 -26.47 1.43 5.76
N THR A 844 -27.32 0.68 6.46
CA THR A 844 -26.99 -0.63 7.04
C THR A 844 -27.76 -1.70 6.29
N MET A 845 -27.07 -2.74 5.84
CA MET A 845 -27.65 -3.93 5.21
C MET A 845 -27.61 -5.08 6.21
N ASN A 846 -28.53 -6.04 6.09
CA ASN A 846 -28.78 -7.10 7.08
C ASN A 846 -29.00 -6.51 8.48
N PHE A 847 -29.79 -5.43 8.54
CA PHE A 847 -30.17 -4.78 9.79
C PHE A 847 -30.97 -5.74 10.68
N GLY A 848 -30.73 -5.68 11.99
CA GLY A 848 -31.36 -6.60 12.96
C GLY A 848 -30.69 -7.98 13.07
N VAL A 849 -29.75 -8.32 12.18
CA VAL A 849 -29.04 -9.61 12.23
C VAL A 849 -27.93 -9.58 13.29
N GLN A 850 -27.84 -10.65 14.10
CA GLN A 850 -26.72 -10.87 15.01
C GLN A 850 -25.47 -11.28 14.24
N GLY A 851 -24.44 -10.45 14.28
CA GLY A 851 -23.18 -10.73 13.59
C GLY A 851 -22.40 -11.90 14.19
N MET A 852 -21.96 -12.83 13.34
CA MET A 852 -21.02 -13.89 13.71
C MET A 852 -19.58 -13.37 13.79
N THR A 853 -18.81 -13.86 14.77
CA THR A 853 -17.35 -13.68 14.79
C THR A 853 -16.71 -14.41 13.60
N ILE A 854 -15.49 -14.01 13.22
CA ILE A 854 -14.73 -14.69 12.14
C ILE A 854 -14.57 -16.19 12.45
N LYS A 855 -14.34 -16.54 13.71
CA LYS A 855 -14.18 -17.94 14.15
C LYS A 855 -15.48 -18.74 13.98
N GLU A 856 -16.61 -18.20 14.42
CA GLU A 856 -17.92 -18.83 14.25
C GLU A 856 -18.30 -18.98 12.78
N PHE A 857 -18.04 -17.95 11.98
CA PHE A 857 -18.29 -17.96 10.55
C PHE A 857 -17.47 -19.04 9.83
N ASN A 858 -16.16 -19.11 10.09
CA ASN A 858 -15.28 -20.14 9.51
C ASN A 858 -15.71 -21.54 9.97
N LYS A 859 -16.13 -21.70 11.23
CA LYS A 859 -16.68 -22.97 11.72
C LYS A 859 -17.93 -23.37 10.93
N LYS A 860 -18.87 -22.44 10.69
CA LYS A 860 -20.07 -22.70 9.87
C LYS A 860 -19.70 -23.08 8.43
N VAL A 861 -18.72 -22.43 7.82
CA VAL A 861 -18.19 -22.82 6.50
C VAL A 861 -17.64 -24.25 6.52
N ASN A 862 -16.80 -24.58 7.50
CA ASN A 862 -16.20 -25.91 7.59
C ASN A 862 -17.25 -27.01 7.83
N GLN A 863 -18.30 -26.71 8.60
CA GLN A 863 -19.45 -27.62 8.77
C GLN A 863 -20.19 -27.86 7.45
N SER A 864 -20.41 -26.79 6.66
CA SER A 864 -21.03 -26.91 5.34
C SER A 864 -20.17 -27.72 4.37
N ILE A 865 -18.84 -27.55 4.40
CA ILE A 865 -17.91 -28.35 3.61
C ILE A 865 -17.93 -29.84 4.02
N GLN A 866 -18.03 -30.14 5.32
CA GLN A 866 -18.13 -31.54 5.80
C GLN A 866 -19.42 -32.22 5.32
N GLN A 867 -20.52 -31.48 5.23
CA GLN A 867 -21.83 -32.01 4.85
C GLN A 867 -22.00 -32.20 3.33
N TYR A 868 -21.11 -31.64 2.52
CA TYR A 868 -21.23 -31.65 1.06
C TYR A 868 -20.17 -32.56 0.43
N ASP A 869 -20.61 -33.60 -0.27
CA ASP A 869 -19.71 -34.64 -0.79
C ASP A 869 -18.78 -34.12 -1.88
N GLU A 870 -19.29 -33.29 -2.79
CA GLU A 870 -18.51 -32.76 -3.92
C GLU A 870 -18.30 -31.25 -3.81
N VAL A 871 -17.17 -30.87 -3.20
CA VAL A 871 -16.70 -29.48 -3.15
C VAL A 871 -15.52 -29.35 -4.10
N ASN A 872 -15.64 -28.46 -5.09
CA ASN A 872 -14.57 -28.19 -6.05
C ASN A 872 -13.62 -27.11 -5.51
N VAL A 873 -12.45 -26.96 -6.15
CA VAL A 873 -11.43 -26.00 -5.72
C VAL A 873 -11.00 -25.11 -6.87
N ILE A 874 -11.03 -23.80 -6.65
CA ILE A 874 -10.44 -22.80 -7.55
C ILE A 874 -9.09 -22.39 -6.98
N GLY A 875 -8.00 -22.87 -7.56
CA GLY A 875 -6.65 -22.37 -7.28
C GLY A 875 -6.35 -21.12 -8.10
N ILE A 876 -5.79 -20.10 -7.48
CA ILE A 876 -5.39 -18.86 -8.16
C ILE A 876 -3.93 -18.55 -7.87
N ASP A 877 -3.12 -18.56 -8.93
CA ASP A 877 -1.73 -18.14 -8.91
C ASP A 877 -1.59 -16.68 -9.37
N ARG A 878 -0.53 -16.01 -8.93
CA ARG A 878 -0.27 -14.58 -9.15
C ARG A 878 1.15 -14.34 -9.64
N GLY A 879 1.29 -13.95 -10.90
CA GLY A 879 2.57 -13.70 -11.55
C GLY A 879 2.74 -12.29 -12.12
N GLU A 880 3.90 -12.04 -12.71
CA GLU A 880 4.19 -10.83 -13.51
C GLU A 880 3.83 -11.02 -14.99
N ARG A 881 3.90 -12.26 -15.48
CA ARG A 881 3.52 -12.66 -16.84
C ARG A 881 2.00 -12.81 -16.94
N HIS A 882 1.41 -13.64 -16.08
CA HIS A 882 -0.03 -13.66 -15.86
C HIS A 882 -0.37 -12.94 -14.55
N LEU A 883 -1.12 -11.84 -14.63
CA LEU A 883 -1.52 -11.08 -13.44
C LEU A 883 -2.25 -11.97 -12.45
N LEU A 884 -3.12 -12.84 -12.98
CA LEU A 884 -3.75 -13.96 -12.29
C LEU A 884 -3.90 -15.12 -13.28
N TYR A 885 -3.67 -16.34 -12.79
CA TYR A 885 -4.01 -17.56 -13.48
C TYR A 885 -4.95 -18.38 -12.59
N LEU A 886 -6.02 -18.91 -13.16
CA LEU A 886 -6.97 -19.74 -12.42
C LEU A 886 -6.96 -21.18 -12.94
N THR A 887 -7.11 -22.11 -12.02
CA THR A 887 -7.39 -23.53 -12.31
C THR A 887 -8.49 -24.00 -11.38
N VAL A 888 -9.56 -24.55 -11.95
CA VAL A 888 -10.67 -25.19 -11.24
C VAL A 888 -10.45 -26.70 -11.32
N ILE A 889 -10.44 -27.36 -10.16
CA ILE A 889 -10.33 -28.82 -10.07
C ILE A 889 -11.54 -29.39 -9.33
N ASN A 890 -11.86 -30.65 -9.64
CA ASN A 890 -12.84 -31.41 -8.87
C ASN A 890 -12.23 -32.09 -7.64
N SER A 891 -13.04 -32.85 -6.92
CA SER A 891 -12.63 -33.61 -5.72
C SER A 891 -11.58 -34.71 -5.98
N LYS A 892 -11.37 -35.09 -7.24
CA LYS A 892 -10.29 -36.02 -7.67
C LYS A 892 -9.02 -35.29 -8.11
N GLY A 893 -9.11 -33.97 -8.23
CA GLY A 893 -8.04 -33.12 -8.75
C GLY A 893 -7.89 -33.17 -10.28
N GLU A 894 -8.95 -33.54 -11.00
CA GLU A 894 -9.04 -33.38 -12.46
C GLU A 894 -9.35 -31.92 -12.78
N ILE A 895 -8.72 -31.36 -13.82
CA ILE A 895 -8.92 -29.97 -14.23
C ILE A 895 -10.26 -29.85 -14.97
N LEU A 896 -11.14 -28.99 -14.46
CA LEU A 896 -12.43 -28.66 -15.08
C LEU A 896 -12.34 -27.41 -15.97
N GLU A 897 -11.52 -26.44 -15.57
CA GLU A 897 -11.33 -25.18 -16.28
C GLU A 897 -10.00 -24.56 -15.87
N GLN A 898 -9.19 -24.12 -16.83
CA GLN A 898 -7.95 -23.38 -16.57
C GLN A 898 -7.81 -22.22 -17.56
N ARG A 899 -7.41 -21.04 -17.08
CA ARG A 899 -7.14 -19.89 -17.97
C ARG A 899 -6.39 -18.77 -17.28
N SER A 900 -5.70 -17.97 -18.09
CA SER A 900 -5.23 -16.65 -17.68
C SER A 900 -6.40 -15.66 -17.57
N LEU A 901 -6.31 -14.75 -16.60
CA LEU A 901 -7.20 -13.59 -16.49
C LEU A 901 -6.57 -12.31 -17.04
N ASN A 902 -5.47 -12.40 -17.79
CA ASN A 902 -4.87 -11.23 -18.46
C ASN A 902 -5.88 -10.55 -19.41
N ASP A 903 -6.67 -11.36 -20.09
CA ASP A 903 -7.67 -10.94 -21.05
C ASP A 903 -9.06 -11.29 -20.51
N ILE A 904 -9.94 -10.31 -20.46
CA ILE A 904 -11.29 -10.49 -19.92
C ILE A 904 -12.29 -10.40 -21.07
N THR A 905 -12.96 -11.51 -21.36
CA THR A 905 -14.09 -11.55 -22.30
C THR A 905 -15.39 -11.21 -21.57
N THR A 906 -16.14 -10.26 -22.12
CA THR A 906 -17.46 -9.86 -21.64
C THR A 906 -18.46 -9.91 -22.78
N ALA A 907 -19.68 -10.35 -22.51
CA ALA A 907 -20.78 -10.24 -23.47
C ALA A 907 -21.50 -8.89 -23.29
N SER A 908 -21.75 -8.17 -24.38
CA SER A 908 -22.62 -7.01 -24.38
C SER A 908 -24.09 -7.41 -24.32
N ALA A 909 -24.97 -6.43 -24.05
CA ALA A 909 -26.42 -6.65 -23.91
C ALA A 909 -27.10 -7.28 -25.14
N ASN A 910 -26.48 -7.19 -26.33
CA ASN A 910 -26.92 -7.80 -27.58
C ASN A 910 -26.18 -9.12 -27.90
N GLY A 911 -25.47 -9.72 -26.94
CA GLY A 911 -24.78 -11.01 -27.08
C GLY A 911 -23.41 -10.96 -27.78
N THR A 912 -22.93 -9.79 -28.24
CA THR A 912 -21.59 -9.69 -28.85
C THR A 912 -20.51 -9.87 -27.77
N GLN A 913 -19.58 -10.79 -27.97
CA GLN A 913 -18.41 -10.92 -27.10
C GLN A 913 -17.37 -9.83 -27.39
N MET A 914 -16.81 -9.25 -26.34
CA MET A 914 -15.72 -8.29 -26.40
C MET A 914 -14.64 -8.70 -25.40
N THR A 915 -13.43 -8.94 -25.90
CA THR A 915 -12.25 -9.24 -25.09
C THR A 915 -11.47 -7.95 -24.84
N THR A 916 -11.02 -7.75 -23.60
CA THR A 916 -10.19 -6.59 -23.20
C THR A 916 -8.86 -7.08 -22.64
N PRO A 917 -7.71 -6.74 -23.25
CA PRO A 917 -6.41 -7.25 -22.83
C PRO A 917 -5.80 -6.40 -21.70
N TYR A 918 -6.25 -6.62 -20.46
CA TYR A 918 -5.87 -5.79 -19.31
C TYR A 918 -4.38 -5.82 -18.99
N HIS A 919 -3.69 -6.95 -19.17
CA HIS A 919 -2.24 -7.03 -18.96
C HIS A 919 -1.49 -6.05 -19.87
N LYS A 920 -1.78 -6.08 -21.18
CA LYS A 920 -1.18 -5.16 -22.17
C LYS A 920 -1.48 -3.70 -21.85
N ILE A 921 -2.72 -3.40 -21.45
CA ILE A 921 -3.14 -2.02 -21.11
C ILE A 921 -2.43 -1.53 -19.83
N LEU A 922 -2.27 -2.39 -18.82
CA LEU A 922 -1.55 -2.06 -17.58
C LEU A 922 -0.05 -1.88 -17.81
N ASP A 923 0.56 -2.73 -18.64
CA ASP A 923 1.98 -2.65 -19.00
C ASP A 923 2.28 -1.35 -19.78
N LYS A 924 1.45 -1.04 -20.79
CA LYS A 924 1.52 0.23 -21.52
C LYS A 924 1.37 1.42 -20.57
N ARG A 925 0.43 1.37 -19.63
CA ARG A 925 0.23 2.44 -18.63
C ARG A 925 1.44 2.62 -17.71
N GLU A 926 2.12 1.55 -17.31
CA GLU A 926 3.35 1.61 -16.51
C GLU A 926 4.49 2.29 -17.27
N ILE A 927 4.69 1.96 -18.55
CA ILE A 927 5.67 2.59 -19.44
C ILE A 927 5.33 4.07 -19.66
N GLU A 928 4.07 4.40 -19.97
CA GLU A 928 3.59 5.78 -20.13
C GLU A 928 3.84 6.62 -18.88
N ARG A 929 3.63 6.05 -17.70
CA ARG A 929 3.88 6.73 -16.41
C ARG A 929 5.36 6.96 -16.16
N LEU A 930 6.22 6.01 -16.51
CA LEU A 930 7.68 6.19 -16.42
C LEU A 930 8.12 7.33 -17.35
N ASN A 931 7.66 7.31 -18.61
CA ASN A 931 7.95 8.36 -19.58
C ASN A 931 7.42 9.73 -19.13
N ALA A 932 6.19 9.79 -18.59
CA ALA A 932 5.60 11.01 -18.06
C ALA A 932 6.36 11.55 -16.85
N ARG A 933 6.86 10.70 -15.95
CA ARG A 933 7.72 11.12 -14.83
C ARG A 933 9.02 11.76 -15.32
N VAL A 934 9.67 11.12 -16.30
CA VAL A 934 10.93 11.62 -16.87
C VAL A 934 10.69 12.93 -17.63
N GLY A 935 9.60 13.05 -18.39
CA GLY A 935 9.28 14.22 -19.21
C GLY A 935 8.44 15.32 -18.56
N TRP A 936 8.15 15.23 -17.25
CA TRP A 936 7.23 16.13 -16.53
C TRP A 936 5.81 16.20 -17.16
N GLY A 937 5.39 15.10 -17.79
CA GLY A 937 4.07 14.91 -18.38
C GLY A 937 2.98 14.62 -17.36
N GLU A 938 1.73 14.51 -17.82
CA GLU A 938 0.61 14.11 -16.96
C GLU A 938 0.77 12.63 -16.58
N ILE A 939 0.91 12.35 -15.28
CA ILE A 939 1.04 10.99 -14.79
C ILE A 939 -0.37 10.42 -14.62
N GLU A 940 -0.89 9.80 -15.67
CA GLU A 940 -2.18 9.10 -15.60
C GLU A 940 -2.14 8.01 -14.53
N THR A 941 -3.23 7.89 -13.79
CA THR A 941 -3.30 6.93 -12.69
C THR A 941 -3.46 5.49 -13.20
N ILE A 942 -2.62 4.59 -12.65
CA ILE A 942 -2.72 3.14 -12.87
C ILE A 942 -3.67 2.47 -11.86
N LYS A 943 -3.96 3.13 -10.74
CA LYS A 943 -4.74 2.55 -9.64
C LYS A 943 -6.18 2.25 -10.06
N GLU A 944 -6.85 3.20 -10.72
CA GLU A 944 -8.22 3.09 -11.19
C GLU A 944 -8.34 2.02 -12.30
N LEU A 945 -7.34 1.92 -13.18
CA LEU A 945 -7.27 0.87 -14.20
C LEU A 945 -7.18 -0.52 -13.55
N LYS A 946 -6.32 -0.69 -12.54
CA LYS A 946 -6.27 -1.93 -11.75
C LYS A 946 -7.59 -2.22 -11.04
N SER A 947 -8.23 -1.21 -10.43
CA SER A 947 -9.54 -1.41 -9.80
C SER A 947 -10.62 -1.81 -10.80
N GLY A 948 -10.56 -1.30 -12.03
CA GLY A 948 -11.41 -1.73 -13.14
C GLY A 948 -11.16 -3.18 -13.52
N TYR A 949 -9.90 -3.57 -13.76
CA TYR A 949 -9.53 -4.96 -14.01
C TYR A 949 -10.02 -5.92 -12.90
N LEU A 950 -9.72 -5.58 -11.65
CA LEU A 950 -10.09 -6.39 -10.49
C LEU A 950 -11.60 -6.55 -10.32
N SER A 951 -12.41 -5.56 -10.71
CA SER A 951 -13.87 -5.69 -10.60
C SER A 951 -14.42 -6.77 -11.54
N HIS A 952 -13.85 -6.90 -12.74
CA HIS A 952 -14.20 -7.96 -13.69
C HIS A 952 -13.71 -9.34 -13.23
N VAL A 953 -12.46 -9.43 -12.78
CA VAL A 953 -11.87 -10.65 -12.22
C VAL A 953 -12.70 -11.18 -11.06
N VAL A 954 -13.00 -10.31 -10.09
CA VAL A 954 -13.75 -10.69 -8.89
C VAL A 954 -15.16 -11.16 -9.28
N HIS A 955 -15.80 -10.51 -10.25
CA HIS A 955 -17.08 -10.98 -10.77
C HIS A 955 -16.98 -12.39 -11.38
N GLN A 956 -16.01 -12.64 -12.26
CA GLN A 956 -15.81 -13.96 -12.87
C GLN A 956 -15.53 -15.04 -11.83
N ILE A 957 -14.66 -14.78 -10.85
CA ILE A 957 -14.37 -15.73 -9.77
C ILE A 957 -15.63 -16.01 -8.94
N SER A 958 -16.40 -14.98 -8.56
CA SER A 958 -17.67 -15.19 -7.85
C SER A 958 -18.65 -16.04 -8.67
N GLN A 959 -18.72 -15.89 -9.99
CA GLN A 959 -19.54 -16.75 -10.85
C GLN A 959 -19.02 -18.20 -10.88
N LEU A 960 -17.71 -18.40 -10.98
CA LEU A 960 -17.10 -19.73 -10.97
C LEU A 960 -17.32 -20.45 -9.63
N MET A 961 -17.24 -19.73 -8.50
CA MET A 961 -17.55 -20.29 -7.19
C MET A 961 -18.96 -20.87 -7.15
N LEU A 962 -19.95 -20.14 -7.67
CA LEU A 962 -21.35 -20.58 -7.71
C LEU A 962 -21.57 -21.71 -8.72
N LYS A 963 -21.02 -21.58 -9.93
CA LYS A 963 -21.12 -22.57 -11.01
C LYS A 963 -20.61 -23.94 -10.58
N TYR A 964 -19.47 -23.98 -9.89
CA TYR A 964 -18.78 -25.21 -9.54
C TYR A 964 -18.95 -25.62 -8.07
N ASN A 965 -19.75 -24.92 -7.25
CA ASN A 965 -19.80 -25.12 -5.79
C ASN A 965 -18.38 -25.20 -5.18
N ALA A 966 -17.57 -24.18 -5.46
CA ALA A 966 -16.14 -24.24 -5.21
C ALA A 966 -15.66 -23.30 -4.09
N ILE A 967 -14.66 -23.77 -3.32
CA ILE A 967 -13.83 -22.90 -2.49
C ILE A 967 -12.77 -22.22 -3.35
N VAL A 968 -12.22 -21.09 -2.88
CA VAL A 968 -11.09 -20.41 -3.54
C VAL A 968 -9.84 -20.52 -2.67
N VAL A 969 -8.72 -20.87 -3.30
CA VAL A 969 -7.45 -21.11 -2.63
C VAL A 969 -6.40 -20.20 -3.22
N LEU A 970 -5.75 -19.43 -2.34
CA LEU A 970 -4.73 -18.45 -2.66
C LEU A 970 -3.43 -18.83 -1.96
N GLU A 971 -2.29 -18.37 -2.46
CA GLU A 971 -1.04 -18.59 -1.73
C GLU A 971 -0.91 -17.62 -0.55
N ASP A 972 -0.35 -18.12 0.55
CA ASP A 972 0.09 -17.33 1.68
C ASP A 972 1.45 -16.69 1.40
N LEU A 973 1.42 -15.54 0.73
CA LEU A 973 2.61 -14.75 0.43
C LEU A 973 2.93 -13.79 1.58
N ASN A 974 4.13 -13.95 2.14
CA ASN A 974 4.61 -13.07 3.19
C ASN A 974 4.71 -11.59 2.71
N PHE A 975 4.59 -10.66 3.65
CA PHE A 975 4.58 -9.23 3.33
C PHE A 975 5.90 -8.73 2.70
N GLY A 976 7.03 -9.35 3.05
CA GLY A 976 8.34 -9.02 2.47
C GLY A 976 8.41 -9.30 0.97
N PHE A 977 7.87 -10.44 0.53
CA PHE A 977 7.74 -10.80 -0.88
C PHE A 977 6.86 -9.80 -1.62
N LYS A 978 5.66 -9.51 -1.08
CA LYS A 978 4.74 -8.51 -1.66
C LYS A 978 5.42 -7.14 -1.80
N ARG A 979 6.15 -6.68 -0.78
CA ARG A 979 6.88 -5.40 -0.77
C ARG A 979 8.02 -5.34 -1.79
N GLY A 980 8.77 -6.43 -1.98
CA GLY A 980 9.84 -6.51 -2.98
C GLY A 980 9.37 -6.28 -4.42
N ARG A 981 8.07 -6.51 -4.68
CA ARG A 981 7.41 -6.33 -5.98
C ARG A 981 6.69 -5.00 -6.13
N PHE A 982 6.68 -4.12 -5.12
CA PHE A 982 6.04 -2.80 -5.22
C PHE A 982 6.65 -1.89 -6.30
N LYS A 983 7.90 -2.17 -6.69
CA LYS A 983 8.56 -1.52 -7.84
C LYS A 983 7.91 -1.83 -9.19
N VAL A 984 7.17 -2.93 -9.30
CA VAL A 984 6.42 -3.32 -10.50
C VAL A 984 5.04 -2.71 -10.39
N GLU A 985 4.78 -1.64 -11.13
CA GLU A 985 3.56 -0.86 -10.96
C GLU A 985 2.32 -1.57 -11.43
N LYS A 986 2.38 -2.59 -12.29
CA LYS A 986 1.22 -3.39 -12.69
C LYS A 986 0.74 -4.42 -11.67
N GLN A 987 1.52 -4.74 -10.63
CA GLN A 987 1.17 -5.80 -9.66
C GLN A 987 -0.18 -5.55 -8.94
N ILE A 988 -0.95 -6.62 -8.67
CA ILE A 988 -2.29 -6.52 -8.07
C ILE A 988 -2.52 -7.35 -6.80
N TYR A 989 -1.50 -8.04 -6.27
CA TYR A 989 -1.61 -9.07 -5.22
C TYR A 989 -2.54 -8.70 -4.05
N GLN A 990 -2.23 -7.61 -3.33
CA GLN A 990 -3.00 -7.20 -2.14
C GLN A 990 -4.36 -6.59 -2.49
N ASN A 991 -4.45 -5.91 -3.63
CA ASN A 991 -5.68 -5.27 -4.05
C ASN A 991 -6.72 -6.32 -4.49
N PHE A 992 -6.26 -7.41 -5.10
CA PHE A 992 -7.09 -8.55 -5.48
C PHE A 992 -7.72 -9.23 -4.26
N GLU A 993 -6.91 -9.63 -3.27
CA GLU A 993 -7.41 -10.25 -2.02
C GLU A 993 -8.48 -9.37 -1.36
N ASN A 994 -8.19 -8.08 -1.18
CA ASN A 994 -9.12 -7.12 -0.58
C ASN A 994 -10.41 -6.96 -1.39
N ALA A 995 -10.32 -6.90 -2.71
CA ALA A 995 -11.48 -6.71 -3.58
C ALA A 995 -12.39 -7.95 -3.58
N LEU A 996 -11.80 -9.15 -3.62
CA LEU A 996 -12.52 -10.42 -3.58
C LEU A 996 -13.26 -10.58 -2.25
N ILE A 997 -12.57 -10.44 -1.10
CA ILE A 997 -13.20 -10.54 0.22
C ILE A 997 -14.33 -9.50 0.36
N LYS A 998 -14.08 -8.23 0.02
CA LYS A 998 -15.12 -7.18 0.15
C LYS A 998 -16.34 -7.42 -0.72
N LYS A 999 -16.19 -8.08 -1.88
CA LYS A 999 -17.33 -8.46 -2.72
C LYS A 999 -18.07 -9.66 -2.11
N LEU A 1000 -17.35 -10.65 -1.60
CA LEU A 1000 -17.92 -11.86 -0.99
C LEU A 1000 -18.57 -11.60 0.38
N ASN A 1001 -18.24 -10.48 1.04
CA ASN A 1001 -18.95 -10.06 2.25
C ASN A 1001 -20.45 -9.79 2.00
N HIS A 1002 -20.81 -9.40 0.78
CA HIS A 1002 -22.18 -9.14 0.36
C HIS A 1002 -22.28 -9.25 -1.17
N LEU A 1003 -22.47 -10.49 -1.63
CA LEU A 1003 -22.55 -10.87 -3.03
C LEU A 1003 -24.01 -10.87 -3.48
N VAL A 1004 -24.37 -9.82 -4.21
CA VAL A 1004 -25.61 -9.73 -4.98
C VAL A 1004 -25.36 -10.06 -6.45
N LEU A 1005 -26.19 -10.97 -6.96
CA LEU A 1005 -26.38 -11.35 -8.34
C LEU A 1005 -27.57 -10.55 -8.88
N LYS A 1006 -27.37 -9.82 -9.98
CA LYS A 1006 -28.37 -8.84 -10.46
C LYS A 1006 -29.55 -9.49 -11.19
N ASP A 1007 -29.44 -10.78 -11.48
CA ASP A 1007 -30.32 -11.49 -12.40
C ASP A 1007 -31.27 -12.43 -11.66
N GLU A 1008 -31.01 -12.68 -10.37
CA GLU A 1008 -31.85 -13.47 -9.48
C GLU A 1008 -33.12 -12.69 -9.12
N ALA A 1009 -34.22 -13.41 -8.97
CA ALA A 1009 -35.45 -12.85 -8.47
C ALA A 1009 -35.33 -12.45 -7.00
N ASP A 1010 -36.18 -11.53 -6.55
CA ASP A 1010 -36.12 -10.95 -5.22
C ASP A 1010 -36.02 -11.96 -4.07
N ASP A 1011 -36.72 -13.09 -4.14
CA ASP A 1011 -36.79 -14.08 -3.06
C ASP A 1011 -35.75 -15.20 -3.20
N GLU A 1012 -35.00 -15.23 -4.31
CA GLU A 1012 -33.96 -16.23 -4.57
C GLU A 1012 -32.65 -15.92 -3.84
N ILE A 1013 -31.86 -16.96 -3.58
CA ILE A 1013 -30.54 -16.81 -2.97
C ILE A 1013 -29.62 -16.06 -3.92
N GLY A 1014 -28.89 -15.08 -3.38
CA GLY A 1014 -28.03 -14.21 -4.17
C GLY A 1014 -28.74 -12.97 -4.71
N SER A 1015 -30.06 -12.84 -4.53
CA SER A 1015 -30.78 -11.59 -4.78
C SER A 1015 -30.28 -10.47 -3.86
N TYR A 1016 -30.75 -9.24 -4.06
CA TYR A 1016 -30.44 -8.17 -3.12
C TYR A 1016 -31.11 -8.38 -1.76
N LYS A 1017 -32.25 -9.08 -1.66
CA LYS A 1017 -32.88 -9.39 -0.36
C LYS A 1017 -32.14 -10.51 0.36
N ASN A 1018 -31.70 -11.52 -0.36
CA ASN A 1018 -31.03 -12.71 0.17
C ASN A 1018 -29.58 -12.80 -0.31
N ALA A 1019 -28.85 -11.70 -0.16
CA ALA A 1019 -27.48 -11.59 -0.63
C ALA A 1019 -26.56 -12.60 0.08
N LEU A 1020 -25.69 -13.25 -0.70
CA LEU A 1020 -24.72 -14.21 -0.18
C LEU A 1020 -23.62 -13.50 0.62
N GLN A 1021 -23.22 -14.09 1.75
CA GLN A 1021 -22.10 -13.70 2.58
C GLN A 1021 -21.14 -14.89 2.67
N LEU A 1022 -20.12 -14.92 1.80
CA LEU A 1022 -19.19 -16.05 1.66
C LEU A 1022 -17.84 -15.81 2.35
N THR A 1023 -17.62 -14.60 2.84
CA THR A 1023 -16.50 -14.21 3.70
C THR A 1023 -17.05 -13.39 4.86
N ASN A 1024 -16.27 -13.17 5.92
CA ASN A 1024 -16.66 -12.30 7.03
C ASN A 1024 -15.94 -10.94 6.94
N ASN A 1025 -16.47 -9.92 7.62
CA ASN A 1025 -15.85 -8.62 7.70
C ASN A 1025 -14.52 -8.67 8.47
N PHE A 1026 -13.54 -7.89 8.05
CA PHE A 1026 -12.21 -7.86 8.63
C PHE A 1026 -11.65 -6.43 8.69
N THR A 1027 -10.73 -6.19 9.61
CA THR A 1027 -10.07 -4.89 9.79
C THR A 1027 -8.92 -4.70 8.80
N ASP A 1028 -8.09 -5.72 8.64
CA ASP A 1028 -6.88 -5.73 7.84
C ASP A 1028 -6.48 -7.16 7.43
N LEU A 1029 -5.74 -7.32 6.34
CA LEU A 1029 -5.37 -8.65 5.83
C LEU A 1029 -4.49 -9.46 6.81
N LYS A 1030 -3.84 -8.84 7.81
CA LYS A 1030 -3.00 -9.57 8.77
C LYS A 1030 -3.82 -10.24 9.86
N SER A 1031 -5.03 -9.74 10.14
CA SER A 1031 -5.96 -10.39 11.07
C SER A 1031 -6.63 -11.62 10.46
N ILE A 1032 -6.52 -11.80 9.14
CA ILE A 1032 -6.93 -13.01 8.44
C ILE A 1032 -5.86 -14.08 8.65
N GLY A 1033 -6.26 -15.20 9.25
CA GLY A 1033 -5.41 -16.38 9.39
C GLY A 1033 -5.30 -17.16 8.08
N LYS A 1034 -5.42 -18.50 8.17
CA LYS A 1034 -5.39 -19.38 6.98
C LYS A 1034 -6.73 -19.51 6.26
N GLN A 1035 -7.77 -18.88 6.78
CA GLN A 1035 -9.13 -18.95 6.25
C GLN A 1035 -9.91 -17.68 6.57
N THR A 1036 -10.67 -17.20 5.58
CA THR A 1036 -11.78 -16.26 5.77
C THR A 1036 -12.96 -16.74 4.95
N GLY A 1037 -13.93 -17.37 5.60
CA GLY A 1037 -15.05 -18.02 4.94
C GLY A 1037 -14.61 -19.08 3.94
N PHE A 1038 -15.10 -18.96 2.69
CA PHE A 1038 -14.78 -19.84 1.57
C PHE A 1038 -13.44 -19.53 0.86
N LEU A 1039 -12.62 -18.63 1.44
CA LEU A 1039 -11.26 -18.35 0.97
C LEU A 1039 -10.22 -18.97 1.90
N PHE A 1040 -9.28 -19.73 1.33
CA PHE A 1040 -8.21 -20.41 2.05
C PHE A 1040 -6.83 -19.96 1.58
N TYR A 1041 -5.85 -19.95 2.49
CA TYR A 1041 -4.48 -19.54 2.22
C TYR A 1041 -3.48 -20.66 2.49
N VAL A 1042 -2.83 -21.14 1.44
CA VAL A 1042 -1.89 -22.29 1.49
C VAL A 1042 -0.45 -21.86 1.20
N PRO A 1043 0.58 -22.52 1.75
CA PRO A 1043 1.98 -22.15 1.48
C PRO A 1043 2.35 -22.26 0.00
N ALA A 1044 3.05 -21.26 -0.54
CA ALA A 1044 3.51 -21.22 -1.95
C ALA A 1044 4.68 -22.19 -2.28
N TRP A 1045 5.20 -22.93 -1.29
CA TRP A 1045 6.39 -23.77 -1.49
C TRP A 1045 6.09 -24.92 -2.48
N ASN A 1046 6.90 -25.02 -3.54
CA ASN A 1046 6.80 -26.04 -4.60
C ASN A 1046 5.38 -26.21 -5.18
N THR A 1047 4.74 -25.11 -5.59
CA THR A 1047 3.53 -25.12 -6.40
C THR A 1047 3.82 -24.98 -7.90
N SER A 1048 4.77 -24.10 -8.28
CA SER A 1048 5.10 -23.88 -9.71
C SER A 1048 6.20 -24.81 -10.24
N LYS A 1049 7.17 -25.20 -9.39
CA LYS A 1049 8.34 -26.02 -9.77
C LYS A 1049 8.21 -27.45 -9.27
N ILE A 1050 7.19 -28.13 -9.76
CA ILE A 1050 6.84 -29.50 -9.43
C ILE A 1050 6.22 -30.13 -10.69
N ASP A 1051 6.53 -31.40 -10.94
CA ASP A 1051 5.91 -32.19 -12.00
C ASP A 1051 4.46 -32.55 -11.61
N PRO A 1052 3.43 -32.16 -12.38
CA PRO A 1052 2.04 -32.46 -12.06
C PRO A 1052 1.66 -33.94 -12.16
N GLU A 1053 2.44 -34.76 -12.88
CA GLU A 1053 2.14 -36.19 -13.04
C GLU A 1053 2.80 -37.04 -11.94
N THR A 1054 4.05 -36.72 -11.58
CA THR A 1054 4.81 -37.55 -10.64
C THR A 1054 5.00 -36.93 -9.26
N GLY A 1055 4.75 -35.63 -9.11
CA GLY A 1055 5.09 -34.88 -7.89
C GLY A 1055 6.60 -34.66 -7.69
N PHE A 1056 7.42 -34.87 -8.72
CA PHE A 1056 8.87 -34.66 -8.66
C PHE A 1056 9.22 -33.19 -8.43
N VAL A 1057 10.20 -32.94 -7.55
CA VAL A 1057 10.73 -31.60 -7.24
C VAL A 1057 12.25 -31.64 -7.11
N ASP A 1058 12.96 -30.61 -7.61
CA ASP A 1058 14.40 -30.51 -7.37
C ASP A 1058 14.70 -30.08 -5.92
N LEU A 1059 15.17 -31.04 -5.11
CA LEU A 1059 15.69 -30.81 -3.75
C LEU A 1059 17.23 -30.78 -3.68
N LEU A 1060 17.93 -31.06 -4.78
CA LEU A 1060 19.40 -31.11 -4.82
C LEU A 1060 20.02 -29.72 -4.83
N LYS A 1061 19.46 -28.80 -5.64
CA LYS A 1061 19.98 -27.44 -5.84
C LYS A 1061 21.50 -27.40 -6.08
N PRO A 1062 22.04 -28.16 -7.07
CA PRO A 1062 23.47 -28.36 -7.24
C PRO A 1062 24.21 -27.04 -7.51
N ARG A 1063 25.38 -26.88 -6.88
CA ARG A 1063 26.27 -25.72 -7.01
C ARG A 1063 27.72 -26.18 -6.95
N TYR A 1064 28.52 -25.69 -7.89
CA TYR A 1064 29.96 -25.93 -7.89
C TYR A 1064 30.65 -24.99 -6.89
N GLU A 1065 31.48 -25.56 -6.02
CA GLU A 1065 32.39 -24.81 -5.15
C GLU A 1065 33.84 -25.17 -5.47
N ASN A 1066 34.16 -26.46 -5.42
CA ASN A 1066 35.46 -27.02 -5.76
C ASN A 1066 35.31 -28.48 -6.24
N ILE A 1067 36.40 -29.05 -6.77
CA ILE A 1067 36.44 -30.42 -7.31
C ILE A 1067 36.06 -31.45 -6.24
N ALA A 1068 36.66 -31.40 -5.05
CA ALA A 1068 36.42 -32.38 -3.99
C ALA A 1068 34.94 -32.46 -3.57
N GLN A 1069 34.28 -31.31 -3.42
CA GLN A 1069 32.85 -31.28 -3.13
C GLN A 1069 31.99 -31.76 -4.31
N SER A 1070 32.40 -31.48 -5.55
CA SER A 1070 31.71 -32.00 -6.74
C SER A 1070 31.82 -33.53 -6.82
N GLN A 1071 33.01 -34.09 -6.61
CA GLN A 1071 33.25 -35.53 -6.53
C GLN A 1071 32.42 -36.16 -5.40
N ALA A 1072 32.42 -35.56 -4.20
CA ALA A 1072 31.60 -36.04 -3.09
C ALA A 1072 30.08 -35.95 -3.37
N PHE A 1073 29.65 -34.98 -4.17
CA PHE A 1073 28.25 -34.84 -4.59
C PHE A 1073 27.86 -35.93 -5.61
N PHE A 1074 28.65 -36.14 -6.67
CA PHE A 1074 28.36 -37.18 -7.67
C PHE A 1074 28.56 -38.60 -7.15
N GLY A 1075 29.48 -38.80 -6.19
CA GLY A 1075 29.70 -40.09 -5.53
C GLY A 1075 28.52 -40.59 -4.69
N LYS A 1076 27.51 -39.76 -4.44
CA LYS A 1076 26.28 -40.13 -3.73
C LYS A 1076 25.19 -40.70 -4.64
N PHE A 1077 25.30 -40.57 -5.96
CA PHE A 1077 24.35 -41.15 -6.90
C PHE A 1077 24.53 -42.67 -6.94
N ASP A 1078 23.42 -43.41 -7.05
CA ASP A 1078 23.45 -44.87 -7.14
C ASP A 1078 24.07 -45.32 -8.47
N LYS A 1079 23.65 -44.64 -9.54
CA LYS A 1079 24.06 -44.96 -10.91
C LYS A 1079 23.90 -43.74 -11.81
N ILE A 1080 24.89 -43.48 -12.65
CA ILE A 1080 24.78 -42.57 -13.79
C ILE A 1080 25.11 -43.38 -15.04
N CYS A 1081 24.22 -43.45 -16.02
CA CYS A 1081 24.48 -44.25 -17.22
C CYS A 1081 23.80 -43.66 -18.46
N TYR A 1082 24.32 -43.98 -19.63
CA TYR A 1082 23.64 -43.68 -20.89
C TYR A 1082 22.70 -44.83 -21.29
N ASN A 1083 21.46 -44.49 -21.64
CA ASN A 1083 20.47 -45.42 -22.16
C ASN A 1083 20.46 -45.33 -23.69
N ALA A 1084 21.09 -46.28 -24.36
CA ALA A 1084 21.24 -46.28 -25.81
C ALA A 1084 19.90 -46.45 -26.56
N ASP A 1085 18.96 -47.21 -26.00
CA ASP A 1085 17.66 -47.47 -26.63
C ASP A 1085 16.78 -46.22 -26.67
N LYS A 1086 16.89 -45.38 -25.63
CA LYS A 1086 16.08 -44.17 -25.46
C LYS A 1086 16.82 -42.87 -25.75
N ASP A 1087 18.10 -42.96 -26.08
CA ASP A 1087 19.02 -41.86 -26.36
C ASP A 1087 19.06 -40.75 -25.29
N TYR A 1088 19.25 -41.11 -24.02
CA TYR A 1088 19.49 -40.13 -22.96
C TYR A 1088 20.32 -40.69 -21.79
N PHE A 1089 20.90 -39.81 -20.98
CA PHE A 1089 21.53 -40.16 -19.70
C PHE A 1089 20.50 -40.30 -18.59
N GLU A 1090 20.67 -41.30 -17.74
CA GLU A 1090 19.89 -41.56 -16.53
C GLU A 1090 20.75 -41.32 -15.28
N PHE A 1091 20.23 -40.53 -14.35
CA PHE A 1091 20.79 -40.28 -13.02
C PHE A 1091 19.84 -40.92 -11.99
N HIS A 1092 20.29 -42.02 -11.40
CA HIS A 1092 19.57 -42.76 -10.37
C HIS A 1092 19.95 -42.19 -9.00
N ILE A 1093 18.97 -41.67 -8.29
CA ILE A 1093 19.15 -40.93 -7.04
C ILE A 1093 18.28 -41.52 -5.93
N ASP A 1094 18.89 -41.61 -4.74
CA ASP A 1094 18.22 -41.69 -3.46
C ASP A 1094 18.37 -40.35 -2.70
N TYR A 1095 17.27 -39.61 -2.54
CA TYR A 1095 17.28 -38.33 -1.83
C TYR A 1095 17.79 -38.44 -0.39
N ALA A 1096 17.65 -39.58 0.28
CA ALA A 1096 18.13 -39.77 1.64
C ALA A 1096 19.65 -39.58 1.78
N LYS A 1097 20.41 -39.77 0.69
CA LYS A 1097 21.87 -39.52 0.64
C LYS A 1097 22.24 -38.04 0.53
N PHE A 1098 21.29 -37.19 0.19
CA PHE A 1098 21.51 -35.76 -0.09
C PHE A 1098 20.82 -34.84 0.92
N THR A 1099 19.59 -35.14 1.34
CA THR A 1099 18.81 -34.23 2.19
C THR A 1099 17.65 -34.91 2.93
N ASP A 1100 17.43 -34.50 4.19
CA ASP A 1100 16.27 -34.92 4.98
C ASP A 1100 14.94 -34.26 4.55
N LYS A 1101 14.98 -33.31 3.60
CA LYS A 1101 13.78 -32.59 3.15
C LYS A 1101 12.75 -33.49 2.48
N ALA A 1102 13.19 -34.59 1.88
CA ALA A 1102 12.32 -35.56 1.23
C ALA A 1102 11.75 -36.59 2.21
N LYS A 1103 12.18 -36.63 3.48
CA LYS A 1103 11.77 -37.67 4.45
C LYS A 1103 10.24 -37.85 4.47
N ASN A 1104 9.79 -39.11 4.47
CA ASN A 1104 8.37 -39.50 4.38
C ASN A 1104 7.68 -39.16 3.04
N SER A 1105 8.45 -39.00 1.97
CA SER A 1105 7.96 -38.91 0.58
C SER A 1105 8.82 -39.83 -0.32
N ARG A 1106 8.54 -39.91 -1.63
CA ARG A 1106 9.30 -40.73 -2.59
C ARG A 1106 10.76 -40.28 -2.63
N GLN A 1107 11.67 -41.17 -2.23
CA GLN A 1107 13.12 -40.89 -2.18
C GLN A 1107 13.84 -41.24 -3.47
N ILE A 1108 13.39 -42.31 -4.12
CA ILE A 1108 14.07 -42.91 -5.26
C ILE A 1108 13.52 -42.31 -6.56
N TRP A 1109 14.40 -41.69 -7.33
CA TRP A 1109 14.08 -41.09 -8.61
C TRP A 1109 15.08 -41.49 -9.69
N LYS A 1110 14.60 -41.48 -10.93
CA LYS A 1110 15.41 -41.63 -12.13
C LYS A 1110 15.26 -40.40 -13.00
N ILE A 1111 16.24 -39.51 -12.93
CA ILE A 1111 16.27 -38.25 -13.67
C ILE A 1111 16.91 -38.54 -15.04
N CYS A 1112 16.26 -38.16 -16.12
CA CYS A 1112 16.69 -38.44 -17.49
C CYS A 1112 16.99 -37.13 -18.23
N SER A 1113 18.07 -37.07 -19.02
CA SER A 1113 18.43 -35.88 -19.82
C SER A 1113 17.54 -35.65 -21.05
N HIS A 1114 16.36 -36.27 -21.11
CA HIS A 1114 15.39 -36.21 -22.21
C HIS A 1114 14.93 -34.78 -22.53
N GLY A 1115 14.73 -34.44 -23.81
CA GLY A 1115 14.13 -33.20 -24.27
C GLY A 1115 15.14 -32.12 -24.67
N ASP A 1116 14.89 -31.48 -25.81
CA ASP A 1116 15.92 -30.72 -26.53
C ASP A 1116 15.98 -29.23 -26.15
N LYS A 1117 14.91 -28.70 -25.56
CA LYS A 1117 14.75 -27.26 -25.28
C LYS A 1117 14.76 -26.98 -23.79
N ARG A 1118 15.86 -26.45 -23.28
CA ARG A 1118 15.98 -25.88 -21.92
C ARG A 1118 16.58 -24.50 -21.98
N TYR A 1119 16.07 -23.57 -21.17
CA TYR A 1119 16.50 -22.18 -21.16
C TYR A 1119 17.23 -21.79 -19.88
N VAL A 1120 18.37 -21.09 -20.02
CA VAL A 1120 19.14 -20.54 -18.90
C VAL A 1120 19.46 -19.07 -19.18
N TYR A 1121 19.33 -18.23 -18.15
CA TYR A 1121 19.70 -16.82 -18.23
C TYR A 1121 21.21 -16.65 -18.00
N ASP A 1122 21.90 -16.11 -19.00
CA ASP A 1122 23.28 -15.66 -18.93
C ASP A 1122 23.33 -14.15 -18.64
N LYS A 1123 24.02 -13.78 -17.56
CA LYS A 1123 24.18 -12.37 -17.14
C LYS A 1123 25.25 -11.62 -17.94
N THR A 1124 26.22 -12.33 -18.51
CA THR A 1124 27.39 -11.72 -19.17
C THR A 1124 27.14 -11.44 -20.65
N ALA A 1125 26.10 -12.05 -21.23
CA ALA A 1125 25.68 -11.79 -22.60
C ALA A 1125 25.26 -10.31 -22.83
N ASN A 1126 25.26 -9.87 -24.10
CA ASN A 1126 24.84 -8.53 -24.52
C ASN A 1126 25.49 -7.38 -23.74
N GLN A 1127 26.83 -7.35 -23.64
CA GLN A 1127 27.56 -6.31 -22.89
C GLN A 1127 27.09 -6.23 -21.41
N ASN A 1128 26.97 -7.37 -20.73
CA ASN A 1128 26.43 -7.47 -19.36
C ASN A 1128 24.97 -7.04 -19.17
N LYS A 1129 24.20 -6.89 -20.26
CA LYS A 1129 22.74 -6.68 -20.19
C LYS A 1129 21.98 -8.00 -19.98
N GLY A 1130 22.64 -9.12 -20.26
CA GLY A 1130 22.14 -10.49 -20.13
C GLY A 1130 21.24 -10.94 -21.29
N ALA A 1131 21.13 -12.26 -21.44
CA ALA A 1131 20.33 -12.92 -22.47
C ALA A 1131 19.94 -14.35 -22.04
N THR A 1132 18.86 -14.87 -22.61
CA THR A 1132 18.49 -16.29 -22.44
C THR A 1132 19.16 -17.15 -23.51
N LYS A 1133 19.79 -18.26 -23.10
CA LYS A 1133 20.42 -19.26 -23.98
C LYS A 1133 19.62 -20.56 -23.93
N GLY A 1134 19.34 -21.13 -25.11
CA GLY A 1134 18.80 -22.49 -25.27
C GLY A 1134 19.90 -23.55 -25.17
N ILE A 1135 19.63 -24.66 -24.48
CA ILE A 1135 20.59 -25.74 -24.20
C ILE A 1135 19.89 -27.09 -24.38
N ASN A 1136 20.45 -27.96 -25.22
CA ASN A 1136 20.16 -29.39 -25.20
C ASN A 1136 21.13 -30.06 -24.22
N VAL A 1137 20.63 -30.42 -23.03
CA VAL A 1137 21.47 -31.01 -21.98
C VAL A 1137 22.03 -32.37 -22.41
N ASN A 1138 21.30 -33.15 -23.19
CA ASN A 1138 21.76 -34.46 -23.63
C ASN A 1138 23.00 -34.36 -24.52
N ASP A 1139 22.92 -33.50 -25.55
CA ASP A 1139 24.02 -33.31 -26.50
C ASP A 1139 25.25 -32.67 -25.85
N GLU A 1140 25.03 -31.74 -24.92
CA GLU A 1140 26.11 -31.12 -24.15
C GLU A 1140 26.77 -32.12 -23.18
N LEU A 1141 26.02 -33.06 -22.61
CA LEU A 1141 26.59 -34.15 -21.81
C LEU A 1141 27.42 -35.10 -22.68
N LYS A 1142 26.93 -35.52 -23.85
CA LYS A 1142 27.70 -36.32 -24.82
C LYS A 1142 29.01 -35.60 -25.18
N SER A 1143 28.92 -34.32 -25.51
CA SER A 1143 30.08 -33.48 -25.88
C SER A 1143 31.05 -33.27 -24.72
N LEU A 1144 30.55 -33.14 -23.49
CA LEU A 1144 31.38 -33.03 -22.29
C LEU A 1144 32.12 -34.34 -22.02
N PHE A 1145 31.43 -35.49 -22.02
CA PHE A 1145 32.06 -36.77 -21.76
C PHE A 1145 33.07 -37.16 -22.86
N ALA A 1146 32.76 -36.91 -24.14
CA ALA A 1146 33.70 -37.13 -25.22
C ALA A 1146 34.99 -36.29 -25.09
N ARG A 1147 34.87 -34.98 -24.78
CA ARG A 1147 36.03 -34.08 -24.62
C ARG A 1147 36.93 -34.45 -23.44
N HIS A 1148 36.39 -35.10 -22.41
CA HIS A 1148 37.15 -35.52 -21.23
C HIS A 1148 37.42 -37.04 -21.20
N HIS A 1149 37.28 -37.71 -22.35
CA HIS A 1149 37.57 -39.14 -22.53
C HIS A 1149 36.83 -40.07 -21.55
N ILE A 1150 35.59 -39.72 -21.17
CA ILE A 1150 34.71 -40.57 -20.36
C ILE A 1150 33.91 -41.46 -21.32
N ASN A 1151 34.02 -42.78 -21.15
CA ASN A 1151 33.30 -43.75 -21.98
C ASN A 1151 31.85 -43.87 -21.51
N ASP A 1152 30.95 -43.17 -22.18
CA ASP A 1152 29.51 -43.15 -21.89
C ASP A 1152 28.79 -44.50 -22.06
N LYS A 1153 29.43 -45.49 -22.71
CA LYS A 1153 28.91 -46.86 -22.85
C LYS A 1153 29.09 -47.72 -21.58
N GLN A 1154 29.78 -47.22 -20.56
CA GLN A 1154 29.90 -47.96 -19.30
C GLN A 1154 28.55 -48.06 -18.56
N PRO A 1155 28.31 -49.16 -17.83
CA PRO A 1155 27.07 -49.34 -17.10
C PRO A 1155 26.90 -48.36 -15.93
N ASN A 1156 27.98 -47.75 -15.41
CA ASN A 1156 27.92 -46.71 -14.38
C ASN A 1156 29.11 -45.75 -14.44
N LEU A 1157 28.84 -44.48 -14.76
CA LEU A 1157 29.80 -43.38 -14.92
C LEU A 1157 30.25 -42.73 -13.59
N VAL A 1158 29.67 -43.09 -12.44
CA VAL A 1158 29.94 -42.40 -11.16
C VAL A 1158 31.44 -42.42 -10.81
N MET A 1159 32.12 -43.55 -10.99
CA MET A 1159 33.56 -43.64 -10.68
C MET A 1159 34.40 -42.77 -11.63
N ASP A 1160 34.13 -42.82 -12.94
CA ASP A 1160 34.84 -42.03 -13.94
C ASP A 1160 34.68 -40.52 -13.69
N ILE A 1161 33.46 -40.08 -13.35
CA ILE A 1161 33.17 -38.69 -12.97
C ILE A 1161 33.96 -38.30 -11.71
N CYS A 1162 34.01 -39.17 -10.70
CA CYS A 1162 34.70 -38.92 -9.44
C CYS A 1162 36.23 -38.92 -9.57
N GLN A 1163 36.80 -39.69 -10.50
CA GLN A 1163 38.25 -39.74 -10.76
C GLN A 1163 38.76 -38.58 -11.61
N ASN A 1164 37.87 -37.88 -12.32
CA ASN A 1164 38.23 -36.71 -13.11
C ASN A 1164 38.62 -35.53 -12.19
N ASN A 1165 39.80 -34.94 -12.43
CA ASN A 1165 40.36 -33.83 -11.64
C ASN A 1165 40.33 -32.48 -12.38
N ASP A 1166 39.57 -32.36 -13.47
CA ASP A 1166 39.41 -31.11 -14.21
C ASP A 1166 38.31 -30.24 -13.59
N LYS A 1167 38.68 -29.02 -13.20
CA LYS A 1167 37.77 -27.99 -12.69
C LYS A 1167 36.65 -27.64 -13.68
N GLU A 1168 36.97 -27.45 -14.96
CA GLU A 1168 35.97 -27.02 -15.95
C GLU A 1168 35.02 -28.16 -16.30
N PHE A 1169 35.46 -29.42 -16.23
CA PHE A 1169 34.58 -30.59 -16.32
C PHE A 1169 33.50 -30.58 -15.23
N HIS A 1170 33.91 -30.55 -13.96
CA HIS A 1170 32.98 -30.58 -12.80
C HIS A 1170 32.03 -29.38 -12.78
N LYS A 1171 32.55 -28.20 -13.10
CA LYS A 1171 31.75 -26.97 -13.20
C LYS A 1171 30.71 -27.06 -14.31
N SER A 1172 31.07 -27.62 -15.47
CA SER A 1172 30.16 -27.83 -16.60
C SER A 1172 29.11 -28.90 -16.29
N LEU A 1173 29.51 -30.03 -15.70
CA LEU A 1173 28.60 -31.12 -15.34
C LEU A 1173 27.55 -30.68 -14.31
N ILE A 1174 27.97 -29.96 -13.25
CA ILE A 1174 27.03 -29.37 -12.29
C ILE A 1174 26.09 -28.37 -12.97
N TYR A 1175 26.60 -27.55 -13.89
CA TYR A 1175 25.79 -26.59 -14.63
C TYR A 1175 24.71 -27.28 -15.48
N LEU A 1176 25.06 -28.37 -16.18
CA LEU A 1176 24.13 -29.17 -16.99
C LEU A 1176 23.08 -29.86 -16.12
N LEU A 1177 23.47 -30.50 -15.01
CA LEU A 1177 22.53 -31.11 -14.06
C LEU A 1177 21.59 -30.07 -13.44
N LYS A 1178 22.12 -28.91 -13.05
CA LYS A 1178 21.30 -27.79 -12.56
C LYS A 1178 20.28 -27.33 -13.61
N THR A 1179 20.69 -27.28 -14.87
CA THR A 1179 19.83 -26.90 -15.99
C THR A 1179 18.74 -27.95 -16.21
N LEU A 1180 19.07 -29.24 -16.12
CA LEU A 1180 18.13 -30.36 -16.21
C LEU A 1180 17.06 -30.33 -15.11
N LEU A 1181 17.46 -30.03 -13.88
CA LEU A 1181 16.60 -30.04 -12.69
C LEU A 1181 15.72 -28.79 -12.53
N ALA A 1182 15.83 -27.79 -13.41
CA ALA A 1182 15.14 -26.52 -13.23
C ALA A 1182 13.61 -26.62 -13.32
N LEU A 1183 13.08 -27.64 -14.01
CA LEU A 1183 11.66 -27.94 -14.31
C LEU A 1183 10.94 -26.85 -15.12
N ARG A 1184 10.96 -25.60 -14.64
CA ARG A 1184 10.35 -24.44 -15.29
C ARG A 1184 11.38 -23.71 -16.14
N TYR A 1185 11.08 -23.54 -17.43
CA TYR A 1185 11.93 -22.83 -18.39
C TYR A 1185 11.16 -21.67 -18.98
N SER A 1186 11.79 -20.50 -19.02
CA SER A 1186 11.19 -19.28 -19.56
C SER A 1186 12.15 -18.55 -20.49
N ASN A 1187 11.62 -18.01 -21.58
CA ASN A 1187 12.33 -17.15 -22.50
C ASN A 1187 11.51 -15.89 -22.77
N ALA A 1188 11.99 -14.76 -22.26
CA ALA A 1188 11.30 -13.47 -22.39
C ALA A 1188 11.23 -12.95 -23.84
N SER A 1189 12.12 -13.41 -24.73
CA SER A 1189 12.16 -12.97 -26.13
C SER A 1189 11.15 -13.70 -27.02
N SER A 1190 10.89 -14.99 -26.76
CA SER A 1190 9.93 -15.82 -27.50
C SER A 1190 8.58 -15.98 -26.79
N ASP A 1191 8.42 -15.39 -25.60
CA ASP A 1191 7.26 -15.58 -24.72
C ASP A 1191 6.99 -17.08 -24.43
N GLU A 1192 8.02 -17.91 -24.26
CA GLU A 1192 7.86 -19.31 -23.83
C GLU A 1192 7.97 -19.40 -22.30
N ASP A 1193 7.06 -20.15 -21.64
CA ASP A 1193 7.13 -20.45 -20.20
C ASP A 1193 6.42 -21.78 -19.92
N PHE A 1194 7.20 -22.85 -19.83
CA PHE A 1194 6.71 -24.22 -19.77
C PHE A 1194 7.37 -25.01 -18.64
N ILE A 1195 6.72 -26.11 -18.27
CA ILE A 1195 7.27 -27.14 -17.40
C ILE A 1195 7.71 -28.30 -18.28
N LEU A 1196 8.95 -28.75 -18.08
CA LEU A 1196 9.47 -29.98 -18.67
C LEU A 1196 10.06 -30.84 -17.54
N SER A 1197 9.41 -31.96 -17.28
CA SER A 1197 9.86 -32.91 -16.27
C SER A 1197 11.07 -33.72 -16.78
N PRO A 1198 12.13 -33.87 -15.97
CA PRO A 1198 13.21 -34.79 -16.27
C PRO A 1198 12.90 -36.21 -15.73
N VAL A 1199 11.71 -36.46 -15.21
CA VAL A 1199 11.30 -37.77 -14.69
C VAL A 1199 10.14 -38.29 -15.54
N ALA A 1200 10.19 -39.58 -15.86
CA ALA A 1200 9.09 -40.24 -16.54
C ALA A 1200 8.05 -40.74 -15.52
N ASN A 1201 6.78 -40.67 -15.89
CA ASN A 1201 5.68 -41.30 -15.16
C ASN A 1201 5.73 -42.84 -15.29
N ASP A 1202 4.75 -43.53 -14.71
CA ASP A 1202 4.71 -45.00 -14.69
C ASP A 1202 4.50 -45.61 -16.09
N GLU A 1203 4.00 -44.84 -17.06
CA GLU A 1203 3.89 -45.22 -18.48
C GLU A 1203 5.17 -44.91 -19.28
N GLY A 1204 6.18 -44.31 -18.65
CA GLY A 1204 7.44 -43.95 -19.30
C GLY A 1204 7.42 -42.62 -20.05
N MET A 1205 6.38 -41.79 -19.86
CA MET A 1205 6.19 -40.49 -20.51
C MET A 1205 6.74 -39.35 -19.64
N PHE A 1206 7.34 -38.34 -20.27
CA PHE A 1206 7.84 -37.14 -19.59
C PHE A 1206 6.85 -35.99 -19.74
N PHE A 1207 6.41 -35.42 -18.62
CA PHE A 1207 5.49 -34.28 -18.68
C PHE A 1207 6.15 -33.07 -19.36
N ASN A 1208 5.45 -32.53 -20.36
CA ASN A 1208 5.83 -31.29 -21.05
C ASN A 1208 4.59 -30.43 -21.28
N SER A 1209 4.47 -29.32 -20.55
CA SER A 1209 3.30 -28.45 -20.65
C SER A 1209 3.11 -27.83 -22.03
N ALA A 1210 4.15 -27.73 -22.85
CA ALA A 1210 4.03 -27.25 -24.23
C ALA A 1210 3.27 -28.22 -25.15
N LEU A 1211 3.08 -29.47 -24.73
CA LEU A 1211 2.35 -30.53 -25.43
C LEU A 1211 1.07 -30.94 -24.68
N ALA A 1212 0.78 -30.31 -23.54
CA ALA A 1212 -0.36 -30.64 -22.69
C ALA A 1212 -1.69 -30.17 -23.30
N ASP A 1213 -2.74 -30.98 -23.11
CA ASP A 1213 -4.12 -30.61 -23.46
C ASP A 1213 -4.83 -29.86 -22.31
N ASP A 1214 -6.15 -29.66 -22.41
CA ASP A 1214 -6.93 -28.94 -21.41
C ASP A 1214 -7.08 -29.68 -20.06
N THR A 1215 -6.78 -30.98 -20.02
CA THR A 1215 -6.86 -31.82 -18.81
C THR A 1215 -5.62 -31.74 -17.94
N GLN A 1216 -4.51 -31.25 -18.51
CA GLN A 1216 -3.22 -31.10 -17.85
C GLN A 1216 -2.77 -29.62 -17.81
N PRO A 1217 -1.87 -29.21 -16.90
CA PRO A 1217 -1.43 -27.83 -16.85
C PRO A 1217 -0.71 -27.37 -18.14
N GLN A 1218 -1.26 -26.38 -18.84
CA GLN A 1218 -0.78 -25.95 -20.17
C GLN A 1218 0.48 -25.07 -20.15
N ASN A 1219 0.87 -24.55 -19.00
CA ASN A 1219 2.07 -23.73 -18.81
C ASN A 1219 2.49 -23.71 -17.35
N ALA A 1220 3.58 -23.01 -17.04
CA ALA A 1220 4.14 -23.00 -15.69
C ALA A 1220 3.30 -22.23 -14.65
N ASP A 1221 2.51 -21.24 -15.07
CA ASP A 1221 1.60 -20.52 -14.17
C ASP A 1221 0.29 -21.32 -13.96
N ALA A 1222 -0.18 -22.04 -14.99
CA ALA A 1222 -1.25 -23.04 -14.85
C ALA A 1222 -0.86 -24.14 -13.86
N ASN A 1223 0.39 -24.60 -13.94
CA ASN A 1223 0.94 -25.59 -13.02
C ASN A 1223 0.96 -25.07 -11.57
N GLY A 1224 1.33 -23.80 -11.39
CA GLY A 1224 1.25 -23.10 -10.11
C GLY A 1224 -0.17 -23.08 -9.56
N ALA A 1225 -1.14 -22.62 -10.35
CA ALA A 1225 -2.55 -22.55 -9.97
C ALA A 1225 -3.15 -23.94 -9.67
N TYR A 1226 -2.77 -24.95 -10.45
CA TYR A 1226 -3.17 -26.34 -10.26
C TYR A 1226 -2.70 -26.88 -8.90
N HIS A 1227 -1.41 -26.74 -8.58
CA HIS A 1227 -0.89 -27.22 -7.30
C HIS A 1227 -1.37 -26.40 -6.09
N ILE A 1228 -1.70 -25.11 -6.28
CA ILE A 1228 -2.43 -24.34 -5.27
C ILE A 1228 -3.80 -24.97 -5.01
N ALA A 1229 -4.52 -25.34 -6.07
CA ALA A 1229 -5.80 -26.04 -5.94
C ALA A 1229 -5.64 -27.41 -5.27
N LEU A 1230 -4.62 -28.20 -5.62
CA LEU A 1230 -4.33 -29.49 -4.97
C LEU A 1230 -4.04 -29.36 -3.46
N LYS A 1231 -3.32 -28.31 -3.04
CA LYS A 1231 -3.19 -28.01 -1.60
C LYS A 1231 -4.53 -27.67 -0.95
N GLY A 1232 -5.43 -27.04 -1.71
CA GLY A 1232 -6.82 -26.85 -1.34
C GLY A 1232 -7.57 -28.15 -1.15
N LEU A 1233 -7.36 -29.13 -2.03
CA LEU A 1233 -7.95 -30.46 -1.92
C LEU A 1233 -7.50 -31.14 -0.63
N TRP A 1234 -6.20 -31.08 -0.30
CA TRP A 1234 -5.70 -31.54 1.00
C TRP A 1234 -6.40 -30.83 2.18
N VAL A 1235 -6.64 -29.51 2.09
CA VAL A 1235 -7.39 -28.78 3.13
C VAL A 1235 -8.81 -29.32 3.27
N LEU A 1236 -9.50 -29.61 2.18
CA LEU A 1236 -10.84 -30.20 2.20
C LEU A 1236 -10.83 -31.58 2.88
N GLU A 1237 -9.84 -32.43 2.59
CA GLU A 1237 -9.67 -33.73 3.26
C GLU A 1237 -9.46 -33.57 4.77
N GLN A 1238 -8.64 -32.61 5.20
CA GLN A 1238 -8.44 -32.34 6.62
C GLN A 1238 -9.72 -31.87 7.31
N ILE A 1239 -10.55 -31.07 6.63
CA ILE A 1239 -11.84 -30.62 7.15
C ILE A 1239 -12.81 -31.81 7.24
N LYS A 1240 -12.94 -32.61 6.18
CA LYS A 1240 -13.84 -33.77 6.13
C LYS A 1240 -13.53 -34.82 7.19
N ASN A 1241 -12.24 -35.05 7.47
CA ASN A 1241 -11.78 -36.07 8.41
C ASN A 1241 -11.62 -35.57 9.86
N SER A 1242 -12.02 -34.33 10.17
CA SER A 1242 -11.80 -33.75 11.50
C SER A 1242 -13.02 -33.84 12.43
N ASP A 1243 -12.81 -34.35 13.64
CA ASP A 1243 -13.82 -34.36 14.70
C ASP A 1243 -14.01 -32.98 15.36
N ASP A 1244 -12.95 -32.16 15.45
CA ASP A 1244 -13.00 -30.79 16.01
C ASP A 1244 -12.61 -29.74 14.97
N LEU A 1245 -13.65 -29.20 14.32
CA LEU A 1245 -13.53 -28.15 13.32
C LEU A 1245 -12.88 -26.84 13.81
N ASN A 1246 -12.69 -26.65 15.12
CA ASN A 1246 -11.99 -25.46 15.64
C ASN A 1246 -10.46 -25.62 15.60
N LYS A 1247 -9.94 -26.83 15.44
CA LYS A 1247 -8.52 -27.16 15.54
C LYS A 1247 -7.94 -27.74 14.24
N VAL A 1248 -8.67 -27.67 13.13
CA VAL A 1248 -8.20 -28.19 11.83
C VAL A 1248 -6.90 -27.50 11.43
N LYS A 1249 -5.88 -28.29 11.10
CA LYS A 1249 -4.60 -27.79 10.60
C LYS A 1249 -4.75 -27.41 9.13
N LEU A 1250 -4.95 -26.12 8.86
CA LEU A 1250 -5.13 -25.59 7.49
C LEU A 1250 -3.81 -25.23 6.78
N ALA A 1251 -2.66 -25.46 7.43
CA ALA A 1251 -1.34 -25.18 6.88
C ALA A 1251 -0.57 -26.49 6.67
N ILE A 1252 -0.50 -26.94 5.41
CA ILE A 1252 0.29 -28.11 5.02
C ILE A 1252 1.80 -27.81 5.16
N ASP A 1253 2.54 -28.68 5.81
CA ASP A 1253 4.00 -28.61 5.83
C ASP A 1253 4.62 -29.25 4.58
N ASN A 1254 5.90 -28.96 4.33
CA ASN A 1254 6.56 -29.33 3.10
C ASN A 1254 6.64 -30.85 2.86
N GLN A 1255 6.86 -31.65 3.91
CA GLN A 1255 6.96 -33.10 3.80
C GLN A 1255 5.59 -33.71 3.48
N THR A 1256 4.56 -33.27 4.20
CA THR A 1256 3.17 -33.68 3.94
C THR A 1256 2.74 -33.32 2.51
N TRP A 1257 3.14 -32.14 2.02
CA TRP A 1257 2.86 -31.74 0.64
C TRP A 1257 3.49 -32.66 -0.40
N LEU A 1258 4.78 -33.00 -0.26
CA LEU A 1258 5.42 -33.91 -1.21
C LEU A 1258 4.78 -35.29 -1.18
N ASN A 1259 4.50 -35.83 0.00
CA ASN A 1259 3.84 -37.12 0.13
C ASN A 1259 2.44 -37.12 -0.50
N PHE A 1260 1.68 -36.04 -0.32
CA PHE A 1260 0.36 -35.90 -0.94
C PHE A 1260 0.45 -35.81 -2.46
N ALA A 1261 1.34 -34.96 -3.00
CA ALA A 1261 1.46 -34.75 -4.44
C ALA A 1261 2.04 -35.96 -5.20
N GLN A 1262 2.80 -36.83 -4.53
CA GLN A 1262 3.49 -37.97 -5.16
C GLN A 1262 2.72 -39.30 -5.09
N ASN A 1263 1.72 -39.40 -4.21
CA ASN A 1263 0.93 -40.64 -4.03
C ASN A 1263 -0.55 -40.48 -4.43
N ARG A 1264 -0.88 -39.36 -5.07
CA ARG A 1264 -2.19 -39.16 -5.69
C ARG A 1264 -2.12 -39.64 -7.12
#